data_AF-P11311-F1
#
_entry.id   AF-P11311-F1
#
_cell.length_a   1.000
_cell.length_b   1.000
_cell.length_c   1.000
_cell.angle_alpha   90.00
_cell.angle_beta   90.00
_cell.angle_gamma   90.00
#
_symmetry.space_group_name_H-M   'P 1'
#
loop_
_entity.id
_entity.type
_entity.pdbx_description
1 polymer ?
#
loop_
_entity_poly.entity_id
_entity_poly.type
_entity_poly.pdbx_seq_one_letter_code
_entity_poly.pdbx_strand_id
1 'polypeptide(L)'
;MHQTKKTALSKSTWILILTATASLATGLTVVGHFTSTTTTLKRQQFSYTRPDEVALRHTNAINPRLTPWTYRNTSFSSLPLTGENPGAWALVRDNSAKGITAGSGSQQTTYDPTRTEAALTASTTFALRRYDLAGRALYDLDFSKLNPQTPTRDQTGQITFNPFGGFGLSGAAPQQWNEVKNKVPVEVAQDPSNPYRFAVLLVPRSVVYYEQLQRGLGLPQQRTESGQNTSTTGAMFGLKVKNAEADTAKSNEKLQGAEATGSSTTSGSGQSTQRGGSSGDTKVKALKIEVKKKSDSEDNGQLQLEKNDLANAPIKRSEESGQSVQLKADDFGTALSSSGSGGNSNPGSPTPWRPWLATEQIHKDLPKWSASILILYDAPYARNRTAIDRVDHLDPKAMTANYPPSWRTPKWNHHGLWDWKARDVLLQTTGFFNPRRHPEWFDGGQTVADNEKTGFDVDNSENTKQGFQKEADSDKSAPIALPFEAYFANIGNLTWFGQALLVFGGNGHVTKSAHTAPLSIGVFRVRYNATGTSATVTGWPYALLFSGMVNKQTDGLKDLPFNNNRWFEYVPRMAVAGAKFVGRELVLAGTITMGDTATVPRLLYDELESNLNLVAQGQGLLREDLQLFTPYGWANRPDLPIGAWSSSSSSSHNAPYYFHNNPDWQDRPIQNVVDAFIKPWEDKNGKDDAKYIYPYRYSGMWAWQVYNWSNKLTDQPLSADFVNENAYQPNSLFAAILNPELLAALPDKVKYGKENEFAANEYERFNQKLTVAPTQGTNWSHFSPTLSRFSTGFNLVGSVLDQVLDYVPWIGNGYRYGNNHRGVDDITAPQTSAGSSSGISTNTSGSRSFLPTFSNIGVGLKANVQATLGGSQTMITGGSPRRTLDQANLQLWTGAGWRNDKASSGQSDENHTKFTSATGMDQQGQSGTSAGNPDSLKQDNISKSGDSLTTQDGNAIDQQEATNYTNLPPNLTPTADWPNALSFTNKNNAQRAQLFLRGLLGSIPVLVNRSGSDSNKFQATDQKWSYTDLHSDQTKLNLPAYGEVNGLLNPALVETYFGNTRAGGSGSNTTSSPGIGFKIPEQNNDSKATLITPGLAWTPQDVGNLVVSGTTVSFQLGGWLVTFTDFVKPRAGYLGLQLTGLDASDATQRALIWAPRPWAAFRGSWVNRLGRVESVWDLKGVWADQAQSDSQGSTTTATRNALPEHPNALAFQVSVVEASAYKPNTSSGQTQSTNSSPYLHLVKPKKVTQSDKLDDDLKNLLDPNQVRTKLRQSFGTDHSTQPQPQSLKTTTPVFGTSSGNLSSVLSGGGAGGGSSGSGQSGVDLSPVEKVSGWLVGQLPSTSDGNTSSTNNLAPNTNTGNDVVGVGRLSESNAAKMNDDVDGIVRTPLAELLDGEGQTADTGPQSVKFKSPDQIDFNRLFTHPVTDLFDPVTMLVYDQYIPLFIDIPASVNPKMVRLKVLSFDTNEQSLGLRLEFFKPDQDTQPNNNVQVNPNNGDFLPLLTASSQGPQTLFSPFNQWPDYVLPLAITVPIVVIVLSVTLGLAIGIPMHKNKQALKAGFALSNQKVDVLTKAVGSVFKEIINRTGISQAPKRLKQTSAAKPGAPRPPVPPKPGAPKPPVQPPKKPA
;
A
#
# COMPACT_ATOMS: atom_id res chain seq x y z
N MET A 1 -50.93 -9.81 1.45
CA MET A 1 -52.37 -9.69 1.15
C MET A 1 -53.04 -11.06 1.29
N HIS A 2 -54.35 -11.13 1.53
CA HIS A 2 -55.20 -12.32 1.76
C HIS A 2 -54.72 -13.31 2.85
N GLN A 3 -55.29 -13.33 4.06
CA GLN A 3 -56.63 -13.81 4.49
C GLN A 3 -56.76 -15.33 4.75
N THR A 4 -56.37 -15.69 5.98
CA THR A 4 -56.95 -16.68 6.91
C THR A 4 -58.29 -17.38 6.61
N LYS A 5 -58.37 -18.65 7.03
CA LYS A 5 -59.59 -19.27 7.61
C LYS A 5 -59.26 -20.34 8.68
N LYS A 6 -60.18 -20.55 9.63
CA LYS A 6 -60.20 -21.58 10.70
C LYS A 6 -61.37 -22.56 10.42
N THR A 7 -61.63 -23.70 11.08
CA THR A 7 -61.29 -24.31 12.41
C THR A 7 -61.40 -25.87 12.22
N ALA A 8 -61.66 -26.83 13.13
CA ALA A 8 -61.90 -26.95 14.58
C ALA A 8 -61.69 -28.40 15.14
N LEU A 9 -61.00 -28.49 16.29
CA LEU A 9 -61.39 -29.16 17.55
C LEU A 9 -62.06 -30.57 17.58
N SER A 10 -61.37 -31.56 18.18
CA SER A 10 -61.87 -32.46 19.25
C SER A 10 -60.70 -33.31 19.81
N LYS A 11 -60.10 -33.01 20.98
CA LYS A 11 -60.47 -33.41 22.37
C LYS A 11 -60.33 -34.90 22.75
N SER A 12 -59.26 -35.23 23.46
CA SER A 12 -59.28 -36.02 24.73
C SER A 12 -57.92 -35.92 25.46
N THR A 13 -57.91 -36.01 26.80
CA THR A 13 -56.75 -35.67 27.65
C THR A 13 -56.87 -36.32 29.04
N TRP A 14 -55.81 -36.94 29.57
CA TRP A 14 -55.65 -37.25 31.00
C TRP A 14 -54.15 -37.27 31.44
N ILE A 15 -53.81 -36.41 32.41
CA ILE A 15 -52.88 -36.54 33.57
C ILE A 15 -51.56 -37.35 33.38
N LEU A 16 -50.31 -36.86 33.55
CA LEU A 16 -49.68 -35.77 34.35
C LEU A 16 -49.38 -36.10 35.84
N ILE A 17 -48.11 -36.36 36.19
CA ILE A 17 -47.51 -36.13 37.53
C ILE A 17 -46.01 -35.86 37.36
N LEU A 18 -45.45 -34.93 38.14
CA LEU A 18 -44.00 -34.69 38.26
C LEU A 18 -43.47 -35.22 39.59
N THR A 19 -42.20 -35.64 39.61
CA THR A 19 -41.28 -35.40 40.74
C THR A 19 -39.84 -35.39 40.23
N ALA A 20 -38.99 -34.54 40.80
CA ALA A 20 -37.58 -34.44 40.45
C ALA A 20 -36.72 -34.23 41.71
N THR A 21 -35.56 -34.89 41.76
CA THR A 21 -34.48 -34.64 42.74
C THR A 21 -33.14 -34.99 42.09
N ALA A 22 -32.12 -34.15 42.29
CA ALA A 22 -30.74 -34.38 41.83
C ALA A 22 -29.84 -34.83 42.99
N SER A 23 -28.61 -35.29 42.68
CA SER A 23 -27.34 -34.83 43.29
C SER A 23 -26.20 -35.86 43.23
N LEU A 24 -25.01 -35.40 42.79
CA LEU A 24 -23.66 -35.79 43.27
C LEU A 24 -23.22 -37.29 43.20
N ALA A 25 -21.95 -37.68 43.40
CA ALA A 25 -20.65 -37.18 42.91
C ALA A 25 -19.56 -38.22 43.26
N THR A 26 -18.37 -38.15 42.62
CA THR A 26 -17.16 -38.99 42.86
C THR A 26 -17.31 -40.50 42.52
N GLY A 27 -16.27 -41.26 42.15
CA GLY A 27 -14.93 -40.88 41.67
C GLY A 27 -13.76 -41.52 42.45
N LEU A 28 -13.15 -42.59 41.93
CA LEU A 28 -11.75 -42.96 42.24
C LEU A 28 -11.14 -43.90 41.16
N THR A 29 -9.81 -44.00 41.17
CA THR A 29 -8.92 -44.66 40.17
C THR A 29 -8.42 -46.05 40.60
N VAL A 30 -7.91 -46.88 39.65
CA VAL A 30 -6.48 -47.34 39.59
C VAL A 30 -6.21 -48.40 38.48
N VAL A 31 -5.18 -48.11 37.68
CA VAL A 31 -4.20 -48.93 36.88
C VAL A 31 -4.37 -50.48 36.77
N GLY A 32 -4.13 -51.05 35.56
CA GLY A 32 -4.15 -52.52 35.36
C GLY A 32 -3.61 -53.18 34.06
N HIS A 33 -2.69 -52.54 33.31
CA HIS A 33 -1.81 -53.06 32.21
C HIS A 33 -2.02 -54.41 31.45
N PHE A 34 -1.82 -54.31 30.11
CA PHE A 34 -1.13 -55.23 29.16
C PHE A 34 -1.87 -56.27 28.26
N THR A 35 -1.87 -55.94 26.96
CA THR A 35 -1.57 -56.77 25.74
C THR A 35 -2.45 -57.93 25.23
N SER A 36 -3.03 -57.69 24.03
CA SER A 36 -2.74 -58.39 22.75
C SER A 36 -3.91 -59.07 21.98
N THR A 37 -3.82 -58.96 20.64
CA THR A 37 -4.37 -59.84 19.59
C THR A 37 -5.88 -59.95 19.36
N THR A 38 -6.34 -59.13 18.40
CA THR A 38 -7.22 -59.46 17.24
C THR A 38 -8.57 -60.19 17.41
N THR A 39 -9.60 -59.54 16.84
CA THR A 39 -10.90 -60.07 16.35
C THR A 39 -11.83 -60.76 17.39
N THR A 40 -13.16 -60.58 17.37
CA THR A 40 -14.08 -60.19 16.28
C THR A 40 -15.22 -59.30 16.80
N LEU A 41 -15.74 -58.39 15.97
CA LEU A 41 -16.86 -57.51 16.29
C LEU A 41 -18.15 -58.29 16.65
N LYS A 42 -18.84 -57.86 17.71
CA LYS A 42 -20.22 -58.26 18.01
C LYS A 42 -21.12 -57.03 18.06
N ARG A 43 -22.25 -57.09 17.33
CA ARG A 43 -23.31 -56.07 17.34
C ARG A 43 -23.74 -55.72 18.78
N GLN A 44 -23.81 -54.43 19.08
CA GLN A 44 -24.89 -53.88 19.90
C GLN A 44 -25.87 -53.15 18.99
N GLN A 45 -27.16 -53.17 19.33
CA GLN A 45 -28.21 -52.54 18.55
C GLN A 45 -28.26 -51.04 18.84
N PHE A 46 -27.93 -50.22 17.85
CA PHE A 46 -28.52 -48.87 17.75
C PHE A 46 -29.74 -48.96 16.85
N SER A 47 -30.93 -48.74 17.44
CA SER A 47 -32.18 -48.77 16.69
C SER A 47 -32.29 -47.54 15.80
N TYR A 48 -32.37 -47.76 14.49
CA TYR A 48 -32.79 -46.74 13.53
C TYR A 48 -34.12 -46.14 13.98
N THR A 49 -34.07 -44.90 14.47
CA THR A 49 -35.26 -44.11 14.78
C THR A 49 -35.67 -43.37 13.50
N ARG A 50 -36.97 -43.07 13.34
CA ARG A 50 -37.50 -42.52 12.08
C ARG A 50 -36.85 -41.17 11.72
N PRO A 51 -36.74 -40.82 10.43
CA PRO A 51 -36.15 -39.55 9.98
C PRO A 51 -36.99 -38.29 10.31
N ASP A 52 -38.06 -38.43 11.11
CA ASP A 52 -39.12 -37.43 11.26
C ASP A 52 -38.89 -36.41 12.41
N GLU A 53 -37.90 -36.61 13.29
CA GLU A 53 -37.73 -35.80 14.52
C GLU A 53 -36.44 -34.97 14.64
N VAL A 54 -35.48 -35.07 13.70
CA VAL A 54 -34.23 -34.25 13.74
C VAL A 54 -34.33 -32.99 12.87
N ALA A 55 -35.43 -32.25 13.03
CA ALA A 55 -35.46 -30.86 12.59
C ALA A 55 -34.53 -30.03 13.49
N LEU A 56 -33.46 -29.48 12.93
CA LEU A 56 -32.41 -28.72 13.65
C LEU A 56 -32.96 -27.50 14.39
N ARG A 57 -33.40 -27.69 15.66
CA ARG A 57 -33.89 -26.62 16.55
C ARG A 57 -32.78 -25.73 17.13
N HIS A 58 -31.81 -25.32 16.30
CA HIS A 58 -31.11 -24.07 16.53
C HIS A 58 -31.97 -22.92 15.99
N THR A 59 -33.02 -22.57 16.73
CA THR A 59 -33.98 -21.48 16.43
C THR A 59 -33.38 -20.06 16.54
N ASN A 60 -32.05 -19.97 16.52
CA ASN A 60 -31.25 -18.74 16.48
C ASN A 60 -29.88 -19.02 15.83
N ALA A 61 -29.86 -19.77 14.71
CA ALA A 61 -28.63 -20.13 13.99
C ALA A 61 -28.03 -18.96 13.19
N ILE A 62 -28.88 -18.04 12.76
CA ILE A 62 -28.55 -16.70 12.24
C ILE A 62 -29.13 -15.71 13.24
N ASN A 63 -28.33 -14.75 13.68
CA ASN A 63 -28.77 -13.66 14.54
C ASN A 63 -29.18 -12.46 13.67
N PRO A 64 -30.49 -12.16 13.52
CA PRO A 64 -30.98 -11.10 12.62
C PRO A 64 -30.62 -9.69 13.10
N ARG A 65 -30.10 -9.51 14.32
CA ARG A 65 -29.54 -8.23 14.79
C ARG A 65 -28.13 -7.95 14.23
N LEU A 66 -27.49 -8.94 13.61
CA LEU A 66 -26.17 -8.75 12.99
C LEU A 66 -26.33 -8.60 11.47
N THR A 67 -25.92 -7.43 10.97
CA THR A 67 -25.83 -7.08 9.55
C THR A 67 -24.36 -7.06 9.11
N PRO A 68 -24.06 -7.11 7.80
CA PRO A 68 -22.68 -7.02 7.32
C PRO A 68 -22.00 -5.69 7.66
N TRP A 69 -20.67 -5.70 7.56
CA TRP A 69 -19.85 -4.51 7.69
C TRP A 69 -18.48 -4.67 7.03
N THR A 70 -17.85 -3.55 6.70
CA THR A 70 -16.54 -3.49 6.04
C THR A 70 -15.45 -3.04 7.02
N TYR A 71 -14.35 -3.80 7.15
CA TYR A 71 -13.19 -3.42 7.98
C TYR A 71 -12.28 -2.42 7.25
N ARG A 72 -12.19 -1.19 7.78
CA ARG A 72 -11.58 -0.03 7.10
C ARG A 72 -10.10 -0.23 6.71
N ASN A 73 -9.32 -0.99 7.49
CA ASN A 73 -7.88 -1.17 7.26
C ASN A 73 -7.55 -1.95 5.98
N THR A 74 -8.47 -2.80 5.51
CA THR A 74 -8.26 -3.72 4.36
C THR A 74 -9.39 -3.68 3.33
N SER A 75 -10.48 -2.96 3.63
CA SER A 75 -11.74 -3.02 2.87
C SER A 75 -12.35 -4.42 2.75
N PHE A 76 -12.01 -5.34 3.66
CA PHE A 76 -12.61 -6.67 3.71
C PHE A 76 -14.05 -6.61 4.26
N SER A 77 -14.97 -7.28 3.58
CA SER A 77 -16.36 -7.49 4.01
C SER A 77 -16.75 -8.96 3.87
N SER A 78 -16.47 -9.57 2.70
CA SER A 78 -16.67 -11.00 2.48
C SER A 78 -15.58 -11.64 1.60
N LEU A 79 -15.34 -12.93 1.86
CA LEU A 79 -14.53 -13.83 1.04
C LEU A 79 -15.48 -14.70 0.19
N PRO A 80 -15.53 -14.54 -1.14
CA PRO A 80 -16.18 -15.52 -2.02
C PRO A 80 -15.42 -16.84 -2.01
N LEU A 81 -16.14 -17.96 -1.91
CA LEU A 81 -15.60 -19.32 -1.86
C LEU A 81 -15.97 -20.10 -3.11
N THR A 82 -15.01 -20.84 -3.66
CA THR A 82 -15.16 -21.68 -4.85
C THR A 82 -14.67 -23.11 -4.60
N GLY A 83 -14.72 -23.97 -5.61
CA GLY A 83 -14.29 -25.36 -5.53
C GLY A 83 -15.20 -26.20 -4.64
N GLU A 84 -14.61 -27.08 -3.81
CA GLU A 84 -15.35 -28.12 -3.11
C GLU A 84 -16.27 -27.61 -1.98
N ASN A 85 -16.00 -26.41 -1.43
CA ASN A 85 -16.73 -25.82 -0.30
C ASN A 85 -17.17 -24.37 -0.62
N PRO A 86 -18.05 -24.15 -1.62
CA PRO A 86 -18.28 -22.82 -2.19
C PRO A 86 -19.29 -21.98 -1.38
N GLY A 87 -19.54 -20.75 -1.85
CA GLY A 87 -20.44 -19.77 -1.21
C GLY A 87 -19.69 -18.52 -0.77
N ALA A 88 -19.86 -18.11 0.48
CA ALA A 88 -19.07 -17.03 1.09
C ALA A 88 -18.91 -17.17 2.61
N TRP A 89 -17.91 -16.45 3.13
CA TRP A 89 -17.80 -16.00 4.52
C TRP A 89 -17.90 -14.47 4.54
N ALA A 90 -18.73 -13.88 5.41
CA ALA A 90 -18.79 -12.43 5.60
C ALA A 90 -18.62 -12.03 7.08
N LEU A 91 -18.10 -10.83 7.31
CA LEU A 91 -18.14 -10.19 8.63
C LEU A 91 -19.57 -9.73 8.92
N VAL A 92 -20.09 -9.94 10.13
CA VAL A 92 -21.35 -9.34 10.59
C VAL A 92 -21.21 -8.77 12.01
N ARG A 93 -21.90 -7.67 12.31
CA ARG A 93 -21.92 -7.04 13.63
C ARG A 93 -23.24 -6.35 13.92
N ASP A 94 -23.42 -5.94 15.17
CA ASP A 94 -24.49 -5.03 15.55
C ASP A 94 -24.17 -3.59 15.11
N ASN A 95 -24.59 -3.20 13.90
CA ASN A 95 -24.40 -1.84 13.38
C ASN A 95 -25.14 -0.76 14.20
N SER A 96 -26.07 -1.14 15.10
CA SER A 96 -26.77 -0.20 16.00
C SER A 96 -25.97 0.16 17.27
N ALA A 97 -24.87 -0.54 17.54
CA ALA A 97 -24.07 -0.32 18.74
C ALA A 97 -23.19 0.94 18.63
N LYS A 98 -23.30 1.85 19.60
CA LYS A 98 -22.61 3.16 19.61
C LYS A 98 -21.08 3.07 19.62
N GLY A 99 -20.51 1.96 20.10
CA GLY A 99 -19.07 1.84 20.37
C GLY A 99 -18.68 2.57 21.65
N ILE A 100 -17.60 3.34 21.59
CA ILE A 100 -17.11 4.19 22.69
C ILE A 100 -17.98 5.45 22.74
N THR A 101 -18.43 5.82 23.95
CA THR A 101 -19.27 7.01 24.16
C THR A 101 -18.54 8.05 25.00
N ALA A 102 -18.50 9.29 24.52
CA ALA A 102 -17.97 10.43 25.26
C ALA A 102 -18.89 10.87 26.41
N GLY A 103 -18.30 11.56 27.39
CA GLY A 103 -19.04 12.41 28.30
C GLY A 103 -19.76 13.53 27.53
N SER A 104 -20.82 14.10 28.11
CA SER A 104 -21.66 15.08 27.43
C SER A 104 -20.95 16.43 27.20
N GLY A 105 -20.40 16.62 26.01
CA GLY A 105 -19.78 17.86 25.55
C GLY A 105 -18.49 17.60 24.78
N SER A 106 -17.91 18.64 24.15
CA SER A 106 -16.61 18.59 23.48
C SER A 106 -15.40 18.55 24.44
N GLN A 107 -15.64 18.28 25.73
CA GLN A 107 -14.59 18.10 26.73
C GLN A 107 -13.98 16.70 26.58
N GLN A 108 -12.92 16.60 25.79
CA GLN A 108 -12.20 15.36 25.56
C GLN A 108 -11.63 14.81 26.89
N THR A 109 -11.82 13.51 27.12
CA THR A 109 -11.37 12.80 28.33
C THR A 109 -10.38 11.70 27.99
N THR A 110 -9.49 11.34 28.92
CA THR A 110 -8.53 10.26 28.74
C THR A 110 -9.18 8.91 29.03
N TYR A 111 -9.39 8.09 27.99
CA TYR A 111 -9.94 6.74 28.12
C TYR A 111 -8.86 5.71 28.48
N ASP A 112 -9.04 5.04 29.62
CA ASP A 112 -8.23 3.89 30.02
C ASP A 112 -8.51 2.68 29.11
N PRO A 113 -7.48 2.01 28.55
CA PRO A 113 -7.68 0.88 27.66
C PRO A 113 -8.50 -0.25 28.29
N THR A 114 -8.19 -0.66 29.51
CA THR A 114 -8.82 -1.81 30.16
C THR A 114 -10.32 -1.60 30.38
N ARG A 115 -10.71 -0.41 30.87
CA ARG A 115 -12.12 -0.02 31.02
C ARG A 115 -12.84 0.09 29.67
N THR A 116 -12.14 0.57 28.64
CA THR A 116 -12.70 0.73 27.28
C THR A 116 -13.03 -0.62 26.64
N GLU A 117 -12.08 -1.58 26.65
CA GLU A 117 -12.29 -2.92 26.08
C GLU A 117 -13.36 -3.71 26.86
N ALA A 118 -13.43 -3.54 28.19
CA ALA A 118 -14.48 -4.14 29.00
C ALA A 118 -15.88 -3.57 28.66
N ALA A 119 -16.01 -2.24 28.52
CA ALA A 119 -17.26 -1.59 28.13
C ALA A 119 -17.71 -2.01 26.72
N LEU A 120 -16.78 -2.09 25.76
CA LEU A 120 -17.06 -2.57 24.40
C LEU A 120 -17.45 -4.05 24.38
N THR A 121 -16.81 -4.89 25.19
CA THR A 121 -17.16 -6.32 25.32
C THR A 121 -18.59 -6.51 25.83
N ALA A 122 -19.06 -5.65 26.73
CA ALA A 122 -20.43 -5.70 27.25
C ALA A 122 -21.51 -5.09 26.32
N SER A 123 -21.14 -4.21 25.38
CA SER A 123 -22.08 -3.38 24.61
C SER A 123 -22.12 -3.66 23.09
N THR A 124 -21.22 -4.49 22.56
CA THR A 124 -21.11 -4.77 21.11
C THR A 124 -21.20 -6.27 20.82
N THR A 125 -21.56 -6.68 19.59
CA THR A 125 -21.53 -8.08 19.15
C THR A 125 -21.07 -8.18 17.71
N PHE A 126 -20.23 -9.18 17.43
CA PHE A 126 -19.58 -9.45 16.14
C PHE A 126 -19.55 -10.97 15.90
N ALA A 127 -19.66 -11.39 14.64
CA ALA A 127 -19.57 -12.79 14.22
C ALA A 127 -19.07 -12.91 12.77
N LEU A 128 -18.75 -14.13 12.35
CA LEU A 128 -18.69 -14.49 10.92
C LEU A 128 -20.00 -15.16 10.49
N ARG A 129 -20.55 -14.79 9.32
CA ARG A 129 -21.73 -15.44 8.73
C ARG A 129 -21.34 -16.27 7.51
N ARG A 130 -21.70 -17.55 7.50
CA ARG A 130 -21.53 -18.47 6.35
C ARG A 130 -22.72 -18.31 5.41
N TYR A 131 -22.45 -18.13 4.12
CA TYR A 131 -23.45 -18.11 3.06
C TYR A 131 -23.22 -19.24 2.05
N ASP A 132 -24.29 -19.83 1.53
CA ASP A 132 -24.21 -20.85 0.47
C ASP A 132 -23.86 -20.26 -0.91
N LEU A 133 -23.76 -21.10 -1.95
CA LEU A 133 -23.44 -20.66 -3.31
C LEU A 133 -24.51 -19.71 -3.91
N ALA A 134 -25.78 -19.86 -3.53
CA ALA A 134 -26.88 -19.00 -3.97
C ALA A 134 -26.90 -17.64 -3.25
N GLY A 135 -26.11 -17.47 -2.19
CA GLY A 135 -26.07 -16.26 -1.37
C GLY A 135 -27.02 -16.30 -0.15
N ARG A 136 -27.48 -17.48 0.26
CA ARG A 136 -28.37 -17.62 1.44
C ARG A 136 -27.56 -17.88 2.70
N ALA A 137 -27.88 -17.17 3.78
CA ALA A 137 -27.20 -17.32 5.07
C ALA A 137 -27.51 -18.68 5.72
N LEU A 138 -26.48 -19.34 6.25
CA LEU A 138 -26.57 -20.69 6.84
C LEU A 138 -26.41 -20.70 8.37
N TYR A 139 -25.38 -20.01 8.88
CA TYR A 139 -25.11 -19.89 10.32
C TYR A 139 -24.11 -18.77 10.64
N ASP A 140 -24.21 -18.26 11.88
CA ASP A 140 -23.26 -17.33 12.48
C ASP A 140 -22.29 -18.04 13.44
N LEU A 141 -21.02 -17.65 13.39
CA LEU A 141 -19.99 -17.98 14.36
C LEU A 141 -19.67 -16.75 15.22
N ASP A 142 -20.45 -16.55 16.28
CA ASP A 142 -20.16 -15.58 17.34
C ASP A 142 -19.21 -16.20 18.36
N PHE A 143 -17.91 -15.90 18.24
CA PHE A 143 -16.88 -16.47 19.10
C PHE A 143 -17.10 -16.20 20.59
N SER A 144 -17.73 -15.07 20.96
CA SER A 144 -18.02 -14.76 22.38
C SER A 144 -19.04 -15.72 23.01
N LYS A 145 -19.87 -16.37 22.18
CA LYS A 145 -20.93 -17.30 22.56
C LYS A 145 -20.65 -18.74 22.14
N LEU A 146 -19.54 -19.00 21.45
CA LEU A 146 -19.17 -20.32 20.92
C LEU A 146 -18.41 -21.16 21.95
N ASN A 147 -18.79 -22.43 22.04
CA ASN A 147 -18.03 -23.49 22.72
C ASN A 147 -17.39 -24.43 21.68
N PRO A 148 -16.30 -24.01 21.00
CA PRO A 148 -15.66 -24.83 19.98
C PRO A 148 -14.95 -26.03 20.59
N GLN A 149 -14.69 -27.03 19.76
CA GLN A 149 -13.83 -28.17 20.07
C GLN A 149 -12.71 -28.25 19.04
N THR A 150 -11.54 -28.75 19.46
CA THR A 150 -10.43 -29.05 18.55
C THR A 150 -10.74 -30.30 17.72
N PRO A 151 -10.31 -30.35 16.46
CA PRO A 151 -10.55 -31.50 15.60
C PRO A 151 -9.63 -32.67 15.99
N THR A 152 -10.17 -33.89 15.98
CA THR A 152 -9.35 -35.11 16.11
C THR A 152 -8.51 -35.30 14.85
N ARG A 153 -7.39 -36.01 15.02
CA ARG A 153 -6.49 -36.38 13.92
C ARG A 153 -6.32 -37.89 13.86
N ASP A 154 -6.06 -38.38 12.66
CA ASP A 154 -5.69 -39.78 12.43
C ASP A 154 -4.19 -40.04 12.70
N GLN A 155 -3.77 -41.28 12.47
CA GLN A 155 -2.38 -41.74 12.62
C GLN A 155 -1.37 -41.07 11.66
N THR A 156 -1.83 -40.35 10.63
CA THR A 156 -1.00 -39.55 9.72
C THR A 156 -0.93 -38.08 10.12
N GLY A 157 -1.74 -37.67 11.11
CA GLY A 157 -1.89 -36.28 11.55
C GLY A 157 -2.87 -35.47 10.71
N GLN A 158 -3.60 -36.10 9.77
CA GLN A 158 -4.68 -35.48 9.02
C GLN A 158 -5.94 -35.35 9.89
N ILE A 159 -6.77 -34.34 9.62
CA ILE A 159 -8.02 -34.13 10.35
C ILE A 159 -8.99 -35.28 10.07
N THR A 160 -9.57 -35.86 11.13
CA THR A 160 -10.68 -36.81 11.00
C THR A 160 -11.88 -36.08 10.39
N PHE A 161 -12.21 -36.36 9.14
CA PHE A 161 -13.30 -35.72 8.42
C PHE A 161 -14.11 -36.73 7.60
N ASN A 162 -15.42 -36.56 7.58
CA ASN A 162 -16.32 -37.22 6.64
C ASN A 162 -17.33 -36.18 6.12
N PRO A 163 -17.62 -36.09 4.81
CA PRO A 163 -18.50 -35.03 4.27
C PRO A 163 -19.94 -34.99 4.83
N PHE A 164 -20.42 -36.05 5.48
CA PHE A 164 -21.73 -36.11 6.13
C PHE A 164 -21.62 -36.05 7.67
N GLY A 165 -20.65 -36.75 8.25
CA GLY A 165 -20.38 -36.73 9.70
C GLY A 165 -19.79 -35.40 10.20
N GLY A 166 -19.07 -34.69 9.35
CA GLY A 166 -18.28 -33.50 9.67
C GLY A 166 -16.92 -33.86 10.26
N PHE A 167 -16.37 -32.96 11.07
CA PHE A 167 -15.10 -33.17 11.75
C PHE A 167 -15.28 -34.07 12.98
N GLY A 168 -14.34 -34.98 13.23
CA GLY A 168 -14.21 -35.62 14.55
C GLY A 168 -13.79 -34.57 15.57
N LEU A 169 -14.40 -34.56 16.75
CA LEU A 169 -14.21 -33.52 17.78
C LEU A 169 -13.62 -34.12 19.06
N SER A 170 -12.68 -33.41 19.68
CA SER A 170 -11.87 -33.90 20.81
C SER A 170 -12.56 -33.86 22.18
N GLY A 171 -13.69 -33.16 22.31
CA GLY A 171 -14.28 -32.79 23.61
C GLY A 171 -13.59 -31.60 24.29
N ALA A 172 -12.49 -31.07 23.77
CA ALA A 172 -11.69 -30.00 24.38
C ALA A 172 -11.66 -28.73 23.52
N ALA A 173 -11.75 -27.56 24.16
CA ALA A 173 -11.59 -26.27 23.50
C ALA A 173 -10.10 -25.98 23.14
N PRO A 174 -9.82 -25.06 22.20
CA PRO A 174 -8.46 -24.59 21.92
C PRO A 174 -7.76 -24.02 23.15
N GLN A 175 -6.43 -24.10 23.18
CA GLN A 175 -5.62 -23.42 24.19
C GLN A 175 -5.91 -21.91 24.19
N GLN A 176 -5.93 -21.28 25.37
CA GLN A 176 -6.19 -19.84 25.59
C GLN A 176 -7.56 -19.33 25.06
N TRP A 177 -8.48 -20.23 24.68
CA TRP A 177 -9.78 -19.86 24.11
C TRP A 177 -10.56 -18.82 24.93
N ASN A 178 -10.63 -19.00 26.26
CA ASN A 178 -11.42 -18.13 27.13
C ASN A 178 -10.93 -16.67 27.20
N GLU A 179 -9.67 -16.42 26.85
CA GLU A 179 -9.06 -15.09 26.84
C GLU A 179 -9.24 -14.43 25.46
N VAL A 180 -9.17 -15.24 24.39
CA VAL A 180 -9.21 -14.77 22.99
C VAL A 180 -10.64 -14.60 22.46
N LYS A 181 -11.61 -15.40 22.92
CA LYS A 181 -12.99 -15.47 22.38
C LYS A 181 -13.76 -14.14 22.31
N ASN A 182 -13.33 -13.12 23.06
CA ASN A 182 -13.98 -11.81 23.08
C ASN A 182 -13.55 -10.91 21.89
N LYS A 183 -12.41 -11.21 21.26
CA LYS A 183 -11.90 -10.51 20.07
C LYS A 183 -12.83 -10.71 18.86
N VAL A 184 -12.73 -9.81 17.89
CA VAL A 184 -13.66 -9.72 16.76
C VAL A 184 -13.01 -10.13 15.44
N PRO A 185 -13.70 -10.90 14.58
CA PRO A 185 -13.20 -11.23 13.25
C PRO A 185 -13.19 -10.02 12.33
N VAL A 186 -12.10 -9.85 11.58
CA VAL A 186 -11.94 -8.76 10.60
C VAL A 186 -11.43 -9.21 9.22
N GLU A 187 -10.94 -10.45 9.09
CA GLU A 187 -10.54 -11.02 7.80
C GLU A 187 -10.61 -12.55 7.81
N VAL A 188 -10.86 -13.17 6.66
CA VAL A 188 -10.88 -14.63 6.46
C VAL A 188 -10.10 -15.00 5.20
N ALA A 189 -9.28 -16.05 5.26
CA ALA A 189 -8.55 -16.59 4.11
C ALA A 189 -8.61 -18.14 4.08
N GLN A 190 -9.19 -18.70 3.01
CA GLN A 190 -9.23 -20.14 2.74
C GLN A 190 -7.83 -20.68 2.40
N ASP A 191 -7.50 -21.86 2.93
CA ASP A 191 -6.24 -22.56 2.63
C ASP A 191 -6.30 -23.17 1.20
N PRO A 192 -5.40 -22.78 0.28
CA PRO A 192 -5.38 -23.32 -1.09
C PRO A 192 -5.11 -24.83 -1.18
N SER A 193 -4.59 -25.45 -0.11
CA SER A 193 -4.32 -26.88 -0.02
C SER A 193 -5.43 -27.69 0.65
N ASN A 194 -6.40 -27.04 1.31
CA ASN A 194 -7.51 -27.71 1.98
C ASN A 194 -8.76 -26.81 1.99
N PRO A 195 -9.79 -27.09 1.14
CA PRO A 195 -10.95 -26.20 0.98
C PRO A 195 -11.86 -26.11 2.22
N TYR A 196 -11.64 -26.98 3.22
CA TYR A 196 -12.36 -26.98 4.50
C TYR A 196 -11.60 -26.24 5.61
N ARG A 197 -10.37 -25.74 5.35
CA ARG A 197 -9.51 -25.05 6.33
C ARG A 197 -9.42 -23.55 6.02
N PHE A 198 -9.53 -22.73 7.05
CA PHE A 198 -9.56 -21.27 6.96
C PHE A 198 -8.71 -20.65 8.07
N ALA A 199 -7.98 -19.58 7.74
CA ALA A 199 -7.46 -18.64 8.74
C ALA A 199 -8.48 -17.53 8.96
N VAL A 200 -8.73 -17.17 10.23
CA VAL A 200 -9.51 -15.97 10.60
C VAL A 200 -8.65 -15.05 11.44
N LEU A 201 -8.60 -13.77 11.07
CA LEU A 201 -7.90 -12.72 11.79
C LEU A 201 -8.81 -12.08 12.84
N LEU A 202 -8.35 -12.09 14.10
CA LEU A 202 -9.01 -11.49 15.25
C LEU A 202 -8.26 -10.25 15.77
N VAL A 203 -9.00 -9.21 16.15
CA VAL A 203 -8.47 -8.00 16.83
C VAL A 203 -9.29 -7.65 18.09
N PRO A 204 -8.74 -6.86 19.04
CA PRO A 204 -9.50 -6.29 20.16
C PRO A 204 -10.65 -5.40 19.68
N ARG A 205 -11.72 -5.22 20.48
CA ARG A 205 -12.88 -4.40 20.09
C ARG A 205 -12.53 -2.92 20.01
N SER A 206 -11.66 -2.44 20.88
CA SER A 206 -11.15 -1.07 20.90
C SER A 206 -10.49 -0.65 19.58
N VAL A 207 -9.95 -1.59 18.81
CA VAL A 207 -9.35 -1.33 17.49
C VAL A 207 -10.41 -0.94 16.47
N VAL A 208 -11.57 -1.60 16.47
CA VAL A 208 -12.67 -1.30 15.53
C VAL A 208 -13.35 0.05 15.80
N TYR A 209 -13.21 0.57 17.02
CA TYR A 209 -13.80 1.83 17.46
C TYR A 209 -12.77 2.91 17.81
N TYR A 210 -11.48 2.71 17.49
CA TYR A 210 -10.37 3.56 17.95
C TYR A 210 -10.55 5.04 17.56
N GLU A 211 -11.05 5.31 16.35
CA GLU A 211 -11.34 6.66 15.84
C GLU A 211 -12.25 7.49 16.77
N GLN A 212 -13.11 6.84 17.55
CA GLN A 212 -14.00 7.50 18.53
C GLN A 212 -13.24 8.06 19.76
N LEU A 213 -11.95 7.77 19.91
CA LEU A 213 -11.08 8.36 20.94
C LEU A 213 -10.53 9.75 20.54
N GLN A 214 -10.56 10.08 19.23
CA GLN A 214 -10.18 11.39 18.67
C GLN A 214 -8.77 11.90 19.08
N ARG A 215 -7.78 11.01 19.12
CA ARG A 215 -6.43 11.27 19.69
C ARG A 215 -5.51 12.01 18.70
N GLY A 216 -5.77 13.29 18.48
CA GLY A 216 -5.01 14.22 17.63
C GLY A 216 -3.56 14.47 18.05
N LEU A 217 -2.71 14.85 17.09
CA LEU A 217 -1.28 15.12 17.28
C LEU A 217 -1.06 16.56 17.78
N GLY A 218 -0.25 16.74 18.82
CA GLY A 218 0.01 18.06 19.40
C GLY A 218 0.94 18.93 18.55
N LEU A 219 0.61 20.22 18.42
CA LEU A 219 1.56 21.25 17.96
C LEU A 219 2.51 21.66 19.09
N PRO A 220 3.74 22.13 18.77
CA PRO A 220 4.63 22.70 19.78
C PRO A 220 4.12 24.07 20.26
N GLN A 221 4.32 24.38 21.54
CA GLN A 221 3.89 25.64 22.15
C GLN A 221 4.73 26.84 21.66
N GLN A 222 4.08 28.00 21.45
CA GLN A 222 4.71 29.18 20.83
C GLN A 222 4.63 30.44 21.72
N ARG A 223 5.58 31.36 21.54
CA ARG A 223 5.71 32.64 22.28
C ARG A 223 5.58 33.90 21.37
N THR A 224 4.96 33.77 20.21
CA THR A 224 4.84 34.86 19.20
C THR A 224 3.42 35.41 19.05
N GLU A 225 2.39 34.71 19.56
CA GLU A 225 0.98 35.07 19.43
C GLU A 225 0.21 34.81 20.74
N SER A 226 -1.05 35.25 20.84
CA SER A 226 -1.88 35.26 22.07
C SER A 226 -1.40 36.22 23.18
N GLY A 227 -0.92 37.41 22.82
CA GLY A 227 -0.71 38.54 23.75
C GLY A 227 0.58 38.50 24.58
N GLN A 228 1.36 37.42 24.51
CA GLN A 228 2.70 37.33 25.09
C GLN A 228 3.77 37.58 24.02
N ASN A 229 3.90 38.83 23.55
CA ASN A 229 4.92 39.21 22.57
C ASN A 229 6.31 39.26 23.20
N THR A 230 7.04 38.12 23.22
CA THR A 230 8.46 38.08 23.61
C THR A 230 9.42 37.78 22.46
N SER A 231 8.91 37.33 21.32
CA SER A 231 9.69 36.79 20.19
C SER A 231 9.41 37.55 18.88
N THR A 232 10.44 37.83 18.09
CA THR A 232 10.40 38.83 17.00
C THR A 232 10.21 38.29 15.58
N THR A 233 10.08 36.98 15.41
CA THR A 233 9.90 36.32 14.10
C THR A 233 8.41 36.15 13.73
N GLY A 234 8.09 36.22 12.43
CA GLY A 234 6.74 36.00 11.89
C GLY A 234 6.32 34.51 11.78
N ALA A 235 6.93 33.64 12.57
CA ALA A 235 6.73 32.18 12.53
C ALA A 235 5.36 31.75 13.08
N MET A 236 4.80 30.67 12.52
CA MET A 236 3.46 30.15 12.88
C MET A 236 3.50 28.68 13.38
N PHE A 237 2.42 28.26 14.05
CA PHE A 237 2.18 26.88 14.52
C PHE A 237 3.26 26.29 15.44
N GLY A 238 3.98 27.13 16.19
CA GLY A 238 5.05 26.67 17.08
C GLY A 238 6.41 26.45 16.42
N LEU A 239 6.60 26.88 15.17
CA LEU A 239 7.92 26.86 14.51
C LEU A 239 8.94 27.64 15.36
N LYS A 240 10.09 27.00 15.61
CA LYS A 240 11.29 27.67 16.15
C LYS A 240 12.18 28.05 14.99
N VAL A 241 12.44 29.33 14.80
CA VAL A 241 13.33 29.80 13.73
C VAL A 241 14.18 30.96 14.26
N LYS A 242 15.49 30.79 14.12
CA LYS A 242 16.51 31.77 14.45
C LYS A 242 17.73 31.45 13.61
N ASN A 243 18.36 32.46 13.00
CA ASN A 243 19.67 32.28 12.39
C ASN A 243 20.67 31.78 13.44
N ALA A 244 21.64 30.97 13.04
CA ALA A 244 22.78 30.62 13.87
C ALA A 244 23.86 31.73 13.83
N GLU A 245 24.80 31.70 14.76
CA GLU A 245 25.82 32.75 14.93
C GLU A 245 27.21 32.16 15.11
N ALA A 246 28.25 32.89 14.68
CA ALA A 246 29.63 32.47 14.85
C ALA A 246 30.00 32.41 16.34
N ASP A 247 30.53 31.27 16.79
CA ASP A 247 31.00 31.10 18.16
C ASP A 247 32.40 31.72 18.29
N THR A 248 32.49 32.84 19.01
CA THR A 248 33.75 33.56 19.26
C THR A 248 34.70 32.80 20.18
N ALA A 249 34.20 31.91 21.04
CA ALA A 249 35.03 31.05 21.90
C ALA A 249 35.57 29.83 21.14
N LYS A 250 34.86 29.37 20.10
CA LYS A 250 35.29 28.30 19.18
C LYS A 250 35.83 28.82 17.85
N SER A 251 36.33 30.06 17.79
CA SER A 251 36.79 30.68 16.54
C SER A 251 37.94 29.92 15.87
N ASN A 252 38.72 29.19 16.67
CA ASN A 252 39.83 28.31 16.31
C ASN A 252 39.42 26.95 15.73
N GLU A 253 38.14 26.56 15.85
CA GLU A 253 37.62 25.30 15.30
C GLU A 253 37.32 25.37 13.78
N LYS A 254 37.62 26.50 13.13
CA LYS A 254 37.56 26.62 11.66
C LYS A 254 38.61 25.74 10.99
N LEU A 255 38.21 25.00 9.98
CA LEU A 255 39.12 24.18 9.17
C LEU A 255 40.10 25.07 8.40
N GLN A 256 41.31 24.54 8.17
CA GLN A 256 42.42 25.28 7.58
C GLN A 256 42.79 24.73 6.20
N GLY A 257 43.17 25.63 5.29
CA GLY A 257 43.57 25.29 3.93
C GLY A 257 44.98 24.69 3.87
N ALA A 258 45.09 23.48 3.33
CA ALA A 258 46.35 22.78 3.08
C ALA A 258 46.82 22.95 1.62
N GLU A 259 48.10 23.27 1.47
CA GLU A 259 48.78 23.36 0.17
C GLU A 259 49.10 21.98 -0.42
N ALA A 260 49.34 21.93 -1.73
CA ALA A 260 49.75 20.71 -2.42
C ALA A 260 51.24 20.38 -2.19
N THR A 261 51.53 19.56 -1.19
CA THR A 261 52.86 18.93 -1.01
C THR A 261 52.95 17.60 -1.79
N GLY A 262 54.03 17.40 -2.55
CA GLY A 262 54.28 16.18 -3.35
C GLY A 262 54.97 16.48 -4.69
N SER A 263 55.86 15.60 -5.16
CA SER A 263 56.76 15.88 -6.28
C SER A 263 56.50 15.02 -7.53
N SER A 264 55.99 15.61 -8.62
CA SER A 264 56.19 15.13 -10.01
C SER A 264 55.55 16.01 -11.13
N THR A 265 54.97 17.18 -10.83
CA THR A 265 54.52 18.14 -11.88
C THR A 265 54.60 19.57 -11.34
N THR A 266 54.48 20.58 -12.22
CA THR A 266 54.87 21.97 -11.95
C THR A 266 54.21 22.56 -10.70
N SER A 267 55.00 23.25 -9.87
CA SER A 267 54.49 24.07 -8.77
C SER A 267 53.81 25.33 -9.34
N GLY A 268 52.51 25.25 -9.60
CA GLY A 268 51.74 26.36 -10.13
C GLY A 268 51.70 27.56 -9.18
N SER A 269 52.42 28.62 -9.52
CA SER A 269 52.65 29.80 -8.67
C SER A 269 51.61 30.92 -8.88
N GLY A 270 50.42 30.55 -9.36
CA GLY A 270 49.32 31.48 -9.63
C GLY A 270 48.79 32.16 -8.37
N GLN A 271 48.40 33.43 -8.50
CA GLN A 271 47.79 34.22 -7.43
C GLN A 271 46.28 34.27 -7.60
N SER A 272 45.53 33.66 -6.68
CA SER A 272 44.07 33.82 -6.59
C SER A 272 43.62 34.00 -5.14
N THR A 273 42.70 34.94 -4.94
CA THR A 273 41.96 35.15 -3.69
C THR A 273 40.70 34.28 -3.60
N GLN A 274 40.41 33.51 -4.65
CA GLN A 274 39.13 32.80 -4.82
C GLN A 274 39.19 31.32 -4.43
N ARG A 275 40.37 30.78 -4.10
CA ARG A 275 40.66 29.34 -4.02
C ARG A 275 41.33 28.89 -2.72
N GLY A 276 40.92 29.49 -1.59
CA GLY A 276 41.48 29.22 -0.25
C GLY A 276 42.69 30.08 0.13
N GLY A 277 43.15 30.94 -0.77
CA GLY A 277 44.14 31.96 -0.49
C GLY A 277 43.57 33.14 0.29
N SER A 278 44.36 33.72 1.19
CA SER A 278 44.05 34.99 1.85
C SER A 278 44.63 36.17 1.06
N SER A 279 44.27 37.41 1.42
CA SER A 279 44.85 38.61 0.78
C SER A 279 46.38 38.75 0.96
N GLY A 280 47.01 37.96 1.84
CA GLY A 280 48.47 37.91 2.00
C GLY A 280 49.13 36.60 1.57
N ASP A 281 48.35 35.59 1.13
CA ASP A 281 48.83 34.28 0.71
C ASP A 281 47.86 33.70 -0.32
N THR A 282 48.16 33.92 -1.60
CA THR A 282 47.23 33.77 -2.72
C THR A 282 47.28 32.39 -3.39
N LYS A 283 47.72 31.34 -2.68
CA LYS A 283 47.84 29.98 -3.22
C LYS A 283 46.50 29.24 -3.25
N VAL A 284 46.38 28.26 -4.15
CA VAL A 284 45.27 27.29 -4.21
C VAL A 284 45.39 26.29 -3.06
N LYS A 285 44.33 26.12 -2.25
CA LYS A 285 44.31 25.25 -1.06
C LYS A 285 43.00 24.47 -0.94
N ALA A 286 43.04 23.26 -0.38
CA ALA A 286 41.85 22.51 0.03
C ALA A 286 41.75 22.47 1.56
N LEU A 287 40.55 22.53 2.14
CA LEU A 287 40.41 22.39 3.61
C LEU A 287 40.76 20.95 4.01
N LYS A 288 41.72 20.77 4.93
CA LYS A 288 42.03 19.43 5.50
C LYS A 288 41.05 19.11 6.63
N ILE A 289 40.53 17.88 6.63
CA ILE A 289 39.82 17.25 7.75
C ILE A 289 40.66 16.07 8.20
N GLU A 290 40.98 15.99 9.48
CA GLU A 290 41.81 14.95 10.08
C GLU A 290 41.17 14.40 11.36
N VAL A 291 41.08 13.07 11.46
CA VAL A 291 40.51 12.36 12.61
C VAL A 291 41.50 11.29 13.05
N LYS A 292 42.22 11.52 14.16
CA LYS A 292 43.33 10.68 14.63
C LYS A 292 43.04 10.14 16.03
N LYS A 293 43.38 8.85 16.24
CA LYS A 293 43.40 8.20 17.56
C LYS A 293 44.76 8.39 18.23
N LYS A 294 44.79 8.42 19.56
CA LYS A 294 46.05 8.41 20.32
C LYS A 294 46.79 7.09 20.09
N SER A 295 48.13 7.12 20.08
CA SER A 295 48.96 5.92 20.02
C SER A 295 49.14 5.23 21.37
N ASP A 296 49.01 5.97 22.47
CA ASP A 296 49.37 5.50 23.81
C ASP A 296 48.15 5.26 24.70
N SER A 297 48.18 4.14 25.44
CA SER A 297 47.19 3.70 26.44
C SER A 297 45.73 3.59 25.99
N GLU A 298 45.30 2.35 25.70
CA GLU A 298 43.88 1.97 25.79
C GLU A 298 43.44 1.96 27.26
N ASP A 299 43.07 3.13 27.79
CA ASP A 299 42.61 3.23 29.18
C ASP A 299 41.31 2.42 29.36
N ASN A 300 41.40 1.35 30.17
CA ASN A 300 40.39 0.28 30.29
C ASN A 300 39.94 -0.36 28.95
N GLY A 301 40.81 -0.44 27.95
CA GLY A 301 40.51 -1.09 26.66
C GLY A 301 39.67 -0.24 25.69
N GLN A 302 39.59 1.07 25.92
CA GLN A 302 38.82 2.00 25.07
C GLN A 302 39.75 2.91 24.25
N LEU A 303 39.45 3.05 22.96
CA LEU A 303 40.12 4.00 22.07
C LEU A 303 39.87 5.44 22.53
N GLN A 304 40.88 6.29 22.48
CA GLN A 304 40.74 7.74 22.66
C GLN A 304 41.15 8.48 21.38
N LEU A 305 40.42 9.53 21.03
CA LEU A 305 40.81 10.42 19.94
C LEU A 305 41.88 11.40 20.41
N GLU A 306 42.90 11.60 19.58
CA GLU A 306 43.87 12.69 19.70
C GLU A 306 43.31 13.96 19.06
N LYS A 307 42.63 13.81 17.92
CA LYS A 307 42.08 14.89 17.13
C LYS A 307 40.81 14.44 16.38
N ASN A 308 39.82 15.33 16.28
CA ASN A 308 38.56 15.06 15.58
C ASN A 308 38.05 16.34 14.89
N ASP A 309 38.55 16.65 13.68
CA ASP A 309 38.12 17.84 12.93
C ASP A 309 36.62 17.82 12.53
N LEU A 310 35.93 16.69 12.68
CA LEU A 310 34.48 16.56 12.44
C LEU A 310 33.61 16.89 13.68
N ALA A 311 34.22 17.04 14.86
CA ALA A 311 33.56 17.60 16.04
C ALA A 311 33.52 19.14 16.03
N ASN A 312 34.30 19.78 15.16
CA ASN A 312 34.52 21.22 15.15
C ASN A 312 33.24 22.01 14.82
N ALA A 313 32.90 22.97 15.69
CA ALA A 313 31.68 23.77 15.61
C ALA A 313 31.95 25.27 15.87
N PRO A 314 32.59 26.01 14.93
CA PRO A 314 32.81 27.45 15.03
C PRO A 314 31.53 28.31 14.83
N ILE A 315 30.35 27.69 14.77
CA ILE A 315 29.03 28.32 14.66
C ILE A 315 28.10 27.59 15.65
N LYS A 316 27.34 28.35 16.44
CA LYS A 316 26.41 27.85 17.46
C LYS A 316 24.97 28.31 17.22
N ARG A 317 24.02 27.64 17.87
CA ARG A 317 22.62 28.08 17.93
C ARG A 317 22.51 29.35 18.78
N SER A 318 21.98 30.42 18.19
CA SER A 318 21.76 31.70 18.85
C SER A 318 20.85 31.63 20.07
N GLU A 319 20.96 32.63 20.94
CA GLU A 319 20.24 32.73 22.19
C GLU A 319 19.03 33.67 22.09
N GLU A 320 17.92 33.28 22.71
CA GLU A 320 16.69 34.06 22.82
C GLU A 320 16.24 34.07 24.29
N SER A 321 16.05 35.26 24.87
CA SER A 321 15.69 35.43 26.29
C SER A 321 16.63 34.69 27.28
N GLY A 322 17.93 34.58 26.96
CA GLY A 322 18.93 33.94 27.82
C GLY A 322 18.95 32.40 27.78
N GLN A 323 18.31 31.77 26.78
CA GLN A 323 18.49 30.34 26.47
C GLN A 323 18.77 30.16 24.99
N SER A 324 19.62 29.21 24.63
CA SER A 324 19.83 28.83 23.22
C SER A 324 18.53 28.27 22.63
N VAL A 325 18.16 28.73 21.42
CA VAL A 325 17.04 28.18 20.66
C VAL A 325 17.37 26.72 20.34
N GLN A 326 16.46 25.78 20.62
CA GLN A 326 16.71 24.33 20.57
C GLN A 326 15.40 23.57 20.42
N LEU A 327 15.38 22.45 19.69
CA LEU A 327 14.22 21.53 19.64
C LEU A 327 14.17 20.71 20.94
N LYS A 328 13.03 20.68 21.64
CA LYS A 328 12.86 19.94 22.90
C LYS A 328 11.57 19.12 22.88
N ALA A 329 11.53 17.94 23.50
CA ALA A 329 10.29 17.18 23.66
C ALA A 329 9.23 17.95 24.47
N ASP A 330 9.65 18.73 25.48
CA ASP A 330 8.78 19.58 26.30
C ASP A 330 8.05 20.68 25.51
N ASP A 331 8.41 20.92 24.24
CA ASP A 331 7.69 21.83 23.35
C ASP A 331 6.23 21.43 23.19
N PHE A 332 5.93 20.12 23.22
CA PHE A 332 4.58 19.58 23.09
C PHE A 332 3.80 19.53 24.42
N GLY A 333 4.37 20.09 25.50
CA GLY A 333 3.82 20.05 26.86
C GLY A 333 4.24 18.82 27.65
N THR A 334 3.89 18.79 28.94
CA THR A 334 4.27 17.70 29.85
C THR A 334 3.19 16.62 29.91
N ALA A 335 3.59 15.35 29.81
CA ALA A 335 2.66 14.24 29.98
C ALA A 335 2.21 14.09 31.44
N LEU A 336 0.89 14.15 31.70
CA LEU A 336 0.35 13.92 33.05
C LEU A 336 0.63 12.48 33.53
N SER A 337 0.99 12.36 34.80
CA SER A 337 1.06 11.09 35.53
C SER A 337 -0.34 10.63 35.97
N SER A 338 -0.62 9.34 35.84
CA SER A 338 -1.95 8.73 36.01
C SER A 338 -2.43 8.60 37.47
N SER A 339 -1.77 9.28 38.42
CA SER A 339 -2.10 9.29 39.86
C SER A 339 -2.74 10.60 40.35
N GLY A 340 -2.82 11.64 39.51
CA GLY A 340 -3.44 12.92 39.86
C GLY A 340 -4.97 12.86 39.86
N SER A 341 -5.59 12.91 41.05
CA SER A 341 -7.05 12.96 41.18
C SER A 341 -7.60 14.38 41.03
N GLY A 342 -8.63 14.54 40.18
CA GLY A 342 -9.65 15.60 40.31
C GLY A 342 -9.25 17.06 40.06
N GLY A 343 -8.02 17.37 39.66
CA GLY A 343 -7.63 18.74 39.29
C GLY A 343 -8.23 19.15 37.94
N ASN A 344 -8.96 20.28 37.90
CA ASN A 344 -9.43 20.87 36.65
C ASN A 344 -8.25 21.17 35.71
N SER A 345 -8.08 20.37 34.65
CA SER A 345 -7.27 20.78 33.51
C SER A 345 -7.92 21.97 32.84
N ASN A 346 -7.18 23.08 32.70
CA ASN A 346 -7.71 24.26 32.05
C ASN A 346 -7.93 23.95 30.55
N PRO A 347 -9.15 24.04 30.00
CA PRO A 347 -9.42 23.59 28.62
C PRO A 347 -8.62 24.40 27.60
N GLY A 348 -7.51 23.84 27.11
CA GLY A 348 -6.58 24.52 26.20
C GLY A 348 -5.09 24.40 26.54
N SER A 349 -4.69 23.75 27.64
CA SER A 349 -3.28 23.41 27.87
C SER A 349 -2.80 22.29 26.90
N PRO A 350 -1.60 22.40 26.29
CA PRO A 350 -1.08 21.39 25.38
C PRO A 350 -0.69 20.10 26.12
N THR A 351 -0.84 18.96 25.44
CA THR A 351 -0.39 17.65 25.92
C THR A 351 0.31 16.91 24.78
N PRO A 352 1.43 16.21 25.03
CA PRO A 352 2.17 15.50 24.00
C PRO A 352 1.40 14.24 23.57
N TRP A 353 1.31 14.02 22.26
CA TRP A 353 0.78 12.78 21.71
C TRP A 353 1.67 11.60 22.09
N ARG A 354 1.03 10.49 22.44
CA ARG A 354 1.68 9.20 22.73
C ARG A 354 0.85 8.07 22.12
N PRO A 355 1.44 6.90 21.86
CA PRO A 355 0.66 5.70 21.57
C PRO A 355 -0.40 5.40 22.64
N TRP A 356 -1.48 4.71 22.27
CA TRP A 356 -2.51 4.31 23.25
C TRP A 356 -2.06 3.13 24.13
N LEU A 357 -1.26 2.23 23.57
CA LEU A 357 -0.48 1.22 24.29
C LEU A 357 0.92 1.12 23.66
N ALA A 358 1.93 1.05 24.52
CA ALA A 358 3.31 0.78 24.11
C ALA A 358 3.47 -0.68 23.64
N THR A 359 4.50 -0.92 22.82
CA THR A 359 4.91 -2.23 22.29
C THR A 359 5.02 -3.29 23.40
N GLU A 360 5.60 -2.92 24.55
CA GLU A 360 5.73 -3.80 25.71
C GLU A 360 4.38 -4.15 26.36
N GLN A 361 3.41 -3.23 26.38
CA GLN A 361 2.09 -3.47 26.98
C GLN A 361 1.26 -4.47 26.15
N ILE A 362 1.38 -4.40 24.82
CA ILE A 362 0.75 -5.37 23.91
C ILE A 362 1.41 -6.75 24.06
N HIS A 363 2.73 -6.78 24.17
CA HIS A 363 3.51 -8.01 24.39
C HIS A 363 3.22 -8.69 25.74
N LYS A 364 3.00 -7.93 26.83
CA LYS A 364 2.73 -8.51 28.16
C LYS A 364 1.34 -9.13 28.33
N ASP A 365 0.40 -8.82 27.44
CA ASP A 365 -0.99 -9.28 27.51
C ASP A 365 -1.50 -9.55 26.08
N LEU A 366 -0.78 -10.40 25.35
CA LEU A 366 -1.13 -10.80 23.98
C LEU A 366 -2.58 -11.31 23.86
N PRO A 367 -3.13 -12.14 24.79
CA PRO A 367 -4.48 -12.64 24.64
C PRO A 367 -5.52 -11.53 24.53
N LYS A 368 -5.35 -10.43 25.28
CA LYS A 368 -6.21 -9.24 25.20
C LYS A 368 -5.82 -8.30 24.05
N TRP A 369 -4.56 -7.87 23.98
CA TRP A 369 -4.16 -6.70 23.17
C TRP A 369 -3.52 -7.00 21.80
N SER A 370 -3.03 -8.21 21.54
CA SER A 370 -2.47 -8.53 20.21
C SER A 370 -3.57 -8.73 19.16
N ALA A 371 -3.23 -8.68 17.87
CA ALA A 371 -3.96 -9.40 16.84
C ALA A 371 -3.66 -10.91 16.93
N SER A 372 -4.58 -11.76 16.49
CA SER A 372 -4.39 -13.22 16.57
C SER A 372 -5.03 -13.93 15.38
N ILE A 373 -4.36 -14.96 14.87
CA ILE A 373 -4.90 -15.87 13.86
C ILE A 373 -5.53 -17.07 14.58
N LEU A 374 -6.72 -17.51 14.16
CA LEU A 374 -7.24 -18.83 14.50
C LEU A 374 -7.36 -19.70 13.24
N ILE A 375 -7.18 -21.01 13.38
CA ILE A 375 -7.47 -21.97 12.31
C ILE A 375 -8.85 -22.58 12.54
N LEU A 376 -9.75 -22.27 11.60
CA LEU A 376 -11.13 -22.73 11.53
C LEU A 376 -11.24 -23.87 10.51
N TYR A 377 -11.95 -24.92 10.89
CA TYR A 377 -12.41 -25.96 9.97
C TYR A 377 -13.92 -25.83 9.79
N ASP A 378 -14.38 -25.74 8.54
CA ASP A 378 -15.78 -25.45 8.18
C ASP A 378 -16.28 -26.34 7.04
N ALA A 379 -17.42 -27.02 7.24
CA ALA A 379 -18.07 -27.90 6.27
C ALA A 379 -19.61 -27.80 6.39
N PRO A 380 -20.28 -26.89 5.64
CA PRO A 380 -21.62 -26.39 5.96
C PRO A 380 -22.75 -27.42 5.89
N TYR A 381 -22.61 -28.45 5.06
CA TYR A 381 -23.62 -29.51 4.84
C TYR A 381 -23.37 -30.78 5.69
N ALA A 382 -22.37 -30.75 6.58
CA ALA A 382 -22.00 -31.86 7.43
C ALA A 382 -22.54 -31.70 8.86
N ARG A 383 -22.70 -32.80 9.62
CA ARG A 383 -23.24 -32.76 10.99
C ARG A 383 -22.35 -31.95 11.94
N ASN A 384 -21.09 -32.35 12.09
CA ASN A 384 -20.08 -31.59 12.84
C ASN A 384 -19.43 -30.54 11.93
N ARG A 385 -20.22 -29.54 11.49
CA ARG A 385 -19.83 -28.53 10.48
C ARG A 385 -18.69 -27.58 10.88
N THR A 386 -18.29 -27.53 12.15
CA THR A 386 -17.32 -26.54 12.65
C THR A 386 -16.39 -27.14 13.70
N ALA A 387 -15.08 -26.90 13.56
CA ALA A 387 -14.07 -27.12 14.60
C ALA A 387 -13.05 -25.96 14.59
N ILE A 388 -12.41 -25.68 15.71
CA ILE A 388 -11.31 -24.68 15.79
C ILE A 388 -10.08 -25.39 16.32
N ASP A 389 -8.98 -25.33 15.57
CA ASP A 389 -7.79 -26.15 15.81
C ASP A 389 -6.80 -25.51 16.78
N ARG A 390 -6.50 -24.23 16.57
CA ARG A 390 -5.46 -23.48 17.28
C ARG A 390 -5.68 -21.97 17.20
N VAL A 391 -4.98 -21.24 18.06
CA VAL A 391 -4.81 -19.79 17.99
C VAL A 391 -3.32 -19.47 18.05
N ASP A 392 -2.87 -18.52 17.23
CA ASP A 392 -1.49 -18.03 17.16
C ASP A 392 -1.49 -16.49 17.27
N HIS A 393 -0.76 -15.92 18.24
CA HIS A 393 -0.70 -14.45 18.46
C HIS A 393 0.35 -13.78 17.56
N LEU A 394 0.00 -12.63 16.97
CA LEU A 394 0.91 -11.84 16.13
C LEU A 394 1.72 -10.85 16.99
N ASP A 395 2.58 -11.35 17.88
CA ASP A 395 3.36 -10.55 18.84
C ASP A 395 4.16 -9.41 18.13
N PRO A 396 3.97 -8.12 18.48
CA PRO A 396 4.77 -7.04 17.90
C PRO A 396 6.29 -7.23 18.15
N LYS A 397 6.71 -7.87 19.25
CA LYS A 397 8.13 -8.18 19.48
C LYS A 397 8.70 -9.17 18.47
N ALA A 398 7.87 -10.00 17.83
CA ALA A 398 8.31 -10.91 16.76
C ALA A 398 8.69 -10.15 15.47
N MET A 399 8.20 -8.92 15.30
CA MET A 399 8.64 -7.97 14.27
C MET A 399 9.85 -7.15 14.75
N THR A 400 9.77 -6.50 15.92
CA THR A 400 10.86 -5.61 16.38
C THR A 400 12.17 -6.34 16.69
N ALA A 401 12.13 -7.63 17.04
CA ALA A 401 13.32 -8.46 17.23
C ALA A 401 14.07 -8.81 15.92
N ASN A 402 13.50 -8.46 14.76
CA ASN A 402 14.10 -8.60 13.43
C ASN A 402 14.39 -7.23 12.76
N TYR A 403 14.28 -6.12 13.50
CA TYR A 403 14.70 -4.80 13.03
C TYR A 403 16.24 -4.69 12.93
N PRO A 404 16.78 -3.93 11.96
CA PRO A 404 18.19 -3.58 11.88
C PRO A 404 18.71 -2.97 13.19
N PRO A 405 19.97 -3.26 13.61
CA PRO A 405 20.47 -2.80 14.91
C PRO A 405 20.63 -1.27 15.00
N SER A 406 20.86 -0.60 13.86
CA SER A 406 20.81 0.86 13.67
C SER A 406 19.48 1.50 14.15
N TRP A 407 18.35 0.79 14.02
CA TRP A 407 17.03 1.27 14.44
C TRP A 407 16.88 1.39 15.98
N ARG A 408 17.90 0.99 16.75
CA ARG A 408 18.02 1.31 18.18
C ARG A 408 18.43 2.76 18.44
N THR A 409 19.08 3.42 17.46
CA THR A 409 19.66 4.78 17.56
C THR A 409 19.18 5.71 16.42
N PRO A 410 17.85 5.83 16.14
CA PRO A 410 17.34 6.48 14.92
C PRO A 410 17.53 8.00 14.84
N LYS A 411 17.96 8.65 15.93
CA LYS A 411 18.40 10.06 15.99
C LYS A 411 19.85 10.27 15.49
N TRP A 412 20.52 9.18 15.09
CA TRP A 412 21.88 9.11 14.57
C TRP A 412 21.87 8.47 13.17
N ASN A 413 22.95 8.63 12.40
CA ASN A 413 23.14 8.03 11.09
C ASN A 413 24.64 7.71 10.87
N HIS A 414 24.99 7.07 9.77
CA HIS A 414 26.37 6.68 9.49
C HIS A 414 27.31 7.86 9.17
N HIS A 415 26.75 9.05 8.86
CA HIS A 415 27.53 10.29 8.74
C HIS A 415 28.02 10.79 10.11
N GLY A 416 27.30 10.50 11.19
CA GLY A 416 27.76 10.71 12.57
C GLY A 416 27.79 12.16 13.04
N LEU A 417 28.81 12.50 13.84
CA LEU A 417 28.81 13.70 14.67
C LEU A 417 28.70 15.01 13.89
N TRP A 418 29.36 15.13 12.74
CA TRP A 418 29.28 16.36 11.93
C TRP A 418 27.88 16.60 11.38
N ASP A 419 27.15 15.54 11.03
CA ASP A 419 25.80 15.62 10.48
C ASP A 419 24.77 15.92 11.57
N TRP A 420 24.92 15.27 12.74
CA TRP A 420 24.14 15.61 13.94
C TRP A 420 24.30 17.09 14.30
N LYS A 421 25.55 17.59 14.38
CA LYS A 421 25.80 19.01 14.69
C LYS A 421 25.27 19.94 13.61
N ALA A 422 25.52 19.65 12.33
CA ALA A 422 25.05 20.48 11.21
C ALA A 422 23.52 20.63 11.23
N ARG A 423 22.80 19.53 11.42
CA ARG A 423 21.34 19.52 11.44
C ARG A 423 20.77 20.16 12.70
N ASP A 424 21.35 19.91 13.87
CA ASP A 424 20.91 20.55 15.10
C ASP A 424 21.11 22.07 15.05
N VAL A 425 22.28 22.56 14.56
CA VAL A 425 22.55 24.01 14.42
C VAL A 425 21.63 24.68 13.40
N LEU A 426 21.25 23.99 12.31
CA LEU A 426 20.24 24.44 11.35
C LEU A 426 18.79 24.27 11.84
N LEU A 427 18.58 23.93 13.12
CA LEU A 427 17.30 23.66 13.75
C LEU A 427 16.46 22.62 13.00
N GLN A 428 17.08 21.51 12.55
CA GLN A 428 16.45 20.37 11.89
C GLN A 428 16.42 19.13 12.81
N THR A 429 15.67 18.10 12.43
CA THR A 429 15.74 16.79 13.07
C THR A 429 17.00 16.02 12.68
N THR A 430 17.67 15.39 13.65
CA THR A 430 18.87 14.57 13.45
C THR A 430 18.54 13.09 13.23
N GLY A 431 19.40 12.39 12.50
CA GLY A 431 19.28 10.96 12.21
C GLY A 431 18.57 10.66 10.89
N PHE A 432 18.00 9.45 10.79
CA PHE A 432 17.28 8.97 9.60
C PHE A 432 15.78 8.70 9.85
N PHE A 433 15.32 8.72 11.10
CA PHE A 433 13.92 8.44 11.46
C PHE A 433 13.55 9.11 12.79
N ASN A 434 13.64 10.44 12.85
CA ASN A 434 13.54 11.14 14.13
C ASN A 434 12.12 11.08 14.76
N PRO A 435 11.96 10.87 16.09
CA PRO A 435 10.65 10.83 16.73
C PRO A 435 9.81 12.11 16.59
N ARG A 436 10.42 13.26 16.26
CA ARG A 436 9.70 14.51 15.97
C ARG A 436 9.04 14.51 14.58
N ARG A 437 9.52 13.68 13.64
CA ARG A 437 8.86 13.44 12.34
C ARG A 437 7.90 12.26 12.36
N HIS A 438 8.25 11.20 13.07
CA HIS A 438 7.57 9.90 13.00
C HIS A 438 7.21 9.33 14.40
N PRO A 439 6.51 10.08 15.27
CA PRO A 439 6.22 9.66 16.64
C PRO A 439 5.41 8.35 16.72
N GLU A 440 4.71 7.95 15.65
CA GLU A 440 3.83 6.78 15.61
C GLU A 440 4.54 5.44 15.87
N TRP A 441 5.87 5.38 15.69
CA TRP A 441 6.69 4.17 15.95
C TRP A 441 7.49 4.23 17.26
N PHE A 442 7.31 5.25 18.11
CA PHE A 442 8.02 5.36 19.38
C PHE A 442 7.07 5.19 20.56
N ASP A 443 7.40 4.30 21.50
CA ASP A 443 6.56 4.03 22.68
C ASP A 443 6.31 5.29 23.56
N GLY A 444 7.16 6.31 23.45
CA GLY A 444 6.99 7.63 24.09
C GLY A 444 6.33 8.71 23.22
N GLY A 445 6.10 8.47 21.93
CA GLY A 445 5.56 9.46 20.98
C GLY A 445 6.32 10.80 21.03
N GLN A 446 5.60 11.89 21.25
CA GLN A 446 6.17 13.24 21.31
C GLN A 446 7.03 13.51 22.57
N THR A 447 7.00 12.65 23.61
CA THR A 447 7.86 12.86 24.81
C THR A 447 9.34 12.51 24.58
N VAL A 448 9.73 12.16 23.35
CA VAL A 448 11.13 11.92 22.92
C VAL A 448 11.46 12.65 21.62
N ALA A 449 10.62 13.62 21.21
CA ALA A 449 10.64 14.31 19.92
C ALA A 449 11.62 15.51 19.88
N ASP A 450 12.90 15.22 20.00
CA ASP A 450 14.03 16.15 19.92
C ASP A 450 15.30 15.46 19.38
N ASN A 451 16.43 16.16 19.35
CA ASN A 451 17.72 15.65 18.88
C ASN A 451 18.57 14.99 19.99
N GLU A 452 18.09 15.03 21.24
CA GLU A 452 18.84 14.62 22.43
C GLU A 452 18.82 13.09 22.65
N LYS A 453 19.78 12.56 23.43
CA LYS A 453 19.92 11.13 23.73
C LYS A 453 19.89 10.27 22.46
N THR A 454 20.93 10.42 21.63
CA THR A 454 21.10 9.68 20.38
C THR A 454 21.59 8.24 20.58
N GLY A 455 22.11 7.90 21.76
CA GLY A 455 22.96 6.73 22.00
C GLY A 455 24.46 7.01 21.83
N PHE A 456 24.84 8.24 21.46
CA PHE A 456 26.21 8.72 21.32
C PHE A 456 26.42 9.99 22.15
N ASP A 457 27.66 10.29 22.52
CA ASP A 457 28.04 11.56 23.14
C ASP A 457 28.11 12.67 22.09
N VAL A 458 27.44 13.79 22.34
CA VAL A 458 27.31 14.92 21.41
C VAL A 458 27.63 16.27 22.06
N ASP A 459 27.69 16.29 23.40
CA ASP A 459 27.69 17.47 24.26
C ASP A 459 28.88 17.52 25.24
N ASN A 460 29.81 16.55 25.19
CA ASN A 460 31.04 16.56 26.00
C ASN A 460 31.81 17.89 25.92
N SER A 461 32.44 18.31 27.01
CA SER A 461 33.31 19.50 27.03
C SER A 461 34.55 19.37 26.13
N GLU A 462 34.97 18.14 25.80
CA GLU A 462 36.09 17.86 24.89
C GLU A 462 35.58 17.34 23.54
N ASN A 463 35.86 18.06 22.44
CA ASN A 463 35.53 17.63 21.07
C ASN A 463 36.11 16.24 20.70
N THR A 464 37.17 15.79 21.37
CA THR A 464 37.79 14.45 21.22
C THR A 464 37.05 13.33 21.96
N LYS A 465 36.08 13.63 22.82
CA LYS A 465 35.21 12.66 23.52
C LYS A 465 33.79 12.57 22.93
N GLN A 466 33.41 13.52 22.08
CA GLN A 466 32.16 13.48 21.32
C GLN A 466 32.25 12.43 20.18
N GLY A 467 31.10 11.88 19.79
CA GLY A 467 30.99 10.85 18.75
C GLY A 467 31.24 9.41 19.23
N PHE A 468 31.38 9.19 20.54
CA PHE A 468 31.50 7.86 21.14
C PHE A 468 30.13 7.29 21.53
N GLN A 469 29.93 5.98 21.32
CA GLN A 469 28.72 5.27 21.75
C GLN A 469 28.61 5.21 23.28
N LYS A 470 27.42 5.49 23.83
CA LYS A 470 27.14 5.49 25.29
C LYS A 470 26.37 4.23 25.70
N GLU A 471 26.96 3.43 26.59
CA GLU A 471 26.30 2.23 27.15
C GLU A 471 25.38 2.51 28.37
N ALA A 472 25.46 3.71 28.94
CA ALA A 472 24.73 4.10 30.15
C ALA A 472 23.21 4.18 29.91
N ASP A 473 22.41 3.50 30.73
CA ASP A 473 20.95 3.42 30.57
C ASP A 473 20.23 4.77 30.62
N SER A 474 20.81 5.78 31.28
CA SER A 474 20.24 7.13 31.37
C SER A 474 20.20 7.89 30.05
N ASP A 475 21.11 7.58 29.12
CA ASP A 475 21.27 8.28 27.83
C ASP A 475 20.98 7.38 26.61
N LYS A 476 20.38 6.21 26.84
CA LYS A 476 19.91 5.35 25.75
C LYS A 476 18.81 6.06 24.95
N SER A 477 18.94 5.97 23.64
CA SER A 477 17.98 6.49 22.67
C SER A 477 16.65 5.75 22.73
N ALA A 478 15.57 6.45 22.36
CA ALA A 478 14.31 5.81 22.02
C ALA A 478 14.49 5.01 20.72
N PRO A 479 14.29 3.67 20.73
CA PRO A 479 14.41 2.84 19.53
C PRO A 479 13.13 2.93 18.68
N ILE A 480 13.23 2.62 17.38
CA ILE A 480 12.04 2.33 16.56
C ILE A 480 11.38 1.07 17.12
N ALA A 481 10.11 1.18 17.48
CA ALA A 481 9.30 0.13 18.10
C ALA A 481 8.07 -0.17 17.23
N LEU A 482 7.06 -0.85 17.80
CA LEU A 482 5.79 -1.09 17.11
C LEU A 482 4.60 -0.89 18.09
N PRO A 483 4.30 0.38 18.46
CA PRO A 483 3.23 0.72 19.37
C PRO A 483 1.84 0.49 18.75
N PHE A 484 0.78 0.58 19.55
CA PHE A 484 -0.61 0.23 19.16
C PHE A 484 -1.04 0.74 17.77
N GLU A 485 -0.81 2.02 17.47
CA GLU A 485 -1.26 2.67 16.25
C GLU A 485 -0.56 2.11 15.00
N ALA A 486 0.78 2.03 15.02
CA ALA A 486 1.57 1.44 13.94
C ALA A 486 1.41 -0.09 13.86
N TYR A 487 1.23 -0.75 15.00
CA TYR A 487 0.98 -2.19 15.08
C TYR A 487 -0.31 -2.56 14.33
N PHE A 488 -1.45 -1.96 14.67
CA PHE A 488 -2.72 -2.30 14.04
C PHE A 488 -2.85 -1.81 12.59
N ALA A 489 -2.13 -0.76 12.18
CA ALA A 489 -1.96 -0.46 10.76
C ALA A 489 -1.34 -1.66 10.00
N ASN A 490 -0.35 -2.33 10.60
CA ASN A 490 0.30 -3.54 10.08
C ASN A 490 -0.57 -4.83 10.20
N ILE A 491 -1.84 -4.76 10.60
CA ILE A 491 -2.72 -5.93 10.75
C ILE A 491 -3.79 -5.98 9.66
N GLY A 492 -3.60 -6.88 8.69
CA GLY A 492 -4.51 -7.10 7.56
C GLY A 492 -3.85 -7.81 6.37
N ASN A 493 -4.63 -8.07 5.33
CA ASN A 493 -4.24 -8.72 4.08
C ASN A 493 -3.55 -10.08 4.29
N LEU A 494 -4.38 -11.06 4.61
CA LEU A 494 -4.02 -12.47 4.73
C LEU A 494 -3.78 -13.11 3.35
N THR A 495 -2.62 -13.73 3.17
CA THR A 495 -2.29 -14.49 1.95
C THR A 495 -1.58 -15.79 2.29
N TRP A 496 -2.15 -16.92 1.86
CA TRP A 496 -1.54 -18.25 1.99
C TRP A 496 -0.55 -18.54 0.85
N PHE A 497 0.57 -19.16 1.18
CA PHE A 497 1.41 -19.89 0.22
C PHE A 497 2.02 -21.14 0.88
N GLY A 498 1.61 -22.32 0.42
CA GLY A 498 1.97 -23.59 1.05
C GLY A 498 1.62 -23.58 2.54
N GLN A 499 2.59 -23.93 3.40
CA GLN A 499 2.45 -23.93 4.85
C GLN A 499 2.56 -22.54 5.52
N ALA A 500 2.80 -21.47 4.76
CA ALA A 500 2.93 -20.11 5.29
C ALA A 500 1.64 -19.30 5.08
N LEU A 501 1.14 -18.71 6.17
CA LEU A 501 0.19 -17.62 6.13
C LEU A 501 0.96 -16.31 6.32
N LEU A 502 0.88 -15.41 5.35
CA LEU A 502 1.47 -14.08 5.38
C LEU A 502 0.42 -13.04 5.75
N VAL A 503 0.83 -12.01 6.49
CA VAL A 503 0.02 -10.85 6.86
C VAL A 503 0.81 -9.60 6.45
N PHE A 504 0.38 -8.96 5.37
CA PHE A 504 1.09 -7.81 4.79
C PHE A 504 0.74 -6.47 5.47
N GLY A 505 -0.33 -6.44 6.26
CA GLY A 505 -0.87 -5.22 6.85
C GLY A 505 -1.89 -4.52 5.96
N GLY A 506 -2.33 -3.34 6.38
CA GLY A 506 -3.40 -2.59 5.73
C GLY A 506 -3.00 -1.17 5.36
N ASN A 507 -4.02 -0.34 5.13
CA ASN A 507 -3.89 1.05 4.71
C ASN A 507 -3.64 2.05 5.87
N GLY A 508 -3.87 1.64 7.12
CA GLY A 508 -3.65 2.40 8.35
C GLY A 508 -4.88 3.14 8.90
N HIS A 509 -6.00 3.21 8.17
CA HIS A 509 -7.24 3.92 8.56
C HIS A 509 -8.01 3.32 9.76
N VAL A 510 -7.41 2.38 10.48
CA VAL A 510 -7.95 1.86 11.75
C VAL A 510 -7.42 2.64 12.97
N THR A 511 -6.33 3.39 12.79
CA THR A 511 -5.61 4.10 13.87
C THR A 511 -5.15 5.51 13.46
N LYS A 512 -5.68 6.05 12.36
CA LYS A 512 -5.16 7.24 11.67
C LYS A 512 -5.96 8.50 12.00
N SER A 513 -5.43 9.31 12.91
CA SER A 513 -5.93 10.67 13.17
C SER A 513 -5.63 11.62 11.99
N ALA A 514 -6.13 12.86 12.02
CA ALA A 514 -5.95 13.82 10.92
C ALA A 514 -4.47 14.00 10.58
N HIS A 515 -3.65 14.29 11.59
CA HIS A 515 -2.23 14.65 11.45
C HIS A 515 -1.24 13.51 11.74
N THR A 516 -1.69 12.28 12.00
CA THR A 516 -0.81 11.09 12.10
C THR A 516 -0.85 10.25 10.83
N ALA A 517 0.18 9.43 10.60
CA ALA A 517 0.26 8.50 9.48
C ALA A 517 0.82 7.12 9.92
N PRO A 518 0.10 6.33 10.74
CA PRO A 518 0.49 4.95 11.04
C PRO A 518 0.34 4.07 9.78
N LEU A 519 1.34 3.23 9.51
CA LEU A 519 1.49 2.47 8.27
C LEU A 519 2.10 1.08 8.53
N SER A 520 1.94 0.17 7.56
CA SER A 520 2.56 -1.16 7.59
C SER A 520 4.07 -1.05 7.35
N ILE A 521 4.89 -1.42 8.33
CA ILE A 521 6.36 -1.37 8.30
C ILE A 521 7.00 -2.71 7.87
N GLY A 522 6.23 -3.80 7.80
CA GLY A 522 6.74 -5.10 7.35
C GLY A 522 5.66 -6.17 7.18
N VAL A 523 6.11 -7.41 6.97
CA VAL A 523 5.23 -8.58 6.79
C VAL A 523 5.38 -9.53 7.97
N PHE A 524 4.27 -9.93 8.58
CA PHE A 524 4.25 -11.07 9.53
C PHE A 524 4.04 -12.39 8.78
N ARG A 525 4.60 -13.48 9.31
CA ARG A 525 4.32 -14.85 8.86
C ARG A 525 3.94 -15.74 10.04
N VAL A 526 2.88 -16.51 9.87
CA VAL A 526 2.59 -17.71 10.67
C VAL A 526 2.89 -18.93 9.80
N ARG A 527 3.92 -19.71 10.16
CA ARG A 527 4.37 -20.89 9.40
C ARG A 527 3.99 -22.16 10.14
N TYR A 528 3.05 -22.91 9.59
CA TYR A 528 2.57 -24.16 10.17
C TYR A 528 3.50 -25.34 9.83
N ASN A 529 3.49 -26.39 10.64
CA ASN A 529 4.02 -27.70 10.22
C ASN A 529 3.03 -28.42 9.28
N ALA A 530 3.45 -29.53 8.68
CA ALA A 530 2.68 -30.24 7.66
C ALA A 530 1.32 -30.80 8.14
N THR A 531 1.08 -30.89 9.45
CA THR A 531 -0.15 -31.41 10.08
C THR A 531 -0.96 -30.32 10.83
N GLY A 532 -0.51 -29.07 10.79
CA GLY A 532 -1.08 -27.92 11.52
C GLY A 532 -0.90 -27.93 13.05
N THR A 533 -0.33 -28.99 13.63
CA THR A 533 -0.21 -29.16 15.09
C THR A 533 0.76 -28.17 15.75
N SER A 534 1.71 -27.60 15.00
CA SER A 534 2.57 -26.51 15.48
C SER A 534 2.69 -25.39 14.45
N ALA A 535 3.02 -24.18 14.91
CA ALA A 535 3.34 -23.04 14.07
C ALA A 535 4.49 -22.21 14.67
N THR A 536 5.22 -21.46 13.84
CA THR A 536 6.09 -20.37 14.28
C THR A 536 5.55 -19.03 13.78
N VAL A 537 5.66 -17.98 14.61
CA VAL A 537 5.29 -16.61 14.27
C VAL A 537 6.56 -15.75 14.19
N THR A 538 6.65 -14.93 13.15
CA THR A 538 7.74 -13.97 12.93
C THR A 538 7.23 -12.74 12.17
N GLY A 539 7.97 -11.63 12.20
CA GLY A 539 7.80 -10.52 11.28
C GLY A 539 9.13 -10.01 10.76
N TRP A 540 9.15 -9.45 9.55
CA TRP A 540 10.34 -8.80 8.97
C TRP A 540 9.98 -7.44 8.36
N PRO A 541 10.79 -6.39 8.56
CA PRO A 541 10.52 -5.07 8.02
C PRO A 541 10.68 -5.03 6.50
N TYR A 542 9.90 -4.19 5.81
CA TYR A 542 10.02 -3.97 4.38
C TYR A 542 11.42 -3.49 3.97
N ALA A 543 12.13 -2.77 4.85
CA ALA A 543 13.52 -2.35 4.63
C ALA A 543 14.46 -3.53 4.32
N LEU A 544 14.20 -4.70 4.92
CA LEU A 544 14.95 -5.93 4.71
C LEU A 544 14.45 -6.72 3.49
N LEU A 545 13.13 -6.69 3.22
CA LEU A 545 12.52 -7.40 2.09
C LEU A 545 12.76 -6.69 0.74
N PHE A 546 12.98 -5.37 0.76
CA PHE A 546 13.19 -4.53 -0.43
C PHE A 546 14.66 -4.07 -0.58
N SER A 547 15.59 -4.61 0.21
CA SER A 547 17.02 -4.26 0.15
C SER A 547 17.69 -4.50 -1.22
N GLY A 548 17.12 -5.37 -2.04
CA GLY A 548 17.59 -5.70 -3.39
C GLY A 548 17.11 -4.78 -4.52
N MET A 549 16.46 -3.65 -4.22
CA MET A 549 15.91 -2.75 -5.24
C MET A 549 16.99 -2.08 -6.11
N VAL A 550 16.78 -2.07 -7.44
CA VAL A 550 17.65 -1.44 -8.46
C VAL A 550 16.85 -0.88 -9.65
N ASN A 551 17.42 0.09 -10.36
CA ASN A 551 16.78 0.80 -11.48
C ASN A 551 16.19 -0.12 -12.57
N LYS A 552 16.90 -1.20 -12.93
CA LYS A 552 16.46 -2.18 -13.94
C LYS A 552 15.24 -3.04 -13.57
N GLN A 553 14.71 -2.92 -12.35
CA GLN A 553 13.54 -3.69 -11.89
C GLN A 553 12.20 -2.96 -12.13
N THR A 554 12.21 -1.71 -12.59
CA THR A 554 11.02 -0.94 -12.93
C THR A 554 11.07 -0.48 -14.38
N ASP A 555 9.93 -0.57 -15.07
CA ASP A 555 9.77 -0.13 -16.44
C ASP A 555 9.51 1.40 -16.53
N GLY A 556 9.00 2.03 -15.46
CA GLY A 556 8.67 3.46 -15.37
C GLY A 556 9.81 4.40 -14.95
N LEU A 557 9.51 5.34 -14.03
CA LEU A 557 10.49 6.33 -13.54
C LEU A 557 11.74 5.67 -12.95
N LYS A 558 12.90 6.27 -13.19
CA LYS A 558 14.24 5.84 -12.72
C LYS A 558 14.79 6.80 -11.67
N ASP A 559 15.82 6.36 -10.95
CA ASP A 559 16.55 7.15 -9.94
C ASP A 559 15.67 7.62 -8.78
N LEU A 560 14.62 6.85 -8.47
CA LEU A 560 13.71 7.14 -7.36
C LEU A 560 14.39 6.91 -5.99
N PRO A 561 14.02 7.67 -4.95
CA PRO A 561 14.54 7.55 -3.57
C PRO A 561 14.04 6.28 -2.83
N PHE A 562 14.42 5.12 -3.36
CA PHE A 562 14.11 3.78 -2.84
C PHE A 562 15.35 2.93 -2.51
N ASN A 563 16.55 3.44 -2.77
CA ASN A 563 17.79 2.75 -2.43
C ASN A 563 18.01 2.76 -0.91
N ASN A 564 18.89 1.89 -0.44
CA ASN A 564 19.22 1.78 0.97
C ASN A 564 20.72 1.55 1.13
N ASN A 565 21.18 1.26 2.34
CA ASN A 565 22.56 0.91 2.63
C ASN A 565 22.62 -0.17 3.73
N ARG A 566 23.84 -0.59 4.11
CA ARG A 566 24.03 -1.66 5.10
C ARG A 566 23.44 -1.36 6.49
N TRP A 567 23.15 -0.09 6.80
CA TRP A 567 22.51 0.35 8.03
C TRP A 567 20.98 0.45 7.94
N PHE A 568 20.37 0.22 6.77
CA PHE A 568 18.92 0.26 6.58
C PHE A 568 18.28 1.60 7.02
N GLU A 569 18.94 2.72 6.72
CA GLU A 569 18.47 4.07 7.06
C GLU A 569 17.19 4.46 6.29
N TYR A 570 16.94 3.86 5.11
CA TYR A 570 15.65 3.98 4.44
C TYR A 570 14.65 2.97 5.03
N VAL A 571 13.51 3.49 5.51
CA VAL A 571 12.45 2.78 6.25
C VAL A 571 11.14 2.80 5.43
N PRO A 572 11.05 1.99 4.35
CA PRO A 572 9.82 1.85 3.57
C PRO A 572 8.67 1.38 4.45
N ARG A 573 7.58 2.14 4.42
CA ARG A 573 6.29 1.83 5.04
C ARG A 573 5.20 1.96 3.99
N MET A 574 4.16 1.13 4.07
CA MET A 574 3.12 1.04 3.06
C MET A 574 1.71 1.24 3.63
N ALA A 575 0.84 1.88 2.84
CA ALA A 575 -0.60 1.68 2.94
C ALA A 575 -0.98 0.61 1.92
N VAL A 576 -1.27 -0.60 2.41
CA VAL A 576 -1.32 -1.83 1.60
C VAL A 576 -2.73 -2.08 1.04
N ALA A 577 -2.86 -2.11 -0.29
CA ALA A 577 -4.06 -2.55 -0.97
C ALA A 577 -4.26 -4.08 -0.85
N GLY A 578 -3.15 -4.82 -0.86
CA GLY A 578 -3.11 -6.25 -0.58
C GLY A 578 -2.03 -7.00 -1.35
N ALA A 579 -1.97 -8.31 -1.13
CA ALA A 579 -1.07 -9.22 -1.84
C ALA A 579 -1.87 -10.36 -2.47
N LYS A 580 -1.93 -10.42 -3.81
CA LYS A 580 -2.75 -11.37 -4.58
C LYS A 580 -1.93 -12.07 -5.66
N PHE A 581 -2.27 -13.32 -5.98
CA PHE A 581 -1.64 -14.06 -7.07
C PHE A 581 -2.24 -13.68 -8.42
N VAL A 582 -1.39 -13.35 -9.39
CA VAL A 582 -1.76 -13.14 -10.80
C VAL A 582 -1.14 -14.28 -11.61
N GLY A 583 -1.91 -15.36 -11.74
CA GLY A 583 -1.40 -16.65 -12.22
C GLY A 583 -0.47 -17.31 -11.20
N ARG A 584 0.84 -17.07 -11.32
CA ARG A 584 1.87 -17.52 -10.36
C ARG A 584 2.61 -16.38 -9.67
N GLU A 585 2.55 -15.18 -10.22
CA GLU A 585 3.26 -14.00 -9.70
C GLU A 585 2.53 -13.51 -8.44
N LEU A 586 3.20 -13.39 -7.29
CA LEU A 586 2.61 -12.78 -6.09
C LEU A 586 2.78 -11.26 -6.16
N VAL A 587 1.69 -10.53 -6.42
CA VAL A 587 1.69 -9.06 -6.54
C VAL A 587 1.23 -8.44 -5.22
N LEU A 588 2.13 -7.68 -4.58
CA LEU A 588 1.82 -6.74 -3.49
C LEU A 588 1.62 -5.34 -4.09
N ALA A 589 0.60 -4.59 -3.66
CA ALA A 589 0.37 -3.22 -4.14
C ALA A 589 -0.20 -2.27 -3.08
N GLY A 590 -0.16 -0.97 -3.36
CA GLY A 590 -0.68 0.11 -2.53
C GLY A 590 0.04 1.45 -2.79
N THR A 591 0.27 2.22 -1.73
CA THR A 591 1.19 3.38 -1.73
C THR A 591 2.34 3.15 -0.73
N ILE A 592 3.47 3.82 -0.93
CA ILE A 592 4.71 3.62 -0.16
C ILE A 592 5.36 4.97 0.23
N THR A 593 6.01 5.01 1.39
CA THR A 593 6.90 6.12 1.79
C THR A 593 8.25 5.97 1.11
N MET A 594 8.65 6.93 0.27
CA MET A 594 10.02 7.08 -0.20
C MET A 594 10.95 7.62 0.91
N GLY A 595 12.26 7.66 0.64
CA GLY A 595 13.17 8.53 1.39
C GLY A 595 12.82 10.01 1.20
N ASP A 596 13.18 10.84 2.18
CA ASP A 596 13.02 12.29 2.13
C ASP A 596 13.83 12.87 0.96
N THR A 597 13.17 13.71 0.15
CA THR A 597 13.88 14.58 -0.82
C THR A 597 13.61 16.06 -0.60
N ALA A 598 12.58 16.44 0.17
CA ALA A 598 12.23 17.83 0.40
C ALA A 598 13.19 18.59 1.32
N THR A 599 13.97 17.89 2.16
CA THR A 599 14.95 18.49 3.08
C THR A 599 16.38 18.09 2.79
N VAL A 600 16.65 17.59 1.57
CA VAL A 600 18.01 17.25 1.09
C VAL A 600 18.90 18.50 0.92
N PRO A 601 18.45 19.60 0.30
CA PRO A 601 19.20 20.86 0.33
C PRO A 601 19.18 21.45 1.74
N ARG A 602 20.34 21.92 2.21
CA ARG A 602 20.48 22.59 3.49
C ARG A 602 20.60 24.09 3.28
N LEU A 603 20.01 24.85 4.20
CA LEU A 603 20.12 26.31 4.22
C LEU A 603 21.52 26.74 4.66
N LEU A 604 21.91 27.95 4.27
CA LEU A 604 22.98 28.68 4.93
C LEU A 604 22.57 28.97 6.38
N TYR A 605 23.56 29.00 7.29
CA TYR A 605 23.32 29.11 8.73
C TYR A 605 22.64 30.43 9.15
N ASP A 606 22.69 31.45 8.29
CA ASP A 606 22.09 32.77 8.44
C ASP A 606 20.89 33.03 7.50
N GLU A 607 20.40 32.02 6.78
CA GLU A 607 19.20 32.12 5.91
C GLU A 607 17.96 31.42 6.48
N LEU A 608 18.03 30.95 7.74
CA LEU A 608 16.93 30.28 8.43
C LEU A 608 15.70 31.20 8.60
N GLU A 609 15.91 32.45 9.03
CA GLU A 609 14.85 33.46 9.22
C GLU A 609 14.26 34.03 7.92
N SER A 610 14.76 33.62 6.74
CA SER A 610 14.16 33.97 5.44
C SER A 610 13.38 32.81 4.81
N ASN A 611 13.71 31.55 5.16
CA ASN A 611 13.24 30.35 4.45
C ASN A 611 12.36 29.42 5.33
N LEU A 612 11.44 30.02 6.10
CA LEU A 612 10.66 29.37 7.17
C LEU A 612 9.97 28.05 6.77
N ASN A 613 9.44 27.93 5.55
CA ASN A 613 8.77 26.71 5.09
C ASN A 613 9.73 25.49 5.06
N LEU A 614 10.97 25.67 4.59
CA LEU A 614 11.97 24.59 4.56
C LEU A 614 12.48 24.25 5.97
N VAL A 615 12.59 25.25 6.87
CA VAL A 615 12.89 25.01 8.30
C VAL A 615 11.76 24.20 8.95
N ALA A 616 10.49 24.50 8.65
CA ALA A 616 9.34 23.76 9.17
C ALA A 616 9.29 22.30 8.67
N GLN A 617 9.66 22.04 7.40
CA GLN A 617 9.83 20.66 6.89
C GLN A 617 11.00 19.96 7.59
N GLY A 618 12.09 20.69 7.86
CA GLY A 618 13.25 20.18 8.60
C GLY A 618 12.94 19.75 10.04
N GLN A 619 11.94 20.36 10.69
CA GLN A 619 11.64 20.19 12.13
C GLN A 619 10.64 19.10 12.50
N GLY A 620 10.00 18.43 11.54
CA GLY A 620 8.84 17.57 11.85
C GLY A 620 7.51 18.32 11.99
N LEU A 621 7.50 19.63 11.78
CA LEU A 621 6.31 20.47 11.97
C LEU A 621 5.44 20.52 10.70
N LEU A 622 6.04 20.85 9.56
CA LEU A 622 5.35 20.84 8.28
C LEU A 622 5.48 19.43 7.66
N ARG A 623 4.49 18.58 7.93
CA ARG A 623 4.38 17.18 7.46
C ARG A 623 4.02 17.08 5.96
N GLU A 624 4.77 17.80 5.13
CA GLU A 624 4.68 17.85 3.67
C GLU A 624 5.95 17.26 3.05
N ASP A 625 5.77 16.29 2.15
CA ASP A 625 6.84 15.52 1.50
C ASP A 625 7.25 16.10 0.13
N LEU A 626 6.42 16.99 -0.45
CA LEU A 626 6.74 17.70 -1.68
C LEU A 626 7.92 18.66 -1.49
N GLN A 627 8.81 18.68 -2.48
CA GLN A 627 9.90 19.66 -2.56
C GLN A 627 9.32 21.07 -2.77
N LEU A 628 9.77 22.04 -1.98
CA LEU A 628 9.33 23.45 -2.07
C LEU A 628 10.42 24.33 -2.69
N PHE A 629 10.05 25.28 -3.54
CA PHE A 629 11.00 26.06 -4.32
C PHE A 629 11.50 27.30 -3.55
N THR A 630 12.42 27.10 -2.60
CA THR A 630 13.09 28.22 -1.89
C THR A 630 14.63 28.16 -2.06
N PRO A 631 15.16 28.21 -3.30
CA PRO A 631 16.55 27.83 -3.59
C PRO A 631 17.62 28.86 -3.19
N TYR A 632 17.26 30.14 -3.04
CA TYR A 632 18.23 31.23 -2.85
C TYR A 632 19.13 31.01 -1.63
N GLY A 633 18.54 30.69 -0.48
CA GLY A 633 19.25 30.56 0.79
C GLY A 633 19.90 29.19 1.02
N TRP A 634 20.00 28.32 0.01
CA TRP A 634 20.68 27.03 0.16
C TRP A 634 22.20 27.20 0.17
N ALA A 635 22.88 26.38 0.98
CA ALA A 635 24.28 26.11 0.80
C ALA A 635 24.50 25.38 -0.54
N ASN A 636 25.59 25.73 -1.23
CA ASN A 636 26.01 25.15 -2.51
C ASN A 636 26.14 23.60 -2.52
N ARG A 637 26.31 22.99 -1.34
CA ARG A 637 26.23 21.55 -1.10
C ARG A 637 25.90 21.26 0.39
N PRO A 638 25.07 20.24 0.72
CA PRO A 638 24.60 19.97 2.08
C PRO A 638 25.56 19.14 2.96
N ASP A 639 26.60 18.54 2.37
CA ASP A 639 27.46 17.53 2.99
C ASP A 639 28.76 18.09 3.60
N LEU A 640 28.72 19.34 4.08
CA LEU A 640 29.87 20.03 4.67
C LEU A 640 29.77 20.12 6.20
N PRO A 641 30.85 19.80 6.96
CA PRO A 641 30.88 19.99 8.41
C PRO A 641 30.93 21.47 8.79
N ILE A 642 30.44 21.83 9.98
CA ILE A 642 30.35 23.24 10.46
C ILE A 642 31.71 23.94 10.42
N GLY A 643 32.81 23.21 10.70
CA GLY A 643 34.18 23.72 10.57
C GLY A 643 34.51 24.32 9.19
N ALA A 644 33.77 23.99 8.13
CA ALA A 644 33.92 24.52 6.77
C ALA A 644 33.04 25.75 6.47
N TRP A 645 32.05 26.09 7.30
CA TRP A 645 31.01 27.08 6.94
C TRP A 645 31.46 28.54 7.08
N SER A 646 32.37 28.83 8.03
CA SER A 646 32.85 30.19 8.35
C SER A 646 34.35 30.32 8.07
N SER A 647 34.76 31.44 7.47
CA SER A 647 36.14 31.66 7.03
C SER A 647 37.04 32.27 8.12
N SER A 648 38.36 32.07 8.01
CA SER A 648 39.36 32.78 8.81
C SER A 648 39.56 34.24 8.38
N SER A 649 39.04 34.62 7.20
CA SER A 649 39.12 35.96 6.62
C SER A 649 37.97 36.90 7.01
N SER A 650 36.98 36.42 7.78
CA SER A 650 35.76 37.18 8.13
C SER A 650 34.95 37.68 6.91
N SER A 651 34.95 36.89 5.83
CA SER A 651 34.04 37.07 4.69
C SER A 651 32.62 36.59 5.05
N SER A 652 31.61 36.91 4.23
CA SER A 652 30.21 36.46 4.42
C SER A 652 30.12 34.95 4.67
N HIS A 653 30.67 34.20 3.73
CA HIS A 653 30.78 32.75 3.72
C HIS A 653 32.20 32.30 3.37
N ASN A 654 32.43 30.99 3.42
CA ASN A 654 33.73 30.38 3.16
C ASN A 654 33.85 29.89 1.70
N ALA A 655 33.62 30.80 0.75
CA ALA A 655 33.84 30.53 -0.67
C ALA A 655 35.32 30.18 -0.94
N PRO A 656 35.64 29.20 -1.81
CA PRO A 656 34.76 28.49 -2.74
C PRO A 656 34.09 27.23 -2.16
N TYR A 657 34.27 26.94 -0.87
CA TYR A 657 33.84 25.67 -0.26
C TYR A 657 32.36 25.70 0.11
N TYR A 658 31.95 26.73 0.87
CA TYR A 658 30.61 26.96 1.39
C TYR A 658 30.15 28.37 0.99
N PHE A 659 29.08 28.48 0.21
CA PHE A 659 28.53 29.74 -0.32
C PHE A 659 27.07 29.54 -0.79
N HIS A 660 26.37 30.61 -1.19
CA HIS A 660 25.02 30.52 -1.78
C HIS A 660 24.99 29.63 -3.01
N ASN A 661 24.06 28.68 -3.06
CA ASN A 661 23.88 27.77 -4.20
C ASN A 661 23.44 28.53 -5.46
N ASN A 662 24.38 28.82 -6.36
CA ASN A 662 24.09 29.40 -7.66
C ASN A 662 24.77 28.61 -8.78
N PRO A 663 24.03 27.89 -9.65
CA PRO A 663 24.61 27.10 -10.73
C PRO A 663 25.31 27.96 -11.80
N ASP A 664 25.03 29.26 -11.90
CA ASP A 664 25.73 30.15 -12.83
C ASP A 664 27.21 30.31 -12.46
N TRP A 665 27.54 30.20 -11.17
CA TRP A 665 28.90 30.30 -10.62
C TRP A 665 29.67 28.97 -10.55
N GLN A 666 29.09 27.86 -11.03
CA GLN A 666 29.76 26.55 -10.98
C GLN A 666 30.99 26.51 -11.91
N ASP A 667 32.04 25.81 -11.48
CA ASP A 667 33.21 25.54 -12.33
C ASP A 667 32.87 24.50 -13.41
N ARG A 668 33.56 24.54 -14.56
CA ARG A 668 33.44 23.53 -15.63
C ARG A 668 34.26 22.28 -15.31
N PRO A 669 33.79 21.06 -15.64
CA PRO A 669 34.59 19.84 -15.59
C PRO A 669 35.42 19.67 -16.89
N ILE A 670 36.25 20.67 -17.19
CA ILE A 670 37.30 20.60 -18.23
C ILE A 670 38.63 20.21 -17.57
N GLN A 671 39.52 19.54 -18.31
CA GLN A 671 40.71 18.90 -17.75
C GLN A 671 41.55 19.85 -16.89
N ASN A 672 41.89 21.03 -17.40
CA ASN A 672 42.73 22.00 -16.70
C ASN A 672 42.14 22.49 -15.36
N VAL A 673 40.81 22.54 -15.23
CA VAL A 673 40.11 22.96 -14.00
C VAL A 673 40.09 21.82 -12.96
N VAL A 674 39.85 20.58 -13.42
CA VAL A 674 39.89 19.38 -12.56
C VAL A 674 41.31 19.12 -12.05
N ASP A 675 42.31 19.33 -12.91
CA ASP A 675 43.73 19.12 -12.60
C ASP A 675 44.27 20.18 -11.63
N ALA A 676 43.77 21.42 -11.68
CA ALA A 676 44.13 22.47 -10.74
C ALA A 676 43.41 22.36 -9.38
N PHE A 677 42.14 21.96 -9.34
CA PHE A 677 41.31 22.08 -8.14
C PHE A 677 40.94 20.75 -7.45
N ILE A 678 41.08 19.59 -8.10
CA ILE A 678 40.67 18.28 -7.54
C ILE A 678 41.87 17.33 -7.40
N LYS A 679 42.56 17.03 -8.51
CA LYS A 679 43.67 16.05 -8.54
C LYS A 679 44.76 16.24 -7.46
N PRO A 680 45.18 17.46 -7.05
CA PRO A 680 46.26 17.63 -6.07
C PRO A 680 45.95 17.10 -4.65
N TRP A 681 44.68 16.79 -4.38
CA TRP A 681 44.18 16.25 -3.11
C TRP A 681 43.34 14.96 -3.25
N GLU A 682 42.81 14.66 -4.44
CA GLU A 682 41.99 13.47 -4.70
C GLU A 682 42.69 12.17 -4.28
N ASP A 683 43.91 11.95 -4.77
CA ASP A 683 44.78 10.82 -4.43
C ASP A 683 45.27 10.83 -2.96
N LYS A 684 44.93 11.85 -2.16
CA LYS A 684 45.31 11.95 -0.74
C LYS A 684 44.17 11.65 0.22
N ASN A 685 42.92 11.53 -0.25
CA ASN A 685 41.80 11.11 0.59
C ASN A 685 42.03 9.66 1.09
N GLY A 686 41.88 9.44 2.40
CA GLY A 686 42.12 8.12 3.01
C GLY A 686 43.60 7.76 3.19
N LYS A 687 44.51 8.74 3.12
CA LYS A 687 45.92 8.61 3.52
C LYS A 687 46.20 9.54 4.71
N ASP A 688 47.07 9.14 5.65
CA ASP A 688 47.39 9.92 6.88
C ASP A 688 46.14 10.37 7.68
N ASP A 689 45.14 9.49 7.79
CA ASP A 689 43.86 9.75 8.47
C ASP A 689 43.18 11.08 8.07
N ALA A 690 43.33 11.46 6.79
CA ALA A 690 42.90 12.73 6.24
C ALA A 690 41.92 12.64 5.06
N LYS A 691 41.08 13.67 4.93
CA LYS A 691 40.20 13.95 3.78
C LYS A 691 40.25 15.45 3.45
N TYR A 692 39.86 15.82 2.23
CA TYR A 692 39.97 17.20 1.73
C TYR A 692 38.68 17.73 1.12
N ILE A 693 38.33 18.98 1.44
CA ILE A 693 37.28 19.74 0.72
C ILE A 693 37.97 20.57 -0.36
N TYR A 694 37.76 20.17 -1.62
CA TYR A 694 38.40 20.78 -2.79
C TYR A 694 37.98 22.25 -3.00
N PRO A 695 38.86 23.13 -3.50
CA PRO A 695 38.53 24.52 -3.89
C PRO A 695 37.74 24.64 -5.20
N TYR A 696 36.90 23.66 -5.51
CA TYR A 696 36.06 23.57 -6.71
C TYR A 696 34.63 24.03 -6.40
N ARG A 697 34.10 24.97 -7.20
CA ARG A 697 32.76 25.55 -7.04
C ARG A 697 31.70 24.59 -7.56
N TYR A 698 31.27 23.68 -6.69
CA TYR A 698 30.04 22.90 -6.87
C TYR A 698 28.81 23.77 -6.58
N SER A 699 27.76 23.68 -7.40
CA SER A 699 26.42 24.25 -7.16
C SER A 699 25.41 23.63 -8.13
N GLY A 700 24.13 23.59 -7.75
CA GLY A 700 23.08 23.06 -8.63
C GLY A 700 21.66 23.13 -8.08
N MET A 701 20.70 23.11 -8.98
CA MET A 701 19.25 23.17 -8.73
C MET A 701 18.68 21.83 -8.22
N TRP A 702 17.36 21.76 -7.99
CA TRP A 702 16.69 20.64 -7.30
C TRP A 702 17.10 19.24 -7.81
N ALA A 703 17.18 19.03 -9.12
CA ALA A 703 17.52 17.71 -9.66
C ALA A 703 18.97 17.30 -9.37
N TRP A 704 19.90 18.25 -9.31
CA TRP A 704 21.32 18.00 -8.97
C TRP A 704 21.49 17.72 -7.46
N GLN A 705 20.81 18.50 -6.60
CA GLN A 705 20.79 18.26 -5.15
C GLN A 705 20.27 16.85 -4.83
N VAL A 706 19.13 16.47 -5.41
CA VAL A 706 18.52 15.14 -5.24
C VAL A 706 19.39 14.05 -5.88
N TYR A 707 20.01 14.29 -7.03
CA TYR A 707 20.88 13.30 -7.67
C TYR A 707 22.14 12.98 -6.84
N ASN A 708 22.70 13.94 -6.12
CA ASN A 708 23.92 13.71 -5.33
C ASN A 708 23.61 13.15 -3.93
N TRP A 709 22.63 13.73 -3.21
CA TRP A 709 22.45 13.49 -1.76
C TRP A 709 21.10 12.90 -1.35
N SER A 710 20.31 12.35 -2.29
CA SER A 710 19.19 11.44 -1.95
C SER A 710 19.56 9.98 -2.15
N ASN A 711 18.76 9.08 -1.55
CA ASN A 711 18.87 7.64 -1.69
C ASN A 711 18.35 7.12 -3.05
N LYS A 712 18.76 7.75 -4.16
CA LYS A 712 18.37 7.35 -5.52
C LYS A 712 18.76 5.90 -5.81
N LEU A 713 17.89 5.17 -6.51
CA LEU A 713 18.23 3.87 -7.07
C LEU A 713 19.40 3.98 -8.05
N THR A 714 20.23 2.94 -8.06
CA THR A 714 21.26 2.71 -9.07
C THR A 714 21.08 1.30 -9.64
N ASP A 715 22.03 0.79 -10.42
CA ASP A 715 22.06 -0.62 -10.84
C ASP A 715 22.74 -1.56 -9.82
N GLN A 716 23.18 -1.04 -8.65
CA GLN A 716 23.67 -1.82 -7.51
C GLN A 716 22.75 -1.65 -6.29
N PRO A 717 22.30 -2.73 -5.63
CA PRO A 717 21.53 -2.62 -4.40
C PRO A 717 22.42 -2.17 -3.23
N LEU A 718 21.81 -1.62 -2.19
CA LEU A 718 22.49 -1.14 -0.97
C LEU A 718 23.61 -0.11 -1.23
N SER A 719 23.39 0.79 -2.17
CA SER A 719 24.36 1.78 -2.66
C SER A 719 24.01 3.25 -2.34
N ALA A 720 23.09 3.49 -1.39
CA ALA A 720 22.76 4.84 -0.93
C ALA A 720 23.81 5.35 0.08
N ASP A 721 24.83 6.07 -0.40
CA ASP A 721 25.80 6.76 0.45
C ASP A 721 25.16 7.90 1.26
N PHE A 722 23.97 8.40 0.84
CA PHE A 722 23.17 9.36 1.59
C PHE A 722 21.71 8.88 1.68
N VAL A 723 21.16 8.87 2.90
CA VAL A 723 19.72 8.76 3.19
C VAL A 723 19.37 9.88 4.15
N ASN A 724 18.70 10.92 3.66
CA ASN A 724 18.54 12.17 4.41
C ASN A 724 17.60 12.04 5.63
N GLU A 725 16.43 11.46 5.43
CA GLU A 725 15.37 11.17 6.39
C GLU A 725 14.33 10.29 5.67
N ASN A 726 13.20 10.00 6.30
CA ASN A 726 12.07 9.31 5.67
C ASN A 726 10.84 10.21 5.48
N ALA A 727 9.99 9.89 4.51
CA ALA A 727 8.76 10.65 4.23
C ALA A 727 7.74 10.56 5.38
N TYR A 728 6.98 11.63 5.60
CA TYR A 728 5.89 11.70 6.59
C TYR A 728 4.71 10.81 6.23
N GLN A 729 4.36 10.74 4.95
CA GLN A 729 3.20 10.01 4.43
C GLN A 729 3.61 9.16 3.22
N PRO A 730 2.79 8.18 2.78
CA PRO A 730 3.03 7.50 1.52
C PRO A 730 3.02 8.53 0.38
N ASN A 731 4.11 8.65 -0.36
CA ASN A 731 4.31 9.69 -1.35
C ASN A 731 4.62 9.14 -2.76
N SER A 732 4.53 7.82 -2.94
CA SER A 732 4.59 7.16 -4.25
C SER A 732 3.54 6.05 -4.36
N LEU A 733 2.99 5.86 -5.56
CA LEU A 733 2.20 4.68 -5.91
C LEU A 733 3.15 3.46 -5.99
N PHE A 734 2.72 2.26 -5.61
CA PHE A 734 3.61 1.09 -5.61
C PHE A 734 2.91 -0.23 -5.94
N ALA A 735 3.53 -1.03 -6.80
CA ALA A 735 3.25 -2.44 -6.99
C ALA A 735 4.57 -3.21 -7.12
N ALA A 736 4.68 -4.40 -6.50
CA ALA A 736 5.86 -5.25 -6.52
C ALA A 736 5.48 -6.72 -6.76
N ILE A 737 6.26 -7.41 -7.60
CA ILE A 737 6.21 -8.88 -7.71
C ILE A 737 7.20 -9.44 -6.69
N LEU A 738 6.70 -10.32 -5.83
CA LEU A 738 7.45 -10.97 -4.76
C LEU A 738 7.68 -12.44 -5.07
N ASN A 739 8.75 -13.00 -4.50
CA ASN A 739 9.08 -14.43 -4.55
C ASN A 739 8.35 -15.18 -3.40
N PRO A 740 7.27 -15.95 -3.67
CA PRO A 740 6.47 -16.59 -2.63
C PRO A 740 7.18 -17.81 -2.00
N GLU A 741 7.98 -18.55 -2.77
CA GLU A 741 8.80 -19.66 -2.27
C GLU A 741 9.80 -19.17 -1.22
N LEU A 742 10.47 -18.04 -1.48
CA LEU A 742 11.40 -17.42 -0.54
C LEU A 742 10.67 -16.94 0.73
N LEU A 743 9.51 -16.28 0.60
CA LEU A 743 8.71 -15.84 1.75
C LEU A 743 8.29 -17.00 2.68
N ALA A 744 8.02 -18.20 2.14
CA ALA A 744 7.76 -19.39 2.95
C ALA A 744 9.04 -20.03 3.53
N ALA A 745 10.17 -19.94 2.82
CA ALA A 745 11.45 -20.56 3.22
C ALA A 745 12.28 -19.74 4.23
N LEU A 746 12.23 -18.40 4.17
CA LEU A 746 13.09 -17.48 4.94
C LEU A 746 13.11 -17.79 6.46
N PRO A 747 14.22 -17.50 7.16
CA PRO A 747 14.38 -17.84 8.58
C PRO A 747 13.48 -16.99 9.50
N ASP A 748 12.99 -17.60 10.58
CA ASP A 748 12.12 -16.92 11.56
C ASP A 748 12.86 -15.84 12.38
N LYS A 749 14.19 -15.93 12.48
CA LYS A 749 15.04 -14.89 13.09
C LYS A 749 16.10 -14.40 12.10
N VAL A 750 16.16 -13.08 11.94
CA VAL A 750 17.21 -12.40 11.18
C VAL A 750 18.49 -12.37 12.03
N LYS A 751 19.63 -12.52 11.37
CA LYS A 751 20.96 -12.37 11.93
C LYS A 751 21.67 -11.28 11.15
N TYR A 752 21.65 -10.07 11.70
CA TYR A 752 22.53 -8.98 11.31
C TYR A 752 23.95 -9.22 11.83
N GLY A 753 24.94 -8.55 11.26
CA GLY A 753 26.32 -8.53 11.73
C GLY A 753 26.77 -7.12 12.07
N LYS A 754 28.04 -6.96 12.47
CA LYS A 754 28.64 -5.64 12.76
C LYS A 754 28.61 -4.70 11.56
N GLU A 755 28.56 -5.24 10.34
CA GLU A 755 28.37 -4.46 9.12
C GLU A 755 27.02 -3.71 9.07
N ASN A 756 26.05 -4.02 9.94
CA ASN A 756 24.77 -3.32 10.03
C ASN A 756 24.70 -2.32 11.19
N GLU A 757 25.74 -2.26 12.02
CA GLU A 757 25.86 -1.33 13.16
C GLU A 757 26.56 -0.04 12.72
N PHE A 758 26.24 1.07 13.37
CA PHE A 758 27.04 2.29 13.27
C PHE A 758 28.38 2.08 13.98
N ALA A 759 29.42 2.80 13.57
CA ALA A 759 30.73 2.73 14.22
C ALA A 759 30.67 3.26 15.66
N ALA A 760 31.44 2.66 16.56
CA ALA A 760 31.41 2.99 18.00
C ALA A 760 32.10 4.32 18.33
N ASN A 761 32.87 4.88 17.39
CA ASN A 761 33.60 6.14 17.51
C ASN A 761 33.87 6.77 16.13
N GLU A 762 34.18 8.07 16.10
CA GLU A 762 34.43 8.82 14.87
C GLU A 762 35.66 8.35 14.07
N TYR A 763 36.67 7.71 14.67
CA TYR A 763 37.85 7.21 13.94
C TYR A 763 37.52 5.98 13.07
N GLU A 764 36.79 5.03 13.65
CA GLU A 764 36.22 3.91 12.90
C GLU A 764 35.24 4.44 11.84
N ARG A 765 34.40 5.43 12.20
CA ARG A 765 33.42 6.03 11.28
C ARG A 765 34.06 6.73 10.09
N PHE A 766 35.14 7.49 10.31
CA PHE A 766 35.89 8.20 9.28
C PHE A 766 36.45 7.26 8.20
N ASN A 767 36.84 6.05 8.60
CA ASN A 767 37.45 5.02 7.75
C ASN A 767 36.44 3.96 7.23
N GLN A 768 35.14 4.21 7.36
CA GLN A 768 34.09 3.31 6.87
C GLN A 768 34.10 3.11 5.35
N LYS A 769 33.51 1.98 4.95
CA LYS A 769 33.07 1.70 3.57
C LYS A 769 31.54 1.56 3.54
N LEU A 770 30.93 2.06 2.48
CA LEU A 770 29.49 1.93 2.22
C LEU A 770 29.08 0.45 2.04
N THR A 771 29.79 -0.27 1.17
CA THR A 771 29.59 -1.69 0.93
C THR A 771 30.59 -2.52 1.76
N VAL A 772 30.06 -3.49 2.50
CA VAL A 772 30.82 -4.47 3.30
C VAL A 772 30.20 -5.85 3.06
N ALA A 773 31.03 -6.88 2.91
CA ALA A 773 30.55 -8.24 2.72
C ALA A 773 29.85 -8.76 4.00
N PRO A 774 28.70 -9.46 3.92
CA PRO A 774 28.01 -9.99 5.10
C PRO A 774 28.90 -10.92 5.93
N THR A 775 28.92 -10.74 7.25
CA THR A 775 29.80 -11.50 8.16
C THR A 775 29.38 -12.98 8.23
N GLN A 776 30.33 -13.91 8.40
CA GLN A 776 30.03 -15.34 8.51
C GLN A 776 29.01 -15.61 9.64
N GLY A 777 27.96 -16.37 9.33
CA GLY A 777 26.91 -16.73 10.29
C GLY A 777 25.73 -15.76 10.36
N THR A 778 25.80 -14.62 9.67
CA THR A 778 24.66 -13.75 9.36
C THR A 778 23.69 -14.41 8.37
N ASN A 779 22.50 -13.83 8.18
CA ASN A 779 21.54 -14.25 7.15
C ASN A 779 20.73 -13.11 6.53
N TRP A 780 20.96 -11.86 6.94
CA TRP A 780 20.18 -10.69 6.51
C TRP A 780 20.20 -10.48 4.98
N SER A 781 21.32 -10.80 4.33
CA SER A 781 21.49 -10.66 2.88
C SER A 781 20.59 -11.61 2.06
N HIS A 782 20.11 -12.70 2.66
CA HIS A 782 19.24 -13.70 2.00
C HIS A 782 17.83 -13.17 1.71
N PHE A 783 17.44 -12.04 2.30
CA PHE A 783 16.12 -11.43 2.11
C PHE A 783 16.05 -10.53 0.86
N SER A 784 17.18 -10.02 0.39
CA SER A 784 17.29 -9.11 -0.75
C SER A 784 16.61 -9.57 -2.05
N PRO A 785 16.66 -10.85 -2.48
CA PRO A 785 15.98 -11.33 -3.69
C PRO A 785 14.46 -11.58 -3.51
N THR A 786 13.82 -11.06 -2.46
CA THR A 786 12.36 -11.18 -2.27
C THR A 786 11.57 -10.39 -3.31
N LEU A 787 12.03 -9.20 -3.70
CA LEU A 787 11.42 -8.38 -4.76
C LEU A 787 12.09 -8.67 -6.11
N SER A 788 11.31 -9.06 -7.12
CA SER A 788 11.83 -9.37 -8.47
C SER A 788 11.67 -8.21 -9.47
N ARG A 789 10.52 -7.52 -9.44
CA ARG A 789 10.23 -6.27 -10.18
C ARG A 789 9.27 -5.38 -9.40
N PHE A 790 9.26 -4.09 -9.70
CA PHE A 790 8.30 -3.13 -9.15
C PHE A 790 7.84 -2.11 -10.20
N SER A 791 6.72 -1.44 -9.93
CA SER A 791 6.23 -0.29 -10.71
C SER A 791 5.71 0.78 -9.75
N THR A 792 5.88 2.05 -10.15
CA THR A 792 5.30 3.23 -9.49
C THR A 792 4.19 3.89 -10.30
N GLY A 793 3.64 3.17 -11.27
CA GLY A 793 2.54 3.62 -12.12
C GLY A 793 2.84 3.44 -13.61
N PHE A 794 2.89 4.55 -14.34
CA PHE A 794 3.12 4.55 -15.78
C PHE A 794 4.54 4.07 -16.17
N ASN A 795 4.64 3.35 -17.28
CA ASN A 795 5.89 2.86 -17.87
C ASN A 795 6.58 3.95 -18.72
N LEU A 796 6.78 5.14 -18.14
CA LEU A 796 7.23 6.35 -18.83
C LEU A 796 8.49 6.97 -18.22
N VAL A 797 9.24 7.71 -19.05
CA VAL A 797 10.32 8.61 -18.62
C VAL A 797 9.76 9.97 -18.17
N GLY A 798 10.47 10.67 -17.28
CA GLY A 798 10.00 11.86 -16.57
C GLY A 798 9.26 12.89 -17.42
N SER A 799 9.93 13.50 -18.41
CA SER A 799 9.33 14.57 -19.23
C SER A 799 8.18 14.10 -20.14
N VAL A 800 8.00 12.79 -20.35
CA VAL A 800 6.82 12.21 -21.02
C VAL A 800 5.67 12.02 -20.03
N LEU A 801 5.96 11.62 -18.79
CA LEU A 801 4.96 11.58 -17.71
C LEU A 801 4.37 12.98 -17.46
N ASP A 802 5.17 14.05 -17.51
CA ASP A 802 4.69 15.43 -17.38
C ASP A 802 3.53 15.75 -18.35
N GLN A 803 3.60 15.24 -19.60
CA GLN A 803 2.52 15.41 -20.60
C GLN A 803 1.23 14.69 -20.17
N VAL A 804 1.36 13.52 -19.55
CA VAL A 804 0.22 12.73 -19.07
C VAL A 804 -0.38 13.33 -17.80
N LEU A 805 0.45 13.92 -16.91
CA LEU A 805 -0.02 14.65 -15.73
C LEU A 805 -0.90 15.85 -16.13
N ASP A 806 -0.50 16.60 -17.15
CA ASP A 806 -1.33 17.68 -17.71
C ASP A 806 -2.65 17.18 -18.33
N TYR A 807 -2.70 15.93 -18.79
CA TYR A 807 -3.93 15.33 -19.31
C TYR A 807 -4.88 14.87 -18.20
N VAL A 808 -4.40 14.59 -16.98
CA VAL A 808 -5.25 14.20 -15.83
C VAL A 808 -6.13 15.38 -15.39
N PRO A 809 -7.45 15.18 -15.18
CA PRO A 809 -8.31 16.18 -14.56
C PRO A 809 -8.13 16.23 -13.04
N TRP A 810 -8.06 17.43 -12.46
CA TRP A 810 -8.18 17.61 -11.02
C TRP A 810 -9.58 17.20 -10.57
N ILE A 811 -9.67 16.23 -9.66
CA ILE A 811 -10.93 15.61 -9.26
C ILE A 811 -11.93 16.59 -8.62
N GLY A 812 -11.46 17.70 -8.02
CA GLY A 812 -12.32 18.68 -7.35
C GLY A 812 -13.30 19.43 -8.27
N ASN A 813 -12.95 19.66 -9.54
CA ASN A 813 -13.83 20.34 -10.51
C ASN A 813 -13.83 19.73 -11.93
N GLY A 814 -12.96 18.76 -12.21
CA GLY A 814 -12.88 18.05 -13.49
C GLY A 814 -12.08 18.73 -14.60
N TYR A 815 -11.51 19.92 -14.38
CA TYR A 815 -10.59 20.57 -15.32
C TYR A 815 -9.21 19.89 -15.33
N ARG A 816 -8.56 19.81 -16.50
CA ARG A 816 -7.22 19.22 -16.67
C ARG A 816 -6.14 20.15 -16.14
N TYR A 817 -5.10 19.60 -15.50
CA TYR A 817 -3.94 20.38 -15.03
C TYR A 817 -3.22 21.10 -16.20
N GLY A 818 -3.30 20.55 -17.41
CA GLY A 818 -2.83 21.19 -18.64
C GLY A 818 -3.71 22.34 -19.14
N ASN A 819 -4.79 22.71 -18.45
CA ASN A 819 -5.73 23.78 -18.80
C ASN A 819 -6.24 23.81 -20.25
N ASN A 820 -6.31 22.65 -20.92
CA ASN A 820 -6.62 22.46 -22.35
C ASN A 820 -5.66 23.17 -23.33
N HIS A 821 -4.42 23.43 -22.88
CA HIS A 821 -3.28 23.90 -23.67
C HIS A 821 -3.10 23.08 -24.96
N ARG A 822 -2.78 23.76 -26.05
CA ARG A 822 -2.66 23.15 -27.39
C ARG A 822 -1.23 22.71 -27.75
N GLY A 823 -0.36 22.57 -26.75
CA GLY A 823 1.02 22.14 -26.94
C GLY A 823 1.78 23.10 -27.84
N VAL A 824 2.47 22.56 -28.85
CA VAL A 824 3.23 23.35 -29.85
C VAL A 824 2.35 24.34 -30.64
N ASP A 825 1.05 24.09 -30.77
CA ASP A 825 0.12 24.91 -31.56
C ASP A 825 -0.55 26.05 -30.76
N ASP A 826 -0.20 26.23 -29.48
CA ASP A 826 -0.79 27.28 -28.63
C ASP A 826 -0.09 28.65 -28.80
N ILE A 827 -0.75 29.72 -28.36
CA ILE A 827 -0.26 31.10 -28.44
C ILE A 827 0.68 31.48 -27.28
N THR A 828 1.14 30.49 -26.50
CA THR A 828 2.16 30.60 -25.42
C THR A 828 3.60 30.50 -25.95
N ALA A 829 3.77 30.39 -27.27
CA ALA A 829 5.03 30.37 -28.00
C ALA A 829 5.01 31.38 -29.18
N PRO A 830 6.17 31.83 -29.69
CA PRO A 830 6.24 32.67 -30.88
C PRO A 830 5.88 31.87 -32.14
N GLN A 831 4.78 32.26 -32.79
CA GLN A 831 4.27 31.64 -34.00
C GLN A 831 5.08 32.06 -35.23
N THR A 832 6.03 31.22 -35.67
CA THR A 832 6.82 31.47 -36.88
C THR A 832 6.04 31.10 -38.14
N SER A 833 6.01 32.00 -39.12
CA SER A 833 5.04 31.99 -40.24
C SER A 833 5.40 31.01 -41.38
N ALA A 834 5.75 29.77 -41.06
CA ALA A 834 6.21 28.76 -42.02
C ALA A 834 5.73 27.33 -41.64
N GLY A 835 4.40 27.11 -41.59
CA GLY A 835 3.81 25.79 -41.34
C GLY A 835 2.29 25.69 -41.48
N SER A 836 1.56 26.81 -41.53
CA SER A 836 0.09 26.84 -41.50
C SER A 836 -0.59 26.41 -42.82
N SER A 837 -0.68 25.10 -43.09
CA SER A 837 -1.36 24.56 -44.28
C SER A 837 -2.22 23.31 -44.05
N SER A 838 -2.84 23.17 -42.86
CA SER A 838 -3.74 22.04 -42.54
C SER A 838 -4.97 22.39 -41.67
N GLY A 839 -5.86 23.25 -42.19
CA GLY A 839 -7.31 23.17 -41.96
C GLY A 839 -7.92 23.50 -40.58
N ILE A 840 -7.15 23.61 -39.49
CA ILE A 840 -7.69 23.94 -38.16
C ILE A 840 -7.78 25.46 -37.98
N SER A 841 -8.96 25.96 -37.61
CA SER A 841 -9.26 27.40 -37.58
C SER A 841 -8.48 28.17 -36.50
N THR A 842 -8.10 29.42 -36.81
CA THR A 842 -7.36 30.38 -35.97
C THR A 842 -8.14 30.94 -34.75
N ASN A 843 -9.02 30.14 -34.15
CA ASN A 843 -9.90 30.51 -33.02
C ASN A 843 -9.24 30.26 -31.64
N THR A 844 -8.04 30.79 -31.42
CA THR A 844 -7.31 30.74 -30.14
C THR A 844 -7.52 31.96 -29.25
N SER A 845 -8.35 32.94 -29.66
CA SER A 845 -8.69 34.10 -28.81
C SER A 845 -9.85 33.80 -27.85
N GLY A 846 -9.63 34.09 -26.56
CA GLY A 846 -10.65 34.10 -25.49
C GLY A 846 -10.85 32.79 -24.73
N SER A 847 -10.64 32.83 -23.40
CA SER A 847 -11.22 31.98 -22.33
C SER A 847 -11.39 30.45 -22.57
N ARG A 848 -10.51 29.83 -23.37
CA ARG A 848 -10.60 28.40 -23.78
C ARG A 848 -9.34 27.58 -23.52
N SER A 849 -8.20 28.25 -23.34
CA SER A 849 -6.88 27.67 -23.06
C SER A 849 -6.19 28.51 -21.98
N PHE A 850 -5.22 27.92 -21.30
CA PHE A 850 -4.24 28.60 -20.45
C PHE A 850 -2.94 27.77 -20.49
N LEU A 851 -1.87 28.25 -19.86
CA LEU A 851 -0.62 27.51 -19.74
C LEU A 851 -0.82 26.17 -18.99
N PRO A 852 -0.03 25.13 -19.32
CA PRO A 852 -0.06 23.86 -18.63
C PRO A 852 0.60 23.94 -17.24
N THR A 853 0.31 22.98 -16.36
CA THR A 853 0.89 22.94 -15.01
C THR A 853 2.24 22.22 -14.98
N PHE A 854 2.43 21.18 -15.81
CA PHE A 854 3.61 20.31 -15.73
C PHE A 854 4.52 20.33 -16.97
N SER A 855 4.01 20.60 -18.17
CA SER A 855 4.76 20.55 -19.42
C SER A 855 5.46 21.88 -19.76
N ASN A 856 6.53 21.79 -20.55
CA ASN A 856 7.17 22.94 -21.19
C ASN A 856 6.86 23.01 -22.71
N ILE A 857 6.24 21.99 -23.30
CA ILE A 857 6.08 21.89 -24.76
C ILE A 857 5.14 23.00 -25.25
N GLY A 858 5.62 23.86 -26.14
CA GLY A 858 4.90 25.05 -26.60
C GLY A 858 4.86 26.22 -25.61
N VAL A 859 5.65 26.17 -24.52
CA VAL A 859 5.70 27.23 -23.50
C VAL A 859 7.04 27.96 -23.58
N GLY A 860 6.99 29.27 -23.85
CA GLY A 860 8.18 30.12 -23.97
C GLY A 860 8.85 29.96 -25.34
N LEU A 861 10.17 29.77 -25.35
CA LEU A 861 10.99 29.70 -26.57
C LEU A 861 11.40 28.26 -26.88
N LYS A 862 11.42 27.89 -28.17
CA LYS A 862 12.07 26.64 -28.64
C LYS A 862 13.54 26.92 -28.96
N ALA A 863 14.40 26.73 -27.97
CA ALA A 863 15.83 27.00 -28.08
C ALA A 863 16.58 25.82 -28.73
N ASN A 864 17.50 26.10 -29.65
CA ASN A 864 18.47 25.12 -30.14
C ASN A 864 19.70 25.11 -29.21
N VAL A 865 19.74 24.16 -28.27
CA VAL A 865 20.70 24.17 -27.15
C VAL A 865 21.97 23.36 -27.43
N GLN A 866 22.92 24.01 -28.09
CA GLN A 866 24.33 23.63 -28.00
C GLN A 866 24.99 24.14 -26.69
N ALA A 867 24.31 25.05 -25.97
CA ALA A 867 24.83 25.70 -24.78
C ALA A 867 24.89 24.77 -23.55
N THR A 868 26.00 24.87 -22.82
CA THR A 868 26.30 24.20 -21.54
C THR A 868 26.48 22.68 -21.64
N LEU A 869 27.55 22.16 -21.01
CA LEU A 869 27.92 20.74 -20.87
C LEU A 869 28.25 19.90 -22.14
N GLY A 870 28.06 20.41 -23.36
CA GLY A 870 28.44 19.73 -24.62
C GLY A 870 29.95 19.57 -24.91
N GLY A 871 30.82 19.51 -23.89
CA GLY A 871 32.28 19.57 -24.04
C GLY A 871 33.12 18.60 -23.20
N SER A 872 32.52 17.65 -22.48
CA SER A 872 33.27 16.64 -21.69
C SER A 872 32.54 15.29 -21.70
N GLN A 873 32.68 14.55 -22.80
CA GLN A 873 32.44 13.09 -22.83
C GLN A 873 33.79 12.36 -22.84
N THR A 874 34.46 12.32 -21.69
CA THR A 874 35.73 11.60 -21.55
C THR A 874 35.83 10.88 -20.20
N MET A 875 36.11 9.57 -20.27
CA MET A 875 36.67 8.74 -19.20
C MET A 875 35.83 8.56 -17.91
N ILE A 876 34.75 7.77 -18.00
CA ILE A 876 34.51 6.75 -16.95
C ILE A 876 34.96 5.41 -17.51
N THR A 877 36.01 4.83 -16.91
CA THR A 877 36.67 3.63 -17.42
C THR A 877 35.92 2.35 -17.02
N GLY A 878 34.85 2.03 -17.76
CA GLY A 878 34.23 0.70 -17.73
C GLY A 878 32.70 0.70 -17.85
N GLY A 879 32.19 0.07 -18.92
CA GLY A 879 30.77 -0.30 -19.03
C GLY A 879 29.97 0.39 -20.14
N SER A 880 30.13 -0.09 -21.38
CA SER A 880 29.25 0.11 -22.55
C SER A 880 28.95 1.56 -23.01
N PRO A 881 29.34 1.95 -24.25
CA PRO A 881 28.97 3.26 -24.79
C PRO A 881 27.45 3.36 -25.00
N ARG A 882 26.78 4.27 -24.28
CA ARG A 882 25.40 4.66 -24.60
C ARG A 882 25.40 5.52 -25.86
N ARG A 883 24.36 5.37 -26.69
CA ARG A 883 24.19 6.18 -27.90
C ARG A 883 24.23 7.67 -27.54
N THR A 884 25.11 8.42 -28.20
CA THR A 884 24.99 9.88 -28.28
C THR A 884 23.62 10.22 -28.86
N LEU A 885 22.88 11.11 -28.20
CA LEU A 885 21.96 11.97 -28.94
C LEU A 885 22.84 12.85 -29.84
N ASP A 886 22.39 13.12 -31.06
CA ASP A 886 23.08 14.08 -31.91
C ASP A 886 22.94 15.48 -31.30
N GLN A 887 24.02 15.96 -30.67
CA GLN A 887 24.07 17.25 -30.00
C GLN A 887 24.03 18.44 -30.97
N ALA A 888 24.13 18.20 -32.29
CA ALA A 888 24.17 19.27 -33.28
C ALA A 888 22.88 20.11 -33.35
N ASN A 889 21.71 19.56 -33.00
CA ASN A 889 20.41 20.26 -33.08
C ASN A 889 19.39 19.84 -32.01
N LEU A 890 19.76 19.90 -30.72
CA LEU A 890 18.79 19.68 -29.63
C LEU A 890 17.82 20.87 -29.50
N GLN A 891 16.66 20.77 -30.15
CA GLN A 891 15.55 21.71 -29.96
C GLN A 891 14.78 21.39 -28.68
N LEU A 892 14.88 22.25 -27.66
CA LEU A 892 14.16 22.12 -26.39
C LEU A 892 13.32 23.37 -26.09
N TRP A 893 12.23 23.20 -25.36
CA TRP A 893 11.39 24.31 -24.91
C TRP A 893 11.87 24.85 -23.56
N THR A 894 12.02 26.17 -23.44
CA THR A 894 12.45 26.81 -22.18
C THR A 894 11.50 26.55 -21.03
N GLY A 895 10.21 26.38 -21.31
CA GLY A 895 9.16 26.51 -20.31
C GLY A 895 8.95 27.96 -19.88
N ALA A 896 8.14 28.15 -18.86
CA ALA A 896 7.84 29.45 -18.29
C ALA A 896 9.02 30.00 -17.47
N GLY A 897 9.08 31.32 -17.28
CA GLY A 897 10.16 31.96 -16.51
C GLY A 897 11.51 31.95 -17.21
N TRP A 898 11.53 32.20 -18.52
CA TRP A 898 12.75 32.14 -19.33
C TRP A 898 13.62 33.39 -19.13
N ARG A 899 14.94 33.23 -19.31
CA ARG A 899 15.95 34.28 -19.10
C ARG A 899 16.97 34.39 -20.24
N ASN A 900 16.55 34.07 -21.47
CA ASN A 900 17.34 34.29 -22.69
C ASN A 900 17.85 35.73 -22.77
N ASP A 901 19.11 35.90 -23.17
CA ASP A 901 19.62 37.22 -23.56
C ASP A 901 19.08 37.61 -24.94
N LYS A 902 18.90 38.91 -25.19
CA LYS A 902 18.72 39.43 -26.55
C LYS A 902 20.01 39.27 -27.34
N ALA A 903 19.86 38.90 -28.61
CA ALA A 903 20.95 38.93 -29.57
C ALA A 903 21.40 40.37 -29.83
N SER A 904 22.62 40.54 -30.35
CA SER A 904 23.16 41.86 -30.72
C SER A 904 22.35 42.61 -31.80
N SER A 905 21.40 41.94 -32.47
CA SER A 905 20.42 42.57 -33.37
C SER A 905 19.21 43.19 -32.65
N GLY A 906 19.03 42.95 -31.36
CA GLY A 906 17.87 43.36 -30.56
C GLY A 906 16.53 42.66 -30.90
N GLN A 907 16.44 42.03 -32.07
CA GLN A 907 15.21 41.41 -32.59
C GLN A 907 15.09 39.93 -32.22
N SER A 908 16.17 39.16 -32.33
CA SER A 908 16.19 37.75 -31.91
C SER A 908 16.52 37.63 -30.43
N ASP A 909 15.93 36.65 -29.76
CA ASP A 909 16.47 36.10 -28.53
C ASP A 909 17.62 35.14 -28.87
N GLU A 910 18.58 34.95 -27.95
CA GLU A 910 19.61 33.92 -28.06
C GLU A 910 19.15 32.61 -27.40
N ASN A 911 19.70 31.46 -27.81
CA ASN A 911 19.37 30.15 -27.24
C ASN A 911 19.88 29.92 -25.79
N HIS A 912 20.38 30.94 -25.12
CA HIS A 912 21.07 30.84 -23.82
C HIS A 912 21.04 32.17 -23.03
N THR A 913 21.50 32.12 -21.78
CA THR A 913 21.82 33.28 -20.95
C THR A 913 23.34 33.46 -20.91
N LYS A 914 23.82 34.71 -20.95
CA LYS A 914 25.25 35.02 -20.82
C LYS A 914 25.65 35.08 -19.35
N PHE A 915 26.83 34.53 -19.02
CA PHE A 915 27.38 34.59 -17.66
C PHE A 915 27.43 36.01 -17.10
N THR A 916 27.85 36.98 -17.91
CA THR A 916 27.93 38.39 -17.51
C THR A 916 26.57 38.96 -17.10
N SER A 917 25.49 38.55 -17.77
CA SER A 917 24.12 38.95 -17.43
C SER A 917 23.65 38.30 -16.12
N ALA A 918 23.92 37.00 -15.95
CA ALA A 918 23.46 36.21 -14.80
C ALA A 918 24.24 36.46 -13.48
N THR A 919 25.42 37.09 -13.53
CA THR A 919 26.31 37.20 -12.35
C THR A 919 26.74 38.64 -12.00
N GLY A 920 26.20 39.64 -12.71
CA GLY A 920 26.54 41.05 -12.48
C GLY A 920 26.20 41.56 -11.07
N MET A 921 27.03 42.46 -10.54
CA MET A 921 26.76 43.22 -9.31
C MET A 921 25.85 44.45 -9.56
N ASP A 922 24.99 44.39 -10.57
CA ASP A 922 24.02 45.44 -10.85
C ASP A 922 23.05 45.62 -9.68
N GLN A 923 22.73 46.87 -9.34
CA GLN A 923 21.81 47.17 -8.25
C GLN A 923 20.35 46.91 -8.69
N GLN A 924 19.73 45.86 -8.17
CA GLN A 924 18.27 45.66 -8.23
C GLN A 924 17.56 46.64 -7.26
N GLY A 925 17.60 47.93 -7.60
CA GLY A 925 17.01 48.99 -6.81
C GLY A 925 17.91 49.54 -5.69
N GLN A 926 17.32 50.42 -4.88
CA GLN A 926 18.03 51.57 -4.29
C GLN A 926 18.85 51.29 -3.02
N SER A 927 19.01 50.02 -2.59
CA SER A 927 19.69 49.68 -1.32
C SER A 927 20.20 48.22 -1.19
N GLY A 928 20.20 47.41 -2.26
CA GLY A 928 20.38 45.95 -2.15
C GLY A 928 21.71 45.37 -2.63
N THR A 929 22.17 44.28 -2.00
CA THR A 929 23.19 43.37 -2.58
C THR A 929 22.60 42.51 -3.69
N SER A 930 23.35 42.33 -4.80
CA SER A 930 22.90 41.59 -6.00
C SER A 930 22.55 40.14 -5.70
N ALA A 931 21.41 39.67 -6.21
CA ALA A 931 21.01 38.26 -6.13
C ALA A 931 21.84 37.34 -7.04
N GLY A 932 22.48 37.88 -8.10
CA GLY A 932 23.36 37.13 -8.99
C GLY A 932 24.75 36.84 -8.42
N ASN A 933 25.18 37.58 -7.39
CA ASN A 933 26.48 37.39 -6.74
C ASN A 933 26.49 37.84 -5.25
N PRO A 934 25.76 37.17 -4.36
CA PRO A 934 25.64 37.57 -2.95
C PRO A 934 26.95 37.44 -2.17
N ASP A 935 27.79 36.44 -2.49
CA ASP A 935 29.08 36.19 -1.82
C ASP A 935 30.28 36.84 -2.51
N SER A 936 30.06 37.78 -3.45
CA SER A 936 31.10 38.58 -4.11
C SER A 936 32.21 37.77 -4.81
N LEU A 937 31.85 36.63 -5.42
CA LEU A 937 32.75 35.79 -6.22
C LEU A 937 33.29 36.56 -7.45
N LYS A 938 34.48 36.16 -7.91
CA LYS A 938 35.11 36.63 -9.16
C LYS A 938 35.38 35.49 -10.14
N GLN A 939 35.59 35.84 -11.40
CA GLN A 939 36.08 34.92 -12.44
C GLN A 939 37.55 34.57 -12.20
N ASP A 940 37.89 33.29 -12.39
CA ASP A 940 39.28 32.83 -12.49
C ASP A 940 39.52 32.20 -13.87
N ASN A 941 40.70 32.47 -14.44
CA ASN A 941 41.20 31.84 -15.66
C ASN A 941 42.41 30.95 -15.33
N ILE A 942 42.53 29.79 -15.98
CA ILE A 942 43.68 28.87 -15.88
C ILE A 942 44.42 28.88 -17.22
N SER A 943 45.76 28.88 -17.24
CA SER A 943 46.52 28.72 -18.49
C SER A 943 46.34 27.33 -19.09
N LYS A 944 46.39 27.20 -20.42
CA LYS A 944 46.25 25.91 -21.13
C LYS A 944 47.32 24.87 -20.80
N SER A 945 48.35 25.24 -20.04
CA SER A 945 49.38 24.36 -19.48
C SER A 945 49.09 23.87 -18.05
N GLY A 946 48.08 24.44 -17.37
CA GLY A 946 47.76 24.20 -15.97
C GLY A 946 48.61 25.01 -14.96
N ASP A 947 49.76 25.55 -15.35
CA ASP A 947 50.75 26.11 -14.40
C ASP A 947 50.34 27.43 -13.73
N SER A 948 49.38 28.18 -14.28
CA SER A 948 49.01 29.50 -13.78
C SER A 948 47.50 29.71 -13.67
N LEU A 949 47.11 30.38 -12.59
CA LEU A 949 45.76 30.77 -12.25
C LEU A 949 45.76 32.30 -12.08
N THR A 950 44.87 32.99 -12.80
CA THR A 950 44.71 34.45 -12.71
C THR A 950 43.24 34.81 -12.52
N THR A 951 42.91 35.44 -11.39
CA THR A 951 41.63 36.13 -11.21
C THR A 951 41.62 37.36 -12.11
N GLN A 952 40.67 37.47 -13.04
CA GLN A 952 40.59 38.57 -14.01
C GLN A 952 39.14 39.01 -14.20
N ASP A 953 38.94 40.33 -14.22
CA ASP A 953 37.67 40.96 -14.54
C ASP A 953 37.64 41.31 -16.06
N GLY A 954 37.75 40.32 -16.96
CA GLY A 954 37.89 40.55 -18.42
C GLY A 954 37.93 39.32 -19.34
N ASN A 955 37.83 39.55 -20.66
CA ASN A 955 37.76 38.52 -21.70
C ASN A 955 38.98 37.59 -21.74
N ALA A 956 38.74 36.31 -22.06
CA ALA A 956 39.78 35.30 -22.20
C ALA A 956 40.79 35.63 -23.32
N ILE A 957 42.07 35.51 -22.99
CA ILE A 957 43.21 35.57 -23.91
C ILE A 957 43.47 34.16 -24.45
N ASP A 958 43.94 34.01 -25.70
CA ASP A 958 44.08 32.71 -26.41
C ASP A 958 44.83 31.57 -25.68
N GLN A 959 45.62 31.89 -24.65
CA GLN A 959 46.38 30.93 -23.84
C GLN A 959 45.69 30.54 -22.52
N GLN A 960 44.48 31.04 -22.25
CA GLN A 960 43.74 30.84 -20.99
C GLN A 960 42.35 30.24 -21.20
N GLU A 961 41.83 29.59 -20.17
CA GLU A 961 40.51 28.95 -20.12
C GLU A 961 39.77 29.38 -18.83
N ALA A 962 38.58 29.95 -18.98
CA ALA A 962 37.77 30.41 -17.85
C ALA A 962 37.15 29.25 -17.07
N THR A 963 37.27 29.31 -15.74
CA THR A 963 36.75 28.27 -14.82
C THR A 963 35.23 28.15 -14.84
N ASN A 964 34.51 29.28 -14.88
CA ASN A 964 33.04 29.34 -14.99
C ASN A 964 32.54 29.08 -16.43
N TYR A 965 31.28 28.70 -16.60
CA TYR A 965 30.63 28.65 -17.92
C TYR A 965 30.45 30.05 -18.54
N THR A 966 30.43 30.12 -19.88
CA THR A 966 30.14 31.38 -20.64
C THR A 966 28.66 31.47 -21.01
N ASN A 967 28.11 30.36 -21.50
CA ASN A 967 26.75 30.23 -21.99
C ASN A 967 26.00 29.28 -21.05
N LEU A 968 24.90 29.75 -20.49
CA LEU A 968 24.15 29.13 -19.41
C LEU A 968 22.73 28.77 -19.90
N PRO A 969 22.07 27.74 -19.33
CA PRO A 969 20.71 27.39 -19.74
C PRO A 969 19.72 28.51 -19.41
N PRO A 970 18.82 28.87 -20.35
CA PRO A 970 17.98 30.05 -20.23
C PRO A 970 16.73 29.87 -19.35
N ASN A 971 16.77 28.97 -18.36
CA ASN A 971 15.77 28.85 -17.30
C ASN A 971 16.38 28.17 -16.06
N LEU A 972 16.08 28.68 -14.86
CA LEU A 972 16.42 28.07 -13.56
C LEU A 972 15.24 28.04 -12.56
N THR A 973 14.02 28.37 -13.02
CA THR A 973 12.77 28.42 -12.22
C THR A 973 12.20 27.00 -11.97
N PRO A 974 11.10 26.80 -11.20
CA PRO A 974 10.59 25.46 -10.88
C PRO A 974 10.29 24.59 -12.11
N THR A 975 9.98 25.22 -13.26
CA THR A 975 9.67 24.53 -14.51
C THR A 975 10.89 24.13 -15.35
N ALA A 976 12.12 24.43 -14.93
CA ALA A 976 13.34 24.09 -15.67
C ALA A 976 13.54 22.56 -15.78
N ASP A 977 13.68 22.06 -17.02
CA ASP A 977 13.86 20.64 -17.37
C ASP A 977 14.90 20.54 -18.51
N TRP A 978 16.19 20.53 -18.15
CA TRP A 978 17.31 20.57 -19.10
C TRP A 978 18.03 19.21 -19.15
N PRO A 979 17.63 18.26 -20.03
CA PRO A 979 18.30 16.97 -20.16
C PRO A 979 19.78 17.04 -20.56
N ASN A 980 20.26 18.18 -21.07
CA ASN A 980 21.68 18.48 -21.29
C ASN A 980 22.39 19.08 -20.07
N ALA A 981 21.68 19.55 -19.05
CA ALA A 981 22.22 20.34 -17.94
C ALA A 981 21.54 20.07 -16.59
N LEU A 982 21.95 18.97 -15.93
CA LEU A 982 21.44 18.55 -14.61
C LEU A 982 21.53 19.66 -13.54
N SER A 983 22.65 20.40 -13.49
CA SER A 983 22.86 21.48 -12.52
C SER A 983 21.84 22.62 -12.61
N PHE A 984 21.13 22.76 -13.74
CA PHE A 984 20.11 23.79 -13.98
C PHE A 984 18.67 23.22 -13.97
N THR A 985 18.53 21.91 -13.76
CA THR A 985 17.24 21.22 -13.84
C THR A 985 16.56 21.18 -12.47
N ASN A 986 15.27 21.49 -12.45
CA ASN A 986 14.45 21.45 -11.23
C ASN A 986 13.47 20.27 -11.21
N LYS A 987 12.86 19.94 -12.35
CA LYS A 987 11.99 18.76 -12.47
C LYS A 987 12.81 17.48 -12.32
N ASN A 988 12.40 16.62 -11.39
CA ASN A 988 13.11 15.37 -11.07
C ASN A 988 12.12 14.23 -10.82
N ASN A 989 12.58 12.99 -11.01
CA ASN A 989 11.70 11.82 -10.98
C ASN A 989 11.10 11.55 -9.59
N ALA A 990 11.80 11.88 -8.51
CA ALA A 990 11.26 11.81 -7.15
C ALA A 990 10.02 12.71 -7.03
N GLN A 991 10.15 14.00 -7.38
CA GLN A 991 9.05 14.95 -7.35
C GLN A 991 7.91 14.55 -8.31
N ARG A 992 8.22 14.06 -9.52
CA ARG A 992 7.20 13.58 -10.49
C ARG A 992 6.35 12.43 -9.92
N ALA A 993 6.94 11.51 -9.14
CA ALA A 993 6.18 10.44 -8.48
C ALA A 993 5.22 11.00 -7.40
N GLN A 994 5.67 11.98 -6.62
CA GLN A 994 4.83 12.67 -5.61
C GLN A 994 3.70 13.47 -6.26
N LEU A 995 4.01 14.24 -7.31
CA LEU A 995 3.05 15.04 -8.06
C LEU A 995 2.00 14.18 -8.76
N PHE A 996 2.33 12.97 -9.21
CA PHE A 996 1.34 12.02 -9.72
C PHE A 996 0.34 11.61 -8.63
N LEU A 997 0.83 11.10 -7.50
CA LEU A 997 -0.03 10.65 -6.39
C LEU A 997 -0.89 11.80 -5.83
N ARG A 998 -0.27 12.95 -5.55
CA ARG A 998 -0.98 14.14 -5.04
C ARG A 998 -1.89 14.77 -6.09
N GLY A 999 -1.58 14.61 -7.38
CA GLY A 999 -2.42 15.02 -8.50
C GLY A 999 -3.72 14.24 -8.60
N LEU A 1000 -3.68 12.92 -8.37
CA LEU A 1000 -4.87 12.06 -8.28
C LEU A 1000 -5.72 12.39 -7.04
N LEU A 1001 -5.09 12.48 -5.87
CA LEU A 1001 -5.76 12.89 -4.61
C LEU A 1001 -6.31 14.33 -4.67
N GLY A 1002 -5.80 15.13 -5.60
CA GLY A 1002 -6.18 16.52 -5.80
C GLY A 1002 -5.72 17.47 -4.70
N SER A 1003 -4.62 17.13 -4.02
CA SER A 1003 -4.13 17.80 -2.80
C SER A 1003 -2.74 18.42 -2.95
N ILE A 1004 -2.30 18.73 -4.19
CA ILE A 1004 -1.08 19.51 -4.43
C ILE A 1004 -1.28 20.93 -3.85
N PRO A 1005 -0.39 21.44 -2.98
CA PRO A 1005 -0.46 22.81 -2.46
C PRO A 1005 -0.25 23.87 -3.55
N VAL A 1006 -0.87 25.03 -3.38
CA VAL A 1006 -0.75 26.19 -4.29
C VAL A 1006 -0.35 27.44 -3.50
N LEU A 1007 0.58 28.23 -4.03
CA LEU A 1007 1.05 29.46 -3.39
C LEU A 1007 0.10 30.61 -3.73
N VAL A 1008 -0.32 31.35 -2.71
CA VAL A 1008 -1.29 32.45 -2.82
C VAL A 1008 -0.87 33.67 -2.00
N ASN A 1009 -1.23 34.86 -2.49
CA ASN A 1009 -1.11 36.12 -1.75
C ASN A 1009 -2.37 37.02 -1.90
N ARG A 1010 -3.47 36.46 -2.44
CA ARG A 1010 -4.82 37.04 -2.48
C ARG A 1010 -5.82 36.04 -1.89
N SER A 1011 -6.58 36.46 -0.89
CA SER A 1011 -7.45 35.59 -0.07
C SER A 1011 -8.87 35.41 -0.64
N GLY A 1012 -9.26 36.22 -1.63
CA GLY A 1012 -10.61 36.22 -2.19
C GLY A 1012 -11.66 36.97 -1.36
N SER A 1013 -11.29 37.57 -0.22
CA SER A 1013 -12.17 38.54 0.48
C SER A 1013 -12.29 39.83 -0.33
N ASP A 1014 -13.34 40.63 -0.12
CA ASP A 1014 -13.72 41.72 -1.03
C ASP A 1014 -12.64 42.79 -1.27
N SER A 1015 -11.78 43.06 -0.28
CA SER A 1015 -10.63 43.97 -0.39
C SER A 1015 -9.35 43.30 -0.93
N ASN A 1016 -9.36 41.98 -1.15
CA ASN A 1016 -8.17 41.16 -1.39
C ASN A 1016 -8.44 40.03 -2.42
N LYS A 1017 -9.16 40.35 -3.50
CA LYS A 1017 -9.42 39.46 -4.64
C LYS A 1017 -8.33 39.54 -5.71
N PHE A 1018 -8.02 38.39 -6.29
CA PHE A 1018 -7.30 38.28 -7.56
C PHE A 1018 -8.31 38.37 -8.72
N GLN A 1019 -8.07 39.26 -9.68
CA GLN A 1019 -8.96 39.49 -10.83
C GLN A 1019 -8.47 38.76 -12.08
N ALA A 1020 -9.38 38.42 -13.00
CA ALA A 1020 -9.02 37.84 -14.29
C ALA A 1020 -8.04 38.73 -15.11
N THR A 1021 -8.05 40.04 -14.87
CA THR A 1021 -7.15 41.03 -15.49
C THR A 1021 -5.74 41.08 -14.90
N ASP A 1022 -5.53 40.54 -13.69
CA ASP A 1022 -4.21 40.48 -13.05
C ASP A 1022 -3.31 39.41 -13.69
N GLN A 1023 -3.88 38.51 -14.50
CA GLN A 1023 -3.21 37.40 -15.16
C GLN A 1023 -3.09 37.63 -16.68
N LYS A 1024 -1.91 37.30 -17.23
CA LYS A 1024 -1.68 37.13 -18.67
C LYS A 1024 -1.04 35.78 -18.97
N TRP A 1025 -1.15 35.34 -20.22
CA TRP A 1025 -0.65 34.04 -20.66
C TRP A 1025 -0.26 33.98 -22.14
N SER A 1026 -0.68 34.94 -22.98
CA SER A 1026 -0.23 34.96 -24.37
C SER A 1026 1.27 35.28 -24.46
N TYR A 1027 1.97 34.69 -25.42
CA TYR A 1027 3.39 34.97 -25.63
C TYR A 1027 3.63 36.45 -25.94
N THR A 1028 2.70 37.13 -26.61
CA THR A 1028 2.78 38.56 -26.90
C THR A 1028 2.77 39.42 -25.63
N ASP A 1029 1.90 39.12 -24.66
CA ASP A 1029 1.93 39.79 -23.35
C ASP A 1029 3.25 39.47 -22.62
N LEU A 1030 3.58 38.18 -22.52
CA LEU A 1030 4.66 37.69 -21.65
C LEU A 1030 6.07 38.00 -22.19
N HIS A 1031 6.27 38.09 -23.51
CA HIS A 1031 7.52 38.55 -24.11
C HIS A 1031 7.78 40.05 -23.82
N SER A 1032 6.72 40.85 -23.67
CA SER A 1032 6.85 42.26 -23.27
C SER A 1032 6.99 42.42 -21.76
N ASP A 1033 6.31 41.59 -20.95
CA ASP A 1033 6.38 41.65 -19.50
C ASP A 1033 6.05 40.29 -18.85
N GLN A 1034 7.10 39.53 -18.53
CA GLN A 1034 6.99 38.23 -17.85
C GLN A 1034 6.48 38.31 -16.40
N THR A 1035 6.35 39.49 -15.78
CA THR A 1035 5.73 39.60 -14.43
C THR A 1035 4.23 39.30 -14.49
N LYS A 1036 3.59 39.56 -15.64
CA LYS A 1036 2.14 39.33 -15.84
C LYS A 1036 1.77 37.84 -15.92
N LEU A 1037 2.76 36.95 -15.93
CA LEU A 1037 2.56 35.52 -15.71
C LEU A 1037 2.22 35.18 -14.26
N ASN A 1038 2.62 36.01 -13.29
CA ASN A 1038 2.51 35.70 -11.85
C ASN A 1038 3.17 34.36 -11.44
N LEU A 1039 4.31 34.01 -12.05
CA LEU A 1039 5.19 32.93 -11.57
C LEU A 1039 5.93 33.43 -10.32
N PRO A 1040 5.75 32.83 -9.13
CA PRO A 1040 6.43 33.28 -7.92
C PRO A 1040 7.95 33.08 -7.99
N ALA A 1041 8.40 31.92 -8.48
CA ALA A 1041 9.80 31.46 -8.43
C ALA A 1041 10.44 31.56 -7.04
N TYR A 1042 9.60 31.55 -5.99
CA TYR A 1042 9.96 31.43 -4.58
C TYR A 1042 8.73 31.02 -3.75
N GLY A 1043 8.84 29.89 -3.04
CA GLY A 1043 7.85 29.40 -2.07
C GLY A 1043 6.79 28.43 -2.62
N GLU A 1044 6.65 28.27 -3.94
CA GLU A 1044 5.71 27.30 -4.52
C GLU A 1044 6.21 25.85 -4.46
N VAL A 1045 5.38 24.90 -4.89
CA VAL A 1045 5.78 23.50 -5.07
C VAL A 1045 6.75 23.38 -6.26
N ASN A 1046 7.88 22.68 -6.08
CA ASN A 1046 8.86 22.47 -7.14
C ASN A 1046 8.28 21.61 -8.30
N GLY A 1047 8.73 21.89 -9.52
CA GLY A 1047 8.47 21.07 -10.70
C GLY A 1047 7.19 21.41 -11.48
N LEU A 1048 6.44 22.42 -11.05
CA LEU A 1048 5.18 22.86 -11.69
C LEU A 1048 5.08 24.38 -11.87
N LEU A 1049 4.09 24.82 -12.64
CA LEU A 1049 3.78 26.24 -12.85
C LEU A 1049 2.63 26.69 -11.92
N ASN A 1050 2.95 27.38 -10.83
CA ASN A 1050 1.97 27.83 -9.83
C ASN A 1050 0.75 28.59 -10.40
N PRO A 1051 0.86 29.59 -11.30
CA PRO A 1051 -0.30 30.27 -11.88
C PRO A 1051 -1.21 29.34 -12.73
N ALA A 1052 -0.68 28.26 -13.31
CA ALA A 1052 -1.49 27.25 -14.01
C ALA A 1052 -2.25 26.33 -13.04
N LEU A 1053 -1.69 26.08 -11.86
CA LEU A 1053 -2.40 25.39 -10.77
C LEU A 1053 -3.48 26.28 -10.14
N VAL A 1054 -3.20 27.59 -9.97
CA VAL A 1054 -4.19 28.62 -9.58
C VAL A 1054 -5.37 28.64 -10.57
N GLU A 1055 -5.11 28.65 -11.88
CA GLU A 1055 -6.18 28.56 -12.88
C GLU A 1055 -6.91 27.21 -12.80
N THR A 1056 -6.20 26.08 -12.69
CA THR A 1056 -6.82 24.74 -12.58
C THR A 1056 -7.84 24.71 -11.44
N TYR A 1057 -7.45 25.13 -10.24
CA TYR A 1057 -8.28 25.05 -9.03
C TYR A 1057 -9.36 26.14 -8.97
N PHE A 1058 -9.01 27.41 -9.19
CA PHE A 1058 -9.89 28.55 -8.87
C PHE A 1058 -10.57 29.17 -10.11
N GLY A 1059 -9.98 29.02 -11.30
CA GLY A 1059 -10.63 29.38 -12.56
C GLY A 1059 -10.83 30.87 -12.82
N ASN A 1060 -9.93 31.72 -12.32
CA ASN A 1060 -10.02 33.18 -12.44
C ASN A 1060 -10.19 33.64 -13.90
N THR A 1061 -9.42 33.05 -14.82
CA THR A 1061 -9.40 33.41 -16.25
C THR A 1061 -10.66 32.90 -16.98
N ARG A 1062 -11.10 31.66 -16.70
CA ARG A 1062 -12.32 31.11 -17.32
C ARG A 1062 -13.61 31.73 -16.79
N ALA A 1063 -13.71 31.99 -15.49
CA ALA A 1063 -14.90 32.59 -14.87
C ALA A 1063 -15.05 34.07 -15.25
N GLY A 1064 -13.94 34.79 -15.44
CA GLY A 1064 -13.95 36.15 -16.02
C GLY A 1064 -14.37 36.21 -17.49
N GLY A 1065 -14.52 35.06 -18.17
CA GLY A 1065 -14.87 34.95 -19.59
C GLY A 1065 -16.37 34.92 -19.89
N SER A 1066 -17.27 35.00 -18.91
CA SER A 1066 -18.72 34.92 -19.15
C SER A 1066 -19.55 35.80 -18.21
N GLY A 1067 -20.55 36.49 -18.78
CA GLY A 1067 -21.58 37.20 -18.02
C GLY A 1067 -22.60 36.29 -17.34
N SER A 1068 -22.67 35.00 -17.70
CA SER A 1068 -23.67 34.05 -17.15
C SER A 1068 -23.49 33.76 -15.66
N ASN A 1069 -22.26 33.83 -15.16
CA ASN A 1069 -21.88 33.57 -13.77
C ASN A 1069 -20.88 34.64 -13.28
N THR A 1070 -21.17 35.92 -13.57
CA THR A 1070 -20.24 37.07 -13.46
C THR A 1070 -19.38 37.03 -12.19
N THR A 1071 -18.08 36.80 -12.37
CA THR A 1071 -17.06 36.72 -11.29
C THR A 1071 -17.41 35.74 -10.16
N SER A 1072 -17.93 34.57 -10.53
CA SER A 1072 -18.22 33.46 -9.59
C SER A 1072 -16.97 32.71 -9.08
N SER A 1073 -15.77 33.01 -9.58
CA SER A 1073 -14.52 32.50 -9.00
C SER A 1073 -14.41 32.91 -7.51
N PRO A 1074 -13.83 32.06 -6.64
CA PRO A 1074 -13.52 32.46 -5.26
C PRO A 1074 -12.50 33.61 -5.15
N GLY A 1075 -11.88 34.07 -6.24
CA GLY A 1075 -10.98 35.23 -6.26
C GLY A 1075 -9.64 35.01 -5.56
N ILE A 1076 -9.26 33.75 -5.34
CA ILE A 1076 -7.99 33.35 -4.72
C ILE A 1076 -6.89 33.29 -5.79
N GLY A 1077 -5.68 33.72 -5.47
CA GLY A 1077 -4.54 33.64 -6.38
C GLY A 1077 -3.24 34.20 -5.82
N PHE A 1078 -2.23 34.31 -6.70
CA PHE A 1078 -0.96 34.98 -6.44
C PHE A 1078 -0.75 36.06 -7.49
N LYS A 1079 -0.47 37.30 -7.07
CA LYS A 1079 -0.09 38.41 -7.95
C LYS A 1079 1.32 38.90 -7.60
N ILE A 1080 2.17 39.14 -8.59
CA ILE A 1080 3.49 39.76 -8.37
C ILE A 1080 3.32 41.12 -7.69
N PRO A 1081 4.08 41.42 -6.62
CA PRO A 1081 3.92 42.67 -5.88
C PRO A 1081 4.38 43.88 -6.72
N GLU A 1082 3.60 44.95 -6.67
CA GLU A 1082 3.85 46.17 -7.45
C GLU A 1082 4.58 47.24 -6.63
N GLN A 1083 5.35 48.10 -7.30
CA GLN A 1083 6.06 49.25 -6.73
C GLN A 1083 7.08 48.89 -5.64
N ASN A 1084 6.70 49.08 -4.37
CA ASN A 1084 7.48 48.88 -3.15
C ASN A 1084 6.70 48.04 -2.10
N ASN A 1085 5.69 47.27 -2.55
CA ASN A 1085 4.94 46.38 -1.67
C ASN A 1085 5.67 45.03 -1.50
N ASP A 1086 5.47 44.36 -0.37
CA ASP A 1086 5.96 43.01 -0.14
C ASP A 1086 4.88 41.96 -0.46
N SER A 1087 5.27 40.89 -1.14
CA SER A 1087 4.42 39.71 -1.30
C SER A 1087 4.54 38.82 -0.07
N LYS A 1088 3.60 38.97 0.88
CA LYS A 1088 3.40 38.06 2.01
C LYS A 1088 2.54 36.87 1.56
N ALA A 1089 3.17 35.82 1.06
CA ALA A 1089 2.49 34.65 0.48
C ALA A 1089 2.47 33.45 1.44
N THR A 1090 1.55 32.50 1.22
CA THR A 1090 1.57 31.18 1.87
C THR A 1090 1.04 30.09 0.94
N LEU A 1091 1.42 28.85 1.20
CA LEU A 1091 0.84 27.67 0.56
C LEU A 1091 -0.51 27.32 1.21
N ILE A 1092 -1.48 26.91 0.39
CA ILE A 1092 -2.77 26.34 0.83
C ILE A 1092 -3.09 25.07 0.06
N THR A 1093 -3.91 24.18 0.64
CA THR A 1093 -4.52 23.05 -0.09
C THR A 1093 -5.94 23.43 -0.54
N PRO A 1094 -6.47 22.89 -1.66
CA PRO A 1094 -7.75 23.33 -2.21
C PRO A 1094 -9.00 22.87 -1.43
N GLY A 1095 -8.85 22.28 -0.24
CA GLY A 1095 -9.97 21.85 0.62
C GLY A 1095 -10.53 20.45 0.33
N LEU A 1096 -9.82 19.61 -0.44
CA LEU A 1096 -10.12 18.18 -0.56
C LEU A 1096 -9.51 17.39 0.60
N ALA A 1097 -10.24 16.40 1.11
CA ALA A 1097 -9.88 15.60 2.29
C ALA A 1097 -9.32 14.20 1.98
N TRP A 1098 -9.07 13.87 0.70
CA TRP A 1098 -8.47 12.59 0.32
C TRP A 1098 -6.99 12.50 0.75
N THR A 1099 -6.58 11.37 1.31
CA THR A 1099 -5.23 11.15 1.84
C THR A 1099 -4.47 10.06 1.06
N PRO A 1100 -3.13 10.01 1.07
CA PRO A 1100 -2.38 8.93 0.43
C PRO A 1100 -2.52 7.56 1.10
N GLN A 1101 -3.22 7.48 2.24
CA GLN A 1101 -3.64 6.24 2.88
C GLN A 1101 -5.01 5.73 2.39
N ASP A 1102 -5.71 6.49 1.53
CA ASP A 1102 -7.04 6.16 1.00
C ASP A 1102 -6.96 5.04 -0.06
N VAL A 1103 -6.49 3.86 0.37
CA VAL A 1103 -6.13 2.73 -0.47
C VAL A 1103 -7.10 1.57 -0.22
N GLY A 1104 -7.83 1.19 -1.27
CA GLY A 1104 -8.80 0.12 -1.29
C GLY A 1104 -8.18 -1.27 -1.51
N ASN A 1105 -9.01 -2.32 -1.45
CA ASN A 1105 -8.52 -3.69 -1.61
C ASN A 1105 -8.02 -3.98 -3.03
N LEU A 1106 -6.95 -4.78 -3.13
CA LEU A 1106 -6.38 -5.22 -4.40
C LEU A 1106 -7.28 -6.26 -5.08
N VAL A 1107 -7.62 -5.99 -6.35
CA VAL A 1107 -8.39 -6.89 -7.23
C VAL A 1107 -7.58 -7.29 -8.47
N VAL A 1108 -7.92 -8.41 -9.09
CA VAL A 1108 -7.19 -9.00 -10.24
C VAL A 1108 -8.14 -9.26 -11.39
N SER A 1109 -7.83 -8.75 -12.59
CA SER A 1109 -8.59 -9.02 -13.82
C SER A 1109 -7.63 -9.40 -14.95
N GLY A 1110 -7.70 -10.65 -15.41
CA GLY A 1110 -6.73 -11.20 -16.37
C GLY A 1110 -5.29 -11.13 -15.84
N THR A 1111 -4.41 -10.42 -16.56
CA THR A 1111 -3.03 -10.12 -16.14
C THR A 1111 -2.87 -8.75 -15.46
N THR A 1112 -3.96 -8.06 -15.18
CA THR A 1112 -3.97 -6.71 -14.57
C THR A 1112 -4.30 -6.78 -13.08
N VAL A 1113 -3.80 -5.80 -12.32
CA VAL A 1113 -4.21 -5.58 -10.93
C VAL A 1113 -4.77 -4.17 -10.77
N SER A 1114 -5.79 -4.01 -9.94
CA SER A 1114 -6.41 -2.70 -9.68
C SER A 1114 -6.69 -2.48 -8.21
N PHE A 1115 -6.69 -1.21 -7.78
CA PHE A 1115 -7.22 -0.80 -6.48
C PHE A 1115 -7.75 0.63 -6.55
N GLN A 1116 -8.69 0.95 -5.67
CA GLN A 1116 -9.18 2.31 -5.48
C GLN A 1116 -8.13 3.13 -4.70
N LEU A 1117 -7.82 4.33 -5.18
CA LEU A 1117 -6.92 5.30 -4.57
C LEU A 1117 -7.63 6.66 -4.49
N GLY A 1118 -8.10 7.01 -3.29
CA GLY A 1118 -9.02 8.13 -3.10
C GLY A 1118 -10.20 8.03 -4.07
N GLY A 1119 -10.49 9.10 -4.81
CA GLY A 1119 -11.55 9.12 -5.83
C GLY A 1119 -11.19 8.52 -7.21
N TRP A 1120 -10.06 7.79 -7.34
CA TRP A 1120 -9.61 7.16 -8.59
C TRP A 1120 -9.49 5.64 -8.50
N LEU A 1121 -10.10 4.91 -9.44
CA LEU A 1121 -9.76 3.50 -9.67
C LEU A 1121 -8.51 3.45 -10.55
N VAL A 1122 -7.43 2.87 -10.03
CA VAL A 1122 -6.14 2.73 -10.73
C VAL A 1122 -5.94 1.26 -11.13
N THR A 1123 -5.66 1.02 -12.41
CA THR A 1123 -5.42 -0.32 -12.98
C THR A 1123 -4.03 -0.38 -13.60
N PHE A 1124 -3.20 -1.31 -13.14
CA PHE A 1124 -1.88 -1.61 -13.72
C PHE A 1124 -2.05 -2.60 -14.87
N THR A 1125 -2.05 -2.10 -16.11
CA THR A 1125 -2.25 -2.92 -17.32
C THR A 1125 -0.97 -3.65 -17.73
N ASP A 1126 0.18 -3.00 -17.57
CA ASP A 1126 1.47 -3.45 -18.13
C ASP A 1126 2.54 -3.66 -17.07
N PHE A 1127 2.15 -4.20 -15.91
CA PHE A 1127 3.10 -4.60 -14.87
C PHE A 1127 3.43 -6.09 -14.93
N VAL A 1128 2.43 -6.98 -14.87
CA VAL A 1128 2.65 -8.44 -14.74
C VAL A 1128 3.18 -9.06 -16.04
N LYS A 1129 2.66 -8.60 -17.20
CA LYS A 1129 3.14 -8.93 -18.55
C LYS A 1129 3.21 -7.64 -19.38
N PRO A 1130 4.30 -6.84 -19.25
CA PRO A 1130 4.38 -5.53 -19.90
C PRO A 1130 4.36 -5.62 -21.43
N ARG A 1131 3.51 -4.83 -22.08
CA ARG A 1131 3.51 -4.62 -23.54
C ARG A 1131 4.33 -3.37 -23.85
N ALA A 1132 5.36 -3.50 -24.69
CA ALA A 1132 6.15 -2.35 -25.13
C ALA A 1132 5.28 -1.34 -25.92
N GLY A 1133 5.49 -0.05 -25.66
CA GLY A 1133 4.72 1.02 -26.32
C GLY A 1133 3.32 1.27 -25.74
N TYR A 1134 3.03 0.83 -24.50
CA TYR A 1134 1.82 1.21 -23.77
C TYR A 1134 2.15 2.10 -22.56
N LEU A 1135 1.22 2.98 -22.20
CA LEU A 1135 1.30 3.84 -21.01
C LEU A 1135 1.45 3.03 -19.70
N GLY A 1136 0.73 1.91 -19.59
CA GLY A 1136 0.85 0.94 -18.50
C GLY A 1136 -0.06 1.13 -17.29
N LEU A 1137 -0.81 2.23 -17.22
CA LEU A 1137 -1.96 2.41 -16.33
C LEU A 1137 -3.23 2.72 -17.11
N GLN A 1138 -4.37 2.42 -16.47
CA GLN A 1138 -5.67 3.04 -16.72
C GLN A 1138 -6.16 3.73 -15.44
N LEU A 1139 -6.87 4.85 -15.60
CA LEU A 1139 -7.36 5.73 -14.53
C LEU A 1139 -8.84 6.08 -14.75
N THR A 1140 -9.70 5.70 -13.82
CA THR A 1140 -11.15 6.04 -13.83
C THR A 1140 -11.51 6.83 -12.58
N GLY A 1141 -11.79 8.13 -12.73
CA GLY A 1141 -12.09 9.04 -11.62
C GLY A 1141 -13.59 9.29 -11.40
N LEU A 1142 -13.97 9.60 -10.16
CA LEU A 1142 -15.30 10.14 -9.83
C LEU A 1142 -15.55 11.47 -10.58
N ASP A 1143 -16.81 11.73 -10.94
CA ASP A 1143 -17.20 12.86 -11.77
C ASP A 1143 -17.77 14.04 -10.97
N ALA A 1144 -16.99 15.11 -10.80
CA ALA A 1144 -17.44 16.33 -10.11
C ALA A 1144 -18.57 17.11 -10.81
N SER A 1145 -18.94 16.80 -12.05
CA SER A 1145 -20.10 17.42 -12.71
C SER A 1145 -21.43 16.82 -12.22
N ASP A 1146 -21.45 15.53 -11.90
CA ASP A 1146 -22.58 14.86 -11.24
C ASP A 1146 -22.68 15.29 -9.76
N ALA A 1147 -23.89 15.63 -9.30
CA ALA A 1147 -24.08 16.19 -7.96
C ALA A 1147 -23.80 15.18 -6.82
N THR A 1148 -24.08 13.89 -7.04
CA THR A 1148 -23.89 12.83 -6.04
C THR A 1148 -22.40 12.53 -5.87
N GLN A 1149 -21.69 12.38 -6.99
CA GLN A 1149 -20.24 12.20 -7.01
C GLN A 1149 -19.51 13.46 -6.51
N ARG A 1150 -19.96 14.68 -6.85
CA ARG A 1150 -19.42 15.93 -6.30
C ARG A 1150 -19.54 16.01 -4.77
N ALA A 1151 -20.66 15.56 -4.20
CA ALA A 1151 -20.84 15.52 -2.75
C ALA A 1151 -19.82 14.57 -2.08
N LEU A 1152 -19.61 13.37 -2.65
CA LEU A 1152 -18.59 12.43 -2.21
C LEU A 1152 -17.15 12.98 -2.34
N ILE A 1153 -16.81 13.58 -3.49
CA ILE A 1153 -15.49 14.17 -3.75
C ILE A 1153 -15.16 15.26 -2.72
N TRP A 1154 -16.15 16.06 -2.33
CA TRP A 1154 -16.03 17.16 -1.37
C TRP A 1154 -16.53 16.81 0.05
N ALA A 1155 -16.67 15.54 0.39
CA ALA A 1155 -16.93 15.13 1.77
C ALA A 1155 -15.72 15.45 2.66
N PRO A 1156 -15.90 15.77 3.95
CA PRO A 1156 -14.76 15.98 4.86
C PRO A 1156 -14.12 14.66 5.30
N ARG A 1157 -14.80 13.53 5.13
CA ARG A 1157 -14.32 12.16 5.44
C ARG A 1157 -14.58 11.19 4.27
N PRO A 1158 -14.05 11.45 3.06
CA PRO A 1158 -14.50 10.77 1.85
C PRO A 1158 -14.17 9.26 1.85
N TRP A 1159 -13.03 8.87 2.44
CA TRP A 1159 -12.67 7.46 2.58
C TRP A 1159 -13.56 6.67 3.56
N ALA A 1160 -14.34 7.35 4.42
CA ALA A 1160 -15.35 6.69 5.26
C ALA A 1160 -16.55 6.19 4.45
N ALA A 1161 -16.75 6.68 3.21
CA ALA A 1161 -17.79 6.21 2.30
C ALA A 1161 -17.44 4.88 1.62
N PHE A 1162 -16.17 4.59 1.34
CA PHE A 1162 -15.76 3.41 0.56
C PHE A 1162 -16.18 2.07 1.21
N ARG A 1163 -16.66 1.11 0.40
CA ARG A 1163 -17.13 -0.23 0.83
C ARG A 1163 -16.45 -1.39 0.09
N GLY A 1164 -15.33 -1.13 -0.58
CA GLY A 1164 -14.54 -2.13 -1.29
C GLY A 1164 -14.79 -2.19 -2.80
N SER A 1165 -13.91 -2.90 -3.48
CA SER A 1165 -13.92 -3.13 -4.94
C SER A 1165 -13.90 -4.62 -5.29
N TRP A 1166 -14.40 -4.99 -6.46
CA TRP A 1166 -14.28 -6.35 -7.02
C TRP A 1166 -14.28 -6.33 -8.56
N VAL A 1167 -14.03 -7.49 -9.17
CA VAL A 1167 -14.17 -7.67 -10.62
C VAL A 1167 -15.49 -8.40 -10.91
N ASN A 1168 -16.25 -7.90 -11.89
CA ASN A 1168 -17.48 -8.54 -12.36
C ASN A 1168 -17.20 -9.58 -13.46
N ARG A 1169 -18.24 -10.30 -13.92
CA ARG A 1169 -18.09 -11.37 -14.93
C ARG A 1169 -17.50 -10.89 -16.27
N LEU A 1170 -17.73 -9.63 -16.63
CA LEU A 1170 -17.21 -8.98 -17.83
C LEU A 1170 -15.76 -8.48 -17.66
N GLY A 1171 -15.07 -8.82 -16.57
CA GLY A 1171 -13.69 -8.41 -16.30
C GLY A 1171 -13.52 -6.95 -15.89
N ARG A 1172 -14.62 -6.20 -15.73
CA ARG A 1172 -14.62 -4.77 -15.33
C ARG A 1172 -14.56 -4.66 -13.82
N VAL A 1173 -13.93 -3.60 -13.30
CA VAL A 1173 -13.82 -3.37 -11.86
C VAL A 1173 -14.99 -2.52 -11.38
N GLU A 1174 -15.59 -2.93 -10.27
CA GLU A 1174 -16.72 -2.30 -9.61
C GLU A 1174 -16.32 -1.88 -8.19
N SER A 1175 -16.86 -0.76 -7.70
CA SER A 1175 -16.63 -0.24 -6.34
C SER A 1175 -17.90 0.39 -5.79
N VAL A 1176 -18.09 0.36 -4.46
CA VAL A 1176 -19.28 0.91 -3.80
C VAL A 1176 -18.92 1.95 -2.74
N TRP A 1177 -19.80 2.94 -2.62
CA TRP A 1177 -19.70 4.08 -1.73
C TRP A 1177 -21.01 4.27 -0.98
N ASP A 1178 -20.96 4.27 0.35
CA ASP A 1178 -22.06 4.65 1.23
C ASP A 1178 -22.00 6.15 1.52
N LEU A 1179 -23.10 6.83 1.25
CA LEU A 1179 -23.21 8.28 1.31
C LEU A 1179 -23.95 8.77 2.57
N LYS A 1180 -24.49 7.90 3.44
CA LYS A 1180 -25.20 8.32 4.66
C LYS A 1180 -24.33 9.23 5.56
N GLY A 1181 -23.04 8.90 5.65
CA GLY A 1181 -22.04 9.72 6.34
C GLY A 1181 -21.71 11.03 5.63
N VAL A 1182 -21.73 11.05 4.29
CA VAL A 1182 -21.53 12.27 3.47
C VAL A 1182 -22.68 13.25 3.68
N TRP A 1183 -23.93 12.76 3.73
CA TRP A 1183 -25.10 13.58 3.97
C TRP A 1183 -25.17 14.08 5.42
N ALA A 1184 -24.82 13.25 6.41
CA ALA A 1184 -24.70 13.67 7.81
C ALA A 1184 -23.65 14.77 7.99
N ASP A 1185 -22.44 14.59 7.43
CA ASP A 1185 -21.34 15.57 7.45
C ASP A 1185 -21.62 16.81 6.58
N GLN A 1186 -22.65 16.77 5.71
CA GLN A 1186 -23.13 17.94 4.98
C GLN A 1186 -24.24 18.69 5.75
N ALA A 1187 -25.01 18.00 6.60
CA ALA A 1187 -26.05 18.60 7.44
C ALA A 1187 -25.49 19.30 8.69
N GLN A 1188 -24.24 19.00 9.09
CA GLN A 1188 -23.56 19.60 10.24
C GLN A 1188 -22.28 20.30 9.77
N SER A 1189 -22.19 21.62 9.95
CA SER A 1189 -21.07 22.44 9.46
C SER A 1189 -20.32 23.14 10.61
N ASP A 1190 -19.48 22.38 11.31
CA ASP A 1190 -18.73 22.88 12.47
C ASP A 1190 -17.77 24.05 12.13
N SER A 1191 -17.26 24.11 10.90
CA SER A 1191 -16.34 25.17 10.45
C SER A 1191 -17.04 26.47 10.02
N GLN A 1192 -18.37 26.58 10.14
CA GLN A 1192 -19.16 27.71 9.66
C GLN A 1192 -18.80 29.01 10.40
N GLY A 1193 -17.97 29.85 9.77
CA GLY A 1193 -17.46 31.08 10.38
C GLY A 1193 -16.27 30.88 11.33
N SER A 1194 -15.60 29.71 11.29
CA SER A 1194 -14.39 29.46 12.08
C SER A 1194 -13.26 30.42 11.68
N THR A 1195 -12.66 31.06 12.70
CA THR A 1195 -11.43 31.87 12.58
C THR A 1195 -10.32 31.37 13.52
N THR A 1196 -10.47 30.16 14.06
CA THR A 1196 -9.58 29.57 15.08
C THR A 1196 -8.14 29.46 14.60
N THR A 1197 -7.91 29.10 13.33
CA THR A 1197 -6.56 28.98 12.77
C THR A 1197 -5.85 30.33 12.67
N ALA A 1198 -6.54 31.39 12.27
CA ALA A 1198 -5.98 32.75 12.28
C ALA A 1198 -5.71 33.26 13.71
N THR A 1199 -6.68 33.08 14.63
CA THR A 1199 -6.70 33.72 15.96
C THR A 1199 -6.02 32.95 17.09
N ARG A 1200 -5.83 31.63 16.95
CA ARG A 1200 -5.25 30.75 17.99
C ARG A 1200 -3.99 30.01 17.53
N ASN A 1201 -3.57 30.19 16.26
CA ASN A 1201 -2.42 29.51 15.64
C ASN A 1201 -2.47 27.97 15.71
N ALA A 1202 -3.68 27.41 15.63
CA ALA A 1202 -3.93 25.98 15.65
C ALA A 1202 -4.31 25.45 14.27
N LEU A 1203 -3.84 24.25 13.90
CA LEU A 1203 -4.40 23.52 12.77
C LEU A 1203 -5.77 22.95 13.15
N PRO A 1204 -6.74 22.91 12.22
CA PRO A 1204 -7.97 22.15 12.38
C PRO A 1204 -7.71 20.66 12.12
N GLU A 1205 -8.54 19.78 12.69
CA GLU A 1205 -8.54 18.32 12.46
C GLU A 1205 -9.03 17.92 11.04
N HIS A 1206 -8.50 18.57 10.01
CA HIS A 1206 -8.67 18.24 8.60
C HIS A 1206 -7.40 17.51 8.12
N PRO A 1207 -7.50 16.35 7.44
CA PRO A 1207 -6.35 15.49 7.18
C PRO A 1207 -5.28 16.11 6.26
N ASN A 1208 -5.66 17.09 5.43
CA ASN A 1208 -4.74 17.86 4.57
C ASN A 1208 -4.52 19.31 5.07
N ALA A 1209 -4.72 19.59 6.37
CA ALA A 1209 -4.24 20.82 6.99
C ALA A 1209 -2.77 20.65 7.41
N LEU A 1210 -1.95 21.65 7.11
CA LEU A 1210 -0.49 21.59 7.17
C LEU A 1210 0.06 22.90 7.74
N ALA A 1211 1.12 22.83 8.54
CA ALA A 1211 1.75 23.96 9.22
C ALA A 1211 2.62 24.84 8.29
N PHE A 1212 2.06 25.22 7.13
CA PHE A 1212 2.71 26.14 6.19
C PHE A 1212 3.03 27.48 6.85
N GLN A 1213 4.09 28.11 6.38
CA GLN A 1213 4.64 29.35 6.89
C GLN A 1213 4.52 30.46 5.86
N VAL A 1214 4.71 31.70 6.28
CA VAL A 1214 4.80 32.83 5.34
C VAL A 1214 6.11 32.76 4.54
N SER A 1215 6.00 33.02 3.24
CA SER A 1215 7.11 33.29 2.33
C SER A 1215 7.01 34.76 1.90
N VAL A 1216 8.06 35.55 2.14
CA VAL A 1216 8.06 37.01 1.95
C VAL A 1216 9.06 37.39 0.87
N VAL A 1217 8.62 38.14 -0.15
CA VAL A 1217 9.46 38.61 -1.26
C VAL A 1217 9.12 40.08 -1.57
N GLU A 1218 10.15 40.93 -1.62
CA GLU A 1218 10.02 42.34 -2.00
C GLU A 1218 9.71 42.51 -3.50
N ALA A 1219 8.99 43.57 -3.87
CA ALA A 1219 8.85 43.98 -5.28
C ALA A 1219 10.18 44.36 -5.97
N SER A 1220 11.29 44.49 -5.22
CA SER A 1220 12.64 44.69 -5.76
C SER A 1220 13.16 43.45 -6.51
N ALA A 1221 12.90 42.25 -5.99
CA ALA A 1221 13.46 40.99 -6.49
C ALA A 1221 12.96 40.62 -7.91
N TYR A 1222 11.75 41.09 -8.27
CA TYR A 1222 11.14 40.88 -9.59
C TYR A 1222 11.49 41.96 -10.64
N LYS A 1223 12.48 42.83 -10.36
CA LYS A 1223 12.96 43.85 -11.31
C LYS A 1223 14.22 43.34 -12.02
N PRO A 1224 14.28 43.36 -13.37
CA PRO A 1224 15.47 42.97 -14.12
C PRO A 1224 16.62 43.98 -13.94
N ASN A 1225 17.83 43.61 -14.37
CA ASN A 1225 19.01 44.48 -14.28
C ASN A 1225 18.82 45.79 -15.06
N THR A 1226 18.85 46.92 -14.35
CA THR A 1226 18.92 48.27 -14.93
C THR A 1226 20.37 48.75 -14.92
N SER A 1227 21.05 48.67 -16.06
CA SER A 1227 22.46 49.07 -16.19
C SER A 1227 22.66 50.59 -16.10
N SER A 1228 23.27 51.07 -15.03
CA SER A 1228 23.67 52.48 -14.85
C SER A 1228 25.09 52.72 -15.36
N GLY A 1229 25.31 52.49 -16.66
CA GLY A 1229 26.64 52.58 -17.29
C GLY A 1229 26.59 52.48 -18.82
N GLN A 1230 27.74 52.60 -19.49
CA GLN A 1230 27.82 52.60 -20.96
C GLN A 1230 27.59 51.22 -21.60
N THR A 1231 27.45 50.16 -20.82
CA THR A 1231 27.13 48.80 -21.29
C THR A 1231 25.62 48.58 -21.21
N GLN A 1232 24.94 48.41 -22.34
CA GLN A 1232 23.52 48.02 -22.34
C GLN A 1232 23.39 46.58 -21.82
N SER A 1233 22.60 46.37 -20.77
CA SER A 1233 22.14 45.03 -20.39
C SER A 1233 21.33 44.41 -21.55
N THR A 1234 21.75 43.24 -22.02
CA THR A 1234 21.03 42.47 -23.05
C THR A 1234 19.90 41.61 -22.47
N ASN A 1235 19.66 41.64 -21.15
CA ASN A 1235 18.68 40.80 -20.49
C ASN A 1235 17.69 41.62 -19.65
N SER A 1236 16.40 41.39 -19.87
CA SER A 1236 15.30 42.06 -19.17
C SER A 1236 14.33 41.08 -18.49
N SER A 1237 14.76 39.83 -18.27
CA SER A 1237 13.94 38.85 -17.57
C SER A 1237 13.89 39.12 -16.06
N PRO A 1238 12.71 39.13 -15.41
CA PRO A 1238 12.59 39.18 -13.96
C PRO A 1238 13.04 37.88 -13.27
N TYR A 1239 13.31 36.81 -14.03
CA TYR A 1239 13.79 35.51 -13.55
C TYR A 1239 15.23 35.22 -14.02
N LEU A 1240 16.02 36.28 -14.26
CA LEU A 1240 17.45 36.20 -14.59
C LEU A 1240 18.27 35.57 -13.45
N HIS A 1241 17.98 36.00 -12.22
CA HIS A 1241 18.59 35.52 -10.97
C HIS A 1241 17.64 34.60 -10.20
N LEU A 1242 18.13 33.96 -9.15
CA LEU A 1242 17.27 33.36 -8.13
C LEU A 1242 16.52 34.45 -7.37
N VAL A 1243 15.21 34.29 -7.16
CA VAL A 1243 14.39 35.25 -6.42
C VAL A 1243 14.82 35.28 -4.95
N LYS A 1244 15.31 36.44 -4.53
CA LYS A 1244 15.81 36.69 -3.17
C LYS A 1244 14.65 36.95 -2.20
N PRO A 1245 14.51 36.15 -1.12
CA PRO A 1245 13.49 36.39 -0.10
C PRO A 1245 13.85 37.55 0.82
N LYS A 1246 12.84 38.02 1.55
CA LYS A 1246 12.98 38.97 2.66
C LYS A 1246 12.99 38.22 4.00
N LYS A 1247 13.91 38.60 4.88
CA LYS A 1247 13.97 38.08 6.27
C LYS A 1247 12.66 38.37 7.01
N VAL A 1248 12.05 37.35 7.60
CA VAL A 1248 10.68 37.41 8.16
C VAL A 1248 10.69 37.91 9.61
N THR A 1249 10.17 39.13 9.81
CA THR A 1249 9.91 39.72 11.13
C THR A 1249 8.45 39.54 11.55
N GLN A 1250 8.12 39.89 12.81
CA GLN A 1250 6.73 39.94 13.27
C GLN A 1250 5.84 40.90 12.45
N SER A 1251 6.42 41.92 11.79
CA SER A 1251 5.66 42.82 10.90
C SER A 1251 5.30 42.18 9.54
N ASP A 1252 6.01 41.13 9.15
CA ASP A 1252 5.84 40.42 7.88
C ASP A 1252 4.81 39.28 7.96
N LYS A 1253 4.05 39.19 9.06
CA LYS A 1253 3.02 38.16 9.25
C LYS A 1253 1.94 38.21 8.16
N LEU A 1254 1.30 37.07 7.91
CA LEU A 1254 0.09 37.01 7.08
C LEU A 1254 -1.02 37.90 7.66
N ASP A 1255 -1.84 38.42 6.77
CA ASP A 1255 -3.12 39.05 7.14
C ASP A 1255 -4.11 37.94 7.55
N ASP A 1256 -4.96 38.21 8.54
CA ASP A 1256 -5.78 37.18 9.19
C ASP A 1256 -6.72 36.45 8.20
N ASP A 1257 -7.24 37.16 7.19
CA ASP A 1257 -8.02 36.61 6.06
C ASP A 1257 -7.26 35.53 5.26
N LEU A 1258 -5.95 35.74 5.03
CA LEU A 1258 -5.09 34.85 4.27
C LEU A 1258 -4.60 33.70 5.16
N LYS A 1259 -4.30 33.98 6.43
CA LYS A 1259 -3.98 32.98 7.45
C LYS A 1259 -5.16 32.03 7.70
N ASN A 1260 -6.41 32.49 7.59
CA ASN A 1260 -7.57 31.62 7.75
C ASN A 1260 -7.76 30.60 6.61
N LEU A 1261 -7.13 30.79 5.44
CA LEU A 1261 -7.13 29.78 4.36
C LEU A 1261 -6.20 28.59 4.65
N LEU A 1262 -5.42 28.63 5.75
CA LEU A 1262 -4.67 27.49 6.27
C LEU A 1262 -5.58 26.47 6.99
N ASP A 1263 -6.85 26.82 7.27
CA ASP A 1263 -7.93 25.86 7.44
C ASP A 1263 -8.51 25.49 6.06
N PRO A 1264 -8.28 24.27 5.55
CA PRO A 1264 -8.76 23.89 4.22
C PRO A 1264 -10.30 23.86 4.12
N ASN A 1265 -11.03 23.85 5.25
CA ASN A 1265 -12.49 23.99 5.25
C ASN A 1265 -12.94 25.38 4.78
N GLN A 1266 -12.13 26.42 4.98
CA GLN A 1266 -12.44 27.77 4.48
C GLN A 1266 -12.27 27.86 2.97
N VAL A 1267 -11.23 27.20 2.44
CA VAL A 1267 -11.00 27.05 0.99
C VAL A 1267 -12.11 26.21 0.35
N ARG A 1268 -12.42 25.03 0.93
CA ARG A 1268 -13.56 24.18 0.57
C ARG A 1268 -14.88 24.94 0.56
N THR A 1269 -15.12 25.83 1.53
CA THR A 1269 -16.34 26.63 1.60
C THR A 1269 -16.43 27.61 0.44
N LYS A 1270 -15.36 28.36 0.16
CA LYS A 1270 -15.30 29.28 -1.00
C LYS A 1270 -15.49 28.57 -2.35
N LEU A 1271 -14.92 27.36 -2.52
CA LEU A 1271 -15.06 26.60 -3.77
C LEU A 1271 -16.45 25.92 -3.89
N ARG A 1272 -17.01 25.39 -2.80
CA ARG A 1272 -18.38 24.87 -2.83
C ARG A 1272 -19.43 25.97 -3.08
N GLN A 1273 -19.14 27.22 -2.69
CA GLN A 1273 -19.94 28.39 -3.07
C GLN A 1273 -19.84 28.70 -4.58
N SER A 1274 -18.63 28.65 -5.19
CA SER A 1274 -18.49 28.90 -6.63
C SER A 1274 -19.15 27.84 -7.53
N PHE A 1275 -19.36 26.61 -7.04
CA PHE A 1275 -20.07 25.56 -7.78
C PHE A 1275 -21.59 25.77 -7.92
N GLY A 1276 -22.17 26.73 -7.19
CA GLY A 1276 -23.36 27.49 -7.62
C GLY A 1276 -24.66 26.72 -7.92
N THR A 1277 -24.91 25.54 -7.34
CA THR A 1277 -26.18 24.81 -7.51
C THR A 1277 -26.61 24.05 -6.25
N ASP A 1278 -27.83 24.30 -5.77
CA ASP A 1278 -28.59 23.31 -4.98
C ASP A 1278 -29.88 22.98 -5.74
N HIS A 1279 -29.79 21.90 -6.51
CA HIS A 1279 -30.92 21.25 -7.17
C HIS A 1279 -31.00 19.80 -6.67
N SER A 1280 -31.00 19.63 -5.35
CA SER A 1280 -31.12 18.33 -4.69
C SER A 1280 -32.46 17.64 -4.99
N THR A 1281 -32.51 16.87 -6.08
CA THR A 1281 -33.62 15.97 -6.39
C THR A 1281 -33.79 14.95 -5.26
N GLN A 1282 -34.88 15.06 -4.52
CA GLN A 1282 -35.20 14.14 -3.42
C GLN A 1282 -35.89 12.86 -3.95
N PRO A 1283 -35.65 11.68 -3.35
CA PRO A 1283 -34.71 11.43 -2.25
C PRO A 1283 -33.24 11.44 -2.71
N GLN A 1284 -32.35 12.03 -1.90
CA GLN A 1284 -30.91 11.94 -2.15
C GLN A 1284 -30.43 10.46 -2.11
N PRO A 1285 -29.61 9.99 -3.07
CA PRO A 1285 -29.10 8.62 -3.07
C PRO A 1285 -28.27 8.29 -1.83
N GLN A 1286 -28.56 7.19 -1.15
CA GLN A 1286 -27.85 6.78 0.06
C GLN A 1286 -26.60 5.95 -0.22
N SER A 1287 -26.47 5.37 -1.43
CA SER A 1287 -25.21 4.78 -1.89
C SER A 1287 -25.00 4.94 -3.40
N LEU A 1288 -23.81 4.60 -3.87
CA LEU A 1288 -23.35 4.71 -5.26
C LEU A 1288 -22.49 3.50 -5.63
N LYS A 1289 -22.79 2.85 -6.76
CA LYS A 1289 -21.94 1.81 -7.38
C LYS A 1289 -21.28 2.37 -8.66
N THR A 1290 -19.97 2.27 -8.74
CA THR A 1290 -19.14 2.79 -9.84
C THR A 1290 -18.41 1.67 -10.57
N THR A 1291 -18.42 1.67 -11.91
CA THR A 1291 -17.80 0.61 -12.74
C THR A 1291 -16.80 1.20 -13.75
N THR A 1292 -15.61 0.62 -13.90
CA THR A 1292 -14.66 1.03 -14.96
C THR A 1292 -15.30 0.90 -16.35
N PRO A 1293 -15.03 1.81 -17.32
CA PRO A 1293 -15.52 1.63 -18.69
C PRO A 1293 -14.92 0.38 -19.34
N VAL A 1294 -15.42 0.02 -20.52
CA VAL A 1294 -14.74 -0.96 -21.38
C VAL A 1294 -13.64 -0.22 -22.14
N PHE A 1295 -12.39 -0.63 -21.92
CA PHE A 1295 -11.25 -0.05 -22.61
C PHE A 1295 -10.88 -0.89 -23.85
N GLY A 1296 -10.63 -0.22 -24.98
CA GLY A 1296 -10.26 -0.83 -26.25
C GLY A 1296 -8.85 -1.41 -26.27
N THR A 1297 -8.56 -2.27 -27.25
CA THR A 1297 -7.22 -2.89 -27.40
C THR A 1297 -6.11 -1.89 -27.70
N SER A 1298 -6.45 -0.74 -28.29
CA SER A 1298 -5.56 0.40 -28.53
C SER A 1298 -5.49 1.40 -27.37
N SER A 1299 -6.24 1.20 -26.28
CA SER A 1299 -6.26 2.09 -25.11
C SER A 1299 -4.85 2.24 -24.52
N GLY A 1300 -4.37 3.48 -24.46
CA GLY A 1300 -3.04 3.81 -23.96
C GLY A 1300 -1.89 3.31 -24.83
N ASN A 1301 -2.12 2.94 -26.10
CA ASN A 1301 -1.06 2.55 -27.01
C ASN A 1301 -0.38 3.77 -27.67
N LEU A 1302 0.93 3.89 -27.46
CA LEU A 1302 1.79 4.91 -28.05
C LEU A 1302 2.51 4.44 -29.32
N SER A 1303 2.44 3.16 -29.70
CA SER A 1303 3.17 2.61 -30.85
C SER A 1303 2.83 3.31 -32.17
N SER A 1304 1.58 3.74 -32.31
CA SER A 1304 1.07 4.51 -33.46
C SER A 1304 1.76 5.86 -33.66
N VAL A 1305 2.16 6.55 -32.59
CA VAL A 1305 2.80 7.87 -32.64
C VAL A 1305 4.32 7.82 -32.46
N LEU A 1306 4.82 6.84 -31.70
CA LEU A 1306 6.27 6.64 -31.51
C LEU A 1306 6.98 6.19 -32.79
N SER A 1307 6.31 5.45 -33.68
CA SER A 1307 6.89 4.97 -34.94
C SER A 1307 7.53 6.12 -35.76
N GLY A 1308 8.73 5.88 -36.29
CA GLY A 1308 9.28 6.67 -37.40
C GLY A 1308 8.56 6.29 -38.70
N GLY A 1309 8.47 7.22 -39.66
CA GLY A 1309 7.77 6.98 -40.93
C GLY A 1309 8.41 5.84 -41.73
N GLY A 1310 7.71 4.69 -41.82
CA GLY A 1310 8.37 3.46 -42.26
C GLY A 1310 7.51 2.30 -42.78
N ALA A 1311 6.21 2.48 -43.04
CA ALA A 1311 5.39 1.57 -43.87
C ALA A 1311 4.00 2.17 -44.18
N GLY A 1312 3.69 2.40 -45.46
CA GLY A 1312 2.38 2.91 -45.92
C GLY A 1312 2.54 3.98 -47.02
N GLY A 1313 2.14 3.67 -48.25
CA GLY A 1313 2.40 4.53 -49.41
C GLY A 1313 1.37 5.65 -49.61
N GLY A 1314 1.84 6.87 -49.91
CA GLY A 1314 0.96 8.02 -50.16
C GLY A 1314 1.68 9.30 -50.59
N SER A 1315 2.16 9.34 -51.84
CA SER A 1315 2.66 10.53 -52.57
C SER A 1315 3.82 11.34 -51.98
N SER A 1316 4.93 11.41 -52.71
CA SER A 1316 6.12 12.20 -52.36
C SER A 1316 5.95 13.69 -52.69
N GLY A 1317 5.96 14.56 -51.68
CA GLY A 1317 6.15 16.00 -51.84
C GLY A 1317 7.58 16.43 -51.48
N SER A 1318 8.39 16.81 -52.46
CA SER A 1318 9.78 17.25 -52.25
C SER A 1318 9.86 18.73 -51.85
N GLY A 1319 10.54 19.07 -50.74
CA GLY A 1319 10.90 20.49 -50.50
C GLY A 1319 11.46 20.87 -49.13
N GLN A 1320 11.11 20.17 -48.03
CA GLN A 1320 11.52 20.58 -46.68
C GLN A 1320 12.15 19.43 -45.89
N SER A 1321 13.22 19.73 -45.16
CA SER A 1321 13.83 18.85 -44.17
C SER A 1321 12.90 18.69 -42.97
N GLY A 1322 12.22 17.54 -42.87
CA GLY A 1322 11.42 17.21 -41.69
C GLY A 1322 12.32 17.14 -40.45
N VAL A 1323 12.04 18.01 -39.47
CA VAL A 1323 12.71 17.95 -38.16
C VAL A 1323 12.16 16.74 -37.41
N ASP A 1324 13.02 15.84 -36.94
CA ASP A 1324 12.59 14.69 -36.14
C ASP A 1324 12.04 15.16 -34.78
N LEU A 1325 10.71 15.12 -34.62
CA LEU A 1325 10.05 15.42 -33.34
C LEU A 1325 10.50 14.43 -32.26
N SER A 1326 10.87 14.97 -31.11
CA SER A 1326 11.22 14.15 -29.94
C SER A 1326 10.05 13.27 -29.48
N PRO A 1327 10.31 12.14 -28.79
CA PRO A 1327 9.24 11.33 -28.19
C PRO A 1327 8.33 12.11 -27.23
N VAL A 1328 8.83 13.17 -26.60
CA VAL A 1328 8.04 14.06 -25.72
C VAL A 1328 7.05 14.89 -26.54
N GLU A 1329 7.52 15.55 -27.61
CA GLU A 1329 6.66 16.33 -28.51
C GLU A 1329 5.62 15.43 -29.22
N LYS A 1330 6.03 14.23 -29.64
CA LYS A 1330 5.14 13.20 -30.20
C LYS A 1330 4.00 12.82 -29.26
N VAL A 1331 4.29 12.48 -28.00
CA VAL A 1331 3.24 12.12 -27.01
C VAL A 1331 2.39 13.34 -26.64
N SER A 1332 2.99 14.53 -26.53
CA SER A 1332 2.26 15.78 -26.28
C SER A 1332 1.22 16.05 -27.38
N GLY A 1333 1.63 16.01 -28.66
CA GLY A 1333 0.73 16.19 -29.80
C GLY A 1333 -0.38 15.13 -29.88
N TRP A 1334 -0.08 13.86 -29.53
CA TRP A 1334 -1.10 12.81 -29.45
C TRP A 1334 -2.14 13.10 -28.37
N LEU A 1335 -1.73 13.51 -27.16
CA LEU A 1335 -2.64 13.87 -26.07
C LEU A 1335 -3.48 15.12 -26.39
N VAL A 1336 -2.87 16.15 -27.01
CA VAL A 1336 -3.59 17.34 -27.50
C VAL A 1336 -4.63 16.95 -28.54
N GLY A 1337 -4.31 16.01 -29.43
CA GLY A 1337 -5.26 15.42 -30.40
C GLY A 1337 -6.40 14.61 -29.78
N GLN A 1338 -6.33 14.25 -28.48
CA GLN A 1338 -7.42 13.62 -27.72
C GLN A 1338 -8.16 14.61 -26.78
N LEU A 1339 -7.84 15.91 -26.82
CA LEU A 1339 -8.64 16.93 -26.14
C LEU A 1339 -9.96 17.18 -26.88
N PRO A 1340 -11.07 17.52 -26.17
CA PRO A 1340 -12.33 17.86 -26.81
C PRO A 1340 -12.19 19.06 -27.76
N SER A 1341 -12.92 18.96 -28.88
CA SER A 1341 -13.01 19.98 -29.93
C SER A 1341 -13.78 21.20 -29.44
N THR A 1342 -13.20 22.39 -29.63
CA THR A 1342 -13.79 23.68 -29.24
C THR A 1342 -14.83 24.21 -30.25
N SER A 1343 -15.35 23.33 -31.10
CA SER A 1343 -16.37 23.60 -32.12
C SER A 1343 -17.78 23.80 -31.54
N ASP A 1344 -18.05 23.23 -30.37
CA ASP A 1344 -19.40 23.18 -29.82
C ASP A 1344 -19.73 24.48 -29.09
N GLY A 1345 -20.88 25.06 -29.42
CA GLY A 1345 -21.18 26.47 -29.19
C GLY A 1345 -21.27 26.92 -27.73
N ASN A 1346 -20.35 27.80 -27.33
CA ASN A 1346 -20.60 28.97 -26.48
C ASN A 1346 -21.02 28.76 -25.00
N THR A 1347 -20.95 27.55 -24.44
CA THR A 1347 -21.39 27.29 -23.04
C THR A 1347 -20.45 26.44 -22.18
N SER A 1348 -19.46 25.73 -22.74
CA SER A 1348 -18.72 24.69 -22.00
C SER A 1348 -17.48 25.18 -21.24
N SER A 1349 -16.71 26.14 -21.77
CA SER A 1349 -15.37 26.44 -21.25
C SER A 1349 -15.32 27.34 -20.00
N THR A 1350 -16.35 28.15 -19.76
CA THR A 1350 -16.38 29.23 -18.76
C THR A 1350 -17.01 28.85 -17.41
N ASN A 1351 -17.19 27.55 -17.15
CA ASN A 1351 -17.85 27.04 -15.94
C ASN A 1351 -16.86 26.80 -14.79
N ASN A 1352 -17.39 26.74 -13.56
CA ASN A 1352 -16.60 26.36 -12.38
C ASN A 1352 -16.43 24.84 -12.22
N LEU A 1353 -17.21 24.04 -12.99
CA LEU A 1353 -17.11 22.58 -13.11
C LEU A 1353 -17.02 22.21 -14.60
N ALA A 1354 -16.06 21.38 -14.99
CA ALA A 1354 -15.89 20.95 -16.38
C ALA A 1354 -16.91 19.85 -16.75
N PRO A 1355 -17.75 20.01 -17.80
CA PRO A 1355 -18.65 18.95 -18.26
C PRO A 1355 -17.90 17.67 -18.66
N ASN A 1356 -18.44 16.49 -18.34
CA ASN A 1356 -17.88 15.22 -18.80
C ASN A 1356 -18.45 14.80 -20.17
N THR A 1357 -17.83 15.27 -21.25
CA THR A 1357 -18.18 14.89 -22.63
C THR A 1357 -17.72 13.47 -23.01
N ASN A 1358 -17.05 12.75 -22.10
CA ASN A 1358 -16.42 11.43 -22.32
C ASN A 1358 -15.37 11.37 -23.45
N THR A 1359 -15.03 12.47 -24.12
CA THR A 1359 -14.07 12.51 -25.24
C THR A 1359 -12.68 12.02 -24.82
N GLY A 1360 -12.15 12.56 -23.72
CA GLY A 1360 -10.91 12.08 -23.14
C GLY A 1360 -11.19 10.97 -22.15
N ASN A 1361 -11.29 9.74 -22.67
CA ASN A 1361 -11.54 8.52 -21.92
C ASN A 1361 -10.74 7.34 -22.52
N ASP A 1362 -11.34 6.55 -23.42
CA ASP A 1362 -10.80 5.24 -23.84
C ASP A 1362 -9.40 5.29 -24.49
N VAL A 1363 -9.20 6.13 -25.52
CA VAL A 1363 -7.97 6.15 -26.33
C VAL A 1363 -6.70 6.33 -25.49
N VAL A 1364 -6.77 7.13 -24.42
CA VAL A 1364 -5.65 7.37 -23.50
C VAL A 1364 -5.70 6.45 -22.26
N GLY A 1365 -6.88 5.88 -21.94
CA GLY A 1365 -7.08 5.12 -20.70
C GLY A 1365 -7.22 6.00 -19.45
N VAL A 1366 -7.45 7.31 -19.62
CA VAL A 1366 -7.52 8.30 -18.52
C VAL A 1366 -8.81 9.12 -18.67
N GLY A 1367 -9.77 8.92 -17.77
CA GLY A 1367 -11.09 9.56 -17.86
C GLY A 1367 -11.87 9.61 -16.54
N ARG A 1368 -13.03 10.27 -16.60
CA ARG A 1368 -14.03 10.35 -15.52
C ARG A 1368 -15.20 9.40 -15.84
N LEU A 1369 -15.85 8.86 -14.81
CA LEU A 1369 -17.02 7.99 -14.96
C LEU A 1369 -18.12 8.65 -15.78
N SER A 1370 -18.61 7.97 -16.81
CA SER A 1370 -19.88 8.34 -17.45
C SER A 1370 -21.05 8.08 -16.51
N GLU A 1371 -22.16 8.80 -16.67
CA GLU A 1371 -23.36 8.57 -15.86
C GLU A 1371 -23.86 7.11 -15.91
N SER A 1372 -23.78 6.48 -17.09
CA SER A 1372 -24.11 5.06 -17.30
C SER A 1372 -23.24 4.07 -16.51
N ASN A 1373 -22.12 4.53 -15.94
CA ASN A 1373 -21.16 3.76 -15.16
C ASN A 1373 -21.12 4.18 -13.67
N ALA A 1374 -22.02 5.07 -13.25
CA ALA A 1374 -22.15 5.60 -11.89
C ALA A 1374 -23.59 5.42 -11.39
N ALA A 1375 -23.96 4.18 -11.07
CA ALA A 1375 -25.31 3.79 -10.66
C ALA A 1375 -25.63 4.25 -9.24
N LYS A 1376 -26.56 5.19 -9.11
CA LYS A 1376 -27.06 5.72 -7.84
C LYS A 1376 -28.04 4.72 -7.20
N MET A 1377 -27.98 4.55 -5.88
CA MET A 1377 -28.75 3.57 -5.12
C MET A 1377 -29.52 4.25 -3.97
N ASN A 1378 -30.71 3.76 -3.67
CA ASN A 1378 -31.67 4.43 -2.76
C ASN A 1378 -31.47 4.09 -1.28
N ASP A 1379 -30.72 3.04 -0.97
CA ASP A 1379 -30.46 2.54 0.38
C ASP A 1379 -28.96 2.63 0.69
N ASP A 1380 -28.57 2.61 1.96
CA ASP A 1380 -27.16 2.66 2.34
C ASP A 1380 -26.49 1.27 2.29
N VAL A 1381 -25.18 1.22 2.54
CA VAL A 1381 -24.39 -0.03 2.52
C VAL A 1381 -23.34 -0.01 3.63
N ASP A 1382 -23.38 -0.93 4.60
CA ASP A 1382 -22.30 -1.16 5.57
C ASP A 1382 -21.33 -2.25 5.11
N GLY A 1383 -21.83 -3.30 4.44
CA GLY A 1383 -21.03 -4.38 3.88
C GLY A 1383 -21.62 -5.01 2.61
N ILE A 1384 -20.83 -5.86 1.98
CA ILE A 1384 -21.19 -6.55 0.73
C ILE A 1384 -20.85 -8.04 0.88
N VAL A 1385 -21.84 -8.89 0.57
CA VAL A 1385 -21.73 -10.35 0.57
C VAL A 1385 -21.62 -10.82 -0.88
N ARG A 1386 -20.50 -11.46 -1.23
CA ARG A 1386 -20.25 -11.94 -2.59
C ARG A 1386 -19.94 -13.42 -2.62
N THR A 1387 -20.70 -14.18 -3.42
CA THR A 1387 -20.41 -15.57 -3.80
C THR A 1387 -19.95 -15.61 -5.26
N PRO A 1388 -19.54 -16.76 -5.82
CA PRO A 1388 -19.33 -16.88 -7.27
C PRO A 1388 -20.58 -16.58 -8.13
N LEU A 1389 -21.79 -16.71 -7.57
CA LEU A 1389 -23.05 -16.51 -8.31
C LEU A 1389 -23.81 -15.23 -7.95
N ALA A 1390 -23.66 -14.70 -6.73
CA ALA A 1390 -24.46 -13.60 -6.21
C ALA A 1390 -23.60 -12.46 -5.63
N GLU A 1391 -24.08 -11.24 -5.82
CA GLU A 1391 -23.61 -10.00 -5.18
C GLU A 1391 -24.80 -9.43 -4.41
N LEU A 1392 -24.67 -9.30 -3.10
CA LEU A 1392 -25.76 -8.91 -2.20
C LEU A 1392 -25.27 -7.77 -1.28
N LEU A 1393 -25.83 -6.59 -1.46
CA LEU A 1393 -25.55 -5.41 -0.63
C LEU A 1393 -26.21 -5.65 0.74
N ASP A 1394 -25.43 -5.53 1.81
CA ASP A 1394 -25.74 -5.98 3.17
C ASP A 1394 -26.33 -7.40 3.31
N GLY A 1395 -26.07 -8.26 2.32
CA GLY A 1395 -26.60 -9.62 2.29
C GLY A 1395 -28.04 -9.72 1.79
N GLU A 1396 -28.64 -8.62 1.34
CA GLU A 1396 -29.97 -8.56 0.73
C GLU A 1396 -29.90 -8.51 -0.81
N GLY A 1397 -30.99 -8.93 -1.46
CA GLY A 1397 -31.10 -9.02 -2.93
C GLY A 1397 -31.58 -10.38 -3.42
N GLN A 1398 -31.54 -10.60 -4.74
CA GLN A 1398 -32.00 -11.83 -5.36
C GLN A 1398 -30.95 -12.95 -5.23
N THR A 1399 -31.30 -14.02 -4.52
CA THR A 1399 -30.47 -15.24 -4.43
C THR A 1399 -30.37 -15.92 -5.79
N ALA A 1400 -29.16 -16.37 -6.16
CA ALA A 1400 -28.89 -16.90 -7.49
C ALA A 1400 -29.20 -18.41 -7.63
N ASP A 1401 -29.84 -18.79 -8.73
CA ASP A 1401 -30.11 -20.20 -9.05
C ASP A 1401 -28.82 -20.96 -9.42
N THR A 1402 -28.64 -22.12 -8.78
CA THR A 1402 -27.53 -23.06 -9.03
C THR A 1402 -27.82 -24.07 -10.15
N GLY A 1403 -29.04 -24.08 -10.68
CA GLY A 1403 -29.52 -25.02 -11.69
C GLY A 1403 -31.04 -25.21 -11.60
N PRO A 1404 -31.64 -26.00 -12.50
CA PRO A 1404 -33.10 -26.16 -12.57
C PRO A 1404 -33.62 -26.95 -11.35
N GLN A 1405 -34.59 -26.36 -10.62
CA GLN A 1405 -35.21 -26.95 -9.42
C GLN A 1405 -35.90 -28.31 -9.68
N SER A 1406 -36.20 -28.62 -10.94
CA SER A 1406 -36.71 -29.93 -11.39
C SER A 1406 -35.69 -31.07 -11.33
N VAL A 1407 -34.39 -30.77 -11.21
CA VAL A 1407 -33.32 -31.77 -11.08
C VAL A 1407 -32.98 -31.94 -9.60
N LYS A 1408 -33.12 -33.16 -9.09
CA LYS A 1408 -32.99 -33.49 -7.66
C LYS A 1408 -32.67 -34.97 -7.46
N PHE A 1409 -32.20 -35.35 -6.28
CA PHE A 1409 -32.09 -36.75 -5.91
C PHE A 1409 -33.46 -37.43 -5.85
N LYS A 1410 -33.51 -38.70 -6.26
CA LYS A 1410 -34.65 -39.58 -5.96
C LYS A 1410 -34.70 -39.85 -4.46
N SER A 1411 -35.91 -39.87 -3.91
CA SER A 1411 -36.13 -40.46 -2.58
C SER A 1411 -35.85 -41.97 -2.65
N PRO A 1412 -35.33 -42.64 -1.60
CA PRO A 1412 -34.94 -44.05 -1.68
C PRO A 1412 -36.06 -45.02 -2.11
N ASP A 1413 -37.32 -44.68 -1.84
CA ASP A 1413 -38.53 -45.39 -2.26
C ASP A 1413 -38.89 -45.22 -3.76
N GLN A 1414 -38.23 -44.30 -4.47
CA GLN A 1414 -38.44 -44.00 -5.89
C GLN A 1414 -37.32 -44.56 -6.80
N ILE A 1415 -36.37 -45.30 -6.24
CA ILE A 1415 -35.22 -45.87 -6.94
C ILE A 1415 -35.55 -47.28 -7.46
N ASP A 1416 -35.07 -47.63 -8.67
CA ASP A 1416 -35.11 -49.00 -9.16
C ASP A 1416 -34.11 -49.86 -8.38
N PHE A 1417 -34.60 -50.46 -7.30
CA PHE A 1417 -33.80 -51.25 -6.35
C PHE A 1417 -33.02 -52.38 -7.03
N ASN A 1418 -33.66 -53.08 -7.96
CA ASN A 1418 -33.08 -54.23 -8.65
C ASN A 1418 -31.96 -53.84 -9.62
N ARG A 1419 -31.99 -52.62 -10.15
CA ARG A 1419 -30.96 -52.09 -11.08
C ARG A 1419 -29.85 -51.30 -10.40
N LEU A 1420 -29.99 -50.91 -9.13
CA LEU A 1420 -29.03 -50.03 -8.46
C LEU A 1420 -28.51 -50.58 -7.12
N PHE A 1421 -29.38 -50.94 -6.18
CA PHE A 1421 -28.96 -51.39 -4.84
C PHE A 1421 -28.42 -52.83 -4.81
N THR A 1422 -28.57 -53.57 -5.91
CA THR A 1422 -28.01 -54.92 -6.11
C THR A 1422 -26.50 -54.91 -6.41
N HIS A 1423 -25.97 -53.82 -6.95
CA HIS A 1423 -24.54 -53.66 -7.18
C HIS A 1423 -23.79 -53.36 -5.87
N PRO A 1424 -22.55 -53.87 -5.69
CA PRO A 1424 -21.59 -53.31 -4.74
C PRO A 1424 -21.30 -51.83 -5.03
N VAL A 1425 -21.05 -51.02 -3.99
CA VAL A 1425 -20.77 -49.58 -4.14
C VAL A 1425 -19.63 -49.27 -5.12
N THR A 1426 -18.65 -50.16 -5.25
CA THR A 1426 -17.48 -50.05 -6.13
C THR A 1426 -17.80 -50.09 -7.62
N ASP A 1427 -18.93 -50.67 -8.00
CA ASP A 1427 -19.30 -50.89 -9.41
C ASP A 1427 -19.96 -49.65 -10.03
N LEU A 1428 -20.32 -48.67 -9.19
CA LEU A 1428 -21.20 -47.55 -9.52
C LEU A 1428 -20.44 -46.29 -9.94
N PHE A 1429 -19.15 -46.19 -9.64
CA PHE A 1429 -18.34 -45.00 -9.92
C PHE A 1429 -16.94 -45.34 -10.46
N ASP A 1430 -16.37 -44.41 -11.20
CA ASP A 1430 -14.97 -44.44 -11.60
C ASP A 1430 -14.08 -44.01 -10.41
N PRO A 1431 -13.20 -44.87 -9.88
CA PRO A 1431 -12.34 -44.54 -8.74
C PRO A 1431 -11.24 -43.52 -9.08
N VAL A 1432 -10.99 -43.20 -10.35
CA VAL A 1432 -10.01 -42.18 -10.77
C VAL A 1432 -10.64 -40.78 -10.76
N THR A 1433 -11.80 -40.60 -11.40
CA THR A 1433 -12.51 -39.31 -11.40
C THR A 1433 -13.37 -39.07 -10.16
N MET A 1434 -13.70 -40.12 -9.40
CA MET A 1434 -14.68 -40.12 -8.30
C MET A 1434 -16.04 -39.58 -8.76
N LEU A 1435 -16.48 -40.03 -9.94
CA LEU A 1435 -17.79 -39.73 -10.54
C LEU A 1435 -18.58 -41.03 -10.74
N VAL A 1436 -19.88 -41.01 -10.43
CA VAL A 1436 -20.81 -42.10 -10.80
C VAL A 1436 -20.84 -42.23 -12.33
N TYR A 1437 -20.75 -43.45 -12.86
CA TYR A 1437 -20.79 -43.66 -14.31
C TYR A 1437 -22.14 -43.21 -14.90
N ASP A 1438 -22.11 -42.56 -16.07
CA ASP A 1438 -23.27 -41.98 -16.78
C ASP A 1438 -24.51 -42.89 -16.80
N GLN A 1439 -24.31 -44.20 -16.97
CA GLN A 1439 -25.39 -45.21 -17.01
C GLN A 1439 -26.21 -45.32 -15.72
N TYR A 1440 -25.64 -44.99 -14.57
CA TYR A 1440 -26.31 -45.04 -13.27
C TYR A 1440 -26.87 -43.68 -12.82
N ILE A 1441 -26.43 -42.56 -13.42
CA ILE A 1441 -26.88 -41.21 -13.02
C ILE A 1441 -28.42 -41.10 -13.01
N PRO A 1442 -29.17 -41.53 -14.05
CA PRO A 1442 -30.65 -41.47 -14.06
C PRO A 1442 -31.35 -42.36 -13.02
N LEU A 1443 -30.63 -43.29 -12.39
CA LEU A 1443 -31.17 -44.15 -11.31
C LEU A 1443 -31.08 -43.46 -9.94
N PHE A 1444 -30.24 -42.41 -9.81
CA PHE A 1444 -30.08 -41.62 -8.59
C PHE A 1444 -30.89 -40.32 -8.57
N ILE A 1445 -31.25 -39.77 -9.74
CA ILE A 1445 -31.87 -38.43 -9.86
C ILE A 1445 -33.18 -38.44 -10.62
N ASP A 1446 -34.09 -37.55 -10.23
CA ASP A 1446 -35.13 -37.07 -11.12
C ASP A 1446 -34.50 -36.04 -12.06
N ILE A 1447 -34.60 -36.27 -13.37
CA ILE A 1447 -34.17 -35.37 -14.43
C ILE A 1447 -35.27 -35.32 -15.50
N PRO A 1448 -35.83 -34.14 -15.83
CA PRO A 1448 -36.86 -34.03 -16.85
C PRO A 1448 -36.26 -34.18 -18.25
N ALA A 1449 -37.04 -34.69 -19.20
CA ALA A 1449 -36.60 -34.91 -20.59
C ALA A 1449 -36.15 -33.63 -21.35
N SER A 1450 -36.42 -32.44 -20.80
CA SER A 1450 -35.95 -31.15 -21.31
C SER A 1450 -34.52 -30.79 -20.89
N VAL A 1451 -33.93 -31.50 -19.93
CA VAL A 1451 -32.55 -31.27 -19.45
C VAL A 1451 -31.64 -32.34 -20.02
N ASN A 1452 -30.55 -31.92 -20.67
CA ASN A 1452 -29.55 -32.83 -21.22
C ASN A 1452 -28.79 -33.52 -20.08
N PRO A 1453 -28.75 -34.87 -19.99
CA PRO A 1453 -28.01 -35.58 -18.94
C PRO A 1453 -26.54 -35.18 -18.82
N LYS A 1454 -25.89 -34.77 -19.91
CA LYS A 1454 -24.49 -34.28 -19.89
C LYS A 1454 -24.28 -32.98 -19.12
N MET A 1455 -25.35 -32.25 -18.79
CA MET A 1455 -25.30 -31.09 -17.90
C MET A 1455 -25.33 -31.48 -16.42
N VAL A 1456 -25.34 -32.78 -16.08
CA VAL A 1456 -25.46 -33.25 -14.70
C VAL A 1456 -24.40 -34.30 -14.40
N ARG A 1457 -23.72 -34.18 -13.26
CA ARG A 1457 -22.83 -35.22 -12.75
C ARG A 1457 -23.06 -35.48 -11.27
N LEU A 1458 -22.68 -36.68 -10.83
CA LEU A 1458 -22.74 -37.12 -9.44
C LEU A 1458 -21.33 -37.36 -8.93
N LYS A 1459 -20.83 -36.44 -8.09
CA LYS A 1459 -19.51 -36.56 -7.45
C LYS A 1459 -19.61 -37.45 -6.21
N VAL A 1460 -18.75 -38.45 -6.12
CA VAL A 1460 -18.64 -39.31 -4.93
C VAL A 1460 -17.88 -38.56 -3.85
N LEU A 1461 -18.55 -38.32 -2.72
CA LEU A 1461 -18.00 -37.68 -1.52
C LEU A 1461 -17.45 -38.71 -0.53
N SER A 1462 -18.11 -39.87 -0.41
CA SER A 1462 -17.70 -40.95 0.47
C SER A 1462 -18.31 -42.27 0.02
N PHE A 1463 -17.62 -43.38 0.27
CA PHE A 1463 -18.21 -44.72 0.16
C PHE A 1463 -17.69 -45.59 1.29
N ASP A 1464 -18.49 -46.55 1.75
CA ASP A 1464 -18.05 -47.58 2.69
C ASP A 1464 -18.49 -48.97 2.17
N THR A 1465 -17.54 -49.90 2.10
CA THR A 1465 -17.75 -51.26 1.57
C THR A 1465 -18.24 -52.26 2.61
N ASN A 1466 -18.20 -51.91 3.90
CA ASN A 1466 -18.74 -52.71 5.01
C ASN A 1466 -20.21 -52.34 5.27
N GLU A 1467 -20.52 -51.05 5.32
CA GLU A 1467 -21.90 -50.53 5.45
C GLU A 1467 -22.64 -50.51 4.10
N GLN A 1468 -21.92 -50.68 2.99
CA GLN A 1468 -22.43 -50.56 1.62
C GLN A 1468 -23.22 -49.25 1.45
N SER A 1469 -22.52 -48.13 1.67
CA SER A 1469 -23.05 -46.78 1.56
C SER A 1469 -22.32 -45.97 0.49
N LEU A 1470 -23.05 -45.10 -0.21
CA LEU A 1470 -22.53 -44.20 -1.23
C LEU A 1470 -23.07 -42.79 -0.99
N GLY A 1471 -22.18 -41.89 -0.58
CA GLY A 1471 -22.44 -40.47 -0.36
C GLY A 1471 -22.13 -39.68 -1.63
N LEU A 1472 -23.15 -39.02 -2.17
CA LEU A 1472 -23.10 -38.32 -3.47
C LEU A 1472 -23.39 -36.82 -3.31
N ARG A 1473 -22.77 -36.03 -4.18
CA ARG A 1473 -23.11 -34.63 -4.45
C ARG A 1473 -23.63 -34.49 -5.87
N LEU A 1474 -24.76 -33.82 -6.03
CA LEU A 1474 -25.34 -33.50 -7.33
C LEU A 1474 -24.78 -32.17 -7.83
N GLU A 1475 -24.18 -32.18 -9.01
CA GLU A 1475 -23.56 -31.01 -9.62
C GLU A 1475 -24.14 -30.76 -11.02
N PHE A 1476 -24.45 -29.49 -11.32
CA PHE A 1476 -25.06 -29.03 -12.55
C PHE A 1476 -24.10 -28.14 -13.33
N PHE A 1477 -23.95 -28.38 -14.63
CA PHE A 1477 -23.09 -27.62 -15.52
C PHE A 1477 -23.70 -26.26 -15.84
N LYS A 1478 -22.97 -25.18 -15.54
CA LYS A 1478 -23.34 -23.82 -15.94
C LYS A 1478 -22.34 -23.34 -17.00
N PRO A 1479 -22.79 -23.08 -18.25
CA PRO A 1479 -21.93 -22.45 -19.24
C PRO A 1479 -21.56 -21.03 -18.78
N ASP A 1480 -20.36 -20.59 -19.14
CA ASP A 1480 -19.96 -19.18 -19.06
C ASP A 1480 -20.76 -18.40 -20.11
N GLN A 1481 -21.78 -17.65 -19.67
CA GLN A 1481 -22.91 -17.24 -20.52
C GLN A 1481 -23.07 -15.71 -20.63
N ASP A 1482 -21.95 -15.00 -20.49
CA ASP A 1482 -21.89 -13.53 -20.49
C ASP A 1482 -21.36 -12.94 -21.84
N THR A 1483 -21.06 -13.78 -22.84
CA THR A 1483 -20.87 -13.32 -24.24
C THR A 1483 -22.22 -12.96 -24.87
N GLN A 1484 -22.39 -11.70 -25.26
CA GLN A 1484 -23.66 -11.15 -25.74
C GLN A 1484 -24.21 -11.82 -27.01
N PRO A 1485 -25.55 -11.78 -27.23
CA PRO A 1485 -26.20 -12.38 -28.38
C PRO A 1485 -25.97 -11.58 -29.67
N ASN A 1486 -24.79 -11.71 -30.28
CA ASN A 1486 -24.61 -11.45 -31.70
C ASN A 1486 -24.81 -12.76 -32.48
N ASN A 1487 -25.76 -12.75 -33.42
CA ASN A 1487 -26.08 -13.94 -34.21
C ASN A 1487 -24.85 -14.40 -35.02
N ASN A 1488 -24.62 -15.71 -35.06
CA ASN A 1488 -23.60 -16.44 -35.84
C ASN A 1488 -22.23 -16.75 -35.18
N VAL A 1489 -22.07 -16.62 -33.86
CA VAL A 1489 -20.92 -17.23 -33.14
C VAL A 1489 -21.39 -18.49 -32.40
N GLN A 1490 -20.75 -19.64 -32.67
CA GLN A 1490 -21.00 -20.86 -31.87
C GLN A 1490 -20.37 -20.72 -30.48
N VAL A 1491 -21.20 -20.71 -29.45
CA VAL A 1491 -20.74 -20.82 -28.05
C VAL A 1491 -20.05 -22.17 -27.88
N ASN A 1492 -18.75 -22.17 -27.57
CA ASN A 1492 -17.99 -23.38 -27.27
C ASN A 1492 -18.53 -24.01 -25.97
N PRO A 1493 -19.11 -25.22 -25.98
CA PRO A 1493 -19.73 -25.81 -24.79
C PRO A 1493 -18.74 -26.11 -23.64
N ASN A 1494 -17.43 -26.05 -23.90
CA ASN A 1494 -16.39 -26.51 -22.99
C ASN A 1494 -15.91 -25.45 -21.97
N ASN A 1495 -16.43 -24.23 -22.01
CA ASN A 1495 -15.96 -23.11 -21.18
C ASN A 1495 -16.75 -22.88 -19.87
N GLY A 1496 -17.72 -23.75 -19.54
CA GLY A 1496 -18.45 -23.71 -18.25
C GLY A 1496 -17.83 -24.57 -17.15
N ASP A 1497 -18.42 -24.55 -15.95
CA ASP A 1497 -18.04 -25.42 -14.83
C ASP A 1497 -19.26 -26.07 -14.15
N PHE A 1498 -19.02 -27.13 -13.40
CA PHE A 1498 -20.02 -27.89 -12.66
C PHE A 1498 -20.16 -27.36 -11.23
N LEU A 1499 -21.33 -26.81 -10.92
CA LEU A 1499 -21.66 -26.20 -9.64
C LEU A 1499 -22.53 -27.13 -8.80
N PRO A 1500 -22.39 -27.20 -7.46
CA PRO A 1500 -23.29 -27.98 -6.62
C PRO A 1500 -24.73 -27.49 -6.76
N LEU A 1501 -25.66 -28.41 -7.03
CA LEU A 1501 -27.07 -28.12 -7.19
C LEU A 1501 -27.74 -28.04 -5.81
N LEU A 1502 -27.83 -26.84 -5.25
CA LEU A 1502 -28.28 -26.61 -3.87
C LEU A 1502 -29.75 -27.01 -3.61
N THR A 1503 -30.53 -27.28 -4.65
CA THR A 1503 -31.92 -27.80 -4.58
C THR A 1503 -32.01 -29.33 -4.65
N ALA A 1504 -30.88 -30.05 -4.70
CA ALA A 1504 -30.87 -31.50 -4.93
C ALA A 1504 -31.56 -32.32 -3.83
N SER A 1505 -31.55 -31.83 -2.59
CA SER A 1505 -32.25 -32.38 -1.43
C SER A 1505 -32.71 -31.27 -0.50
N SER A 1506 -33.51 -31.59 0.52
CA SER A 1506 -33.89 -30.63 1.57
C SER A 1506 -32.72 -30.17 2.46
N GLN A 1507 -31.57 -30.84 2.39
CA GLN A 1507 -30.35 -30.53 3.16
C GLN A 1507 -29.25 -29.88 2.30
N GLY A 1508 -29.54 -29.56 1.03
CA GLY A 1508 -28.59 -29.00 0.07
C GLY A 1508 -28.12 -30.02 -0.99
N PRO A 1509 -26.90 -29.86 -1.54
CA PRO A 1509 -26.46 -30.55 -2.76
C PRO A 1509 -26.02 -32.01 -2.56
N GLN A 1510 -26.03 -32.54 -1.33
CA GLN A 1510 -25.47 -33.85 -0.99
C GLN A 1510 -26.46 -34.77 -0.27
N THR A 1511 -26.39 -36.08 -0.54
CA THR A 1511 -27.19 -37.12 0.14
C THR A 1511 -26.39 -38.42 0.25
N LEU A 1512 -26.84 -39.34 1.11
CA LEU A 1512 -26.23 -40.66 1.31
C LEU A 1512 -27.25 -41.76 1.00
N PHE A 1513 -26.87 -42.65 0.08
CA PHE A 1513 -27.63 -43.84 -0.29
C PHE A 1513 -27.04 -45.07 0.39
N SER A 1514 -27.89 -45.92 0.96
CA SER A 1514 -27.53 -47.18 1.64
C SER A 1514 -28.81 -47.99 1.93
N PRO A 1515 -28.77 -49.33 1.99
CA PRO A 1515 -27.62 -50.19 1.73
C PRO A 1515 -27.56 -50.68 0.27
N PHE A 1516 -26.35 -50.81 -0.25
CA PHE A 1516 -26.01 -51.45 -1.54
C PHE A 1516 -25.65 -52.94 -1.36
N ASN A 1517 -25.25 -53.63 -2.44
CA ASN A 1517 -24.97 -55.07 -2.47
C ASN A 1517 -26.11 -55.93 -1.87
N GLN A 1518 -27.36 -55.54 -2.13
CA GLN A 1518 -28.55 -56.23 -1.67
C GLN A 1518 -28.92 -57.38 -2.61
N TRP A 1519 -29.57 -58.41 -2.06
CA TRP A 1519 -30.25 -59.39 -2.92
C TRP A 1519 -31.41 -58.70 -3.65
N PRO A 1520 -31.62 -58.93 -4.96
CA PRO A 1520 -32.74 -58.37 -5.69
C PRO A 1520 -34.08 -58.60 -4.97
N ASP A 1521 -34.99 -57.63 -5.00
CA ASP A 1521 -36.22 -57.62 -4.19
C ASP A 1521 -37.09 -58.87 -4.39
N TYR A 1522 -37.07 -59.47 -5.59
CA TYR A 1522 -37.80 -60.70 -5.89
C TYR A 1522 -37.24 -61.94 -5.16
N VAL A 1523 -36.00 -61.90 -4.65
CA VAL A 1523 -35.34 -63.04 -4.01
C VAL A 1523 -35.95 -63.37 -2.66
N LEU A 1524 -36.35 -62.39 -1.84
CA LEU A 1524 -36.98 -62.69 -0.54
C LEU A 1524 -38.40 -63.29 -0.71
N PRO A 1525 -39.29 -62.75 -1.58
CA PRO A 1525 -40.51 -63.43 -2.00
C PRO A 1525 -40.26 -64.81 -2.61
N LEU A 1526 -39.25 -65.01 -3.48
CA LEU A 1526 -38.94 -66.36 -3.98
C LEU A 1526 -38.49 -67.30 -2.87
N ALA A 1527 -37.59 -66.86 -1.98
CA ALA A 1527 -37.04 -67.67 -0.90
C ALA A 1527 -38.09 -68.05 0.17
N ILE A 1528 -39.21 -67.33 0.23
CA ILE A 1528 -40.39 -67.69 1.05
C ILE A 1528 -41.40 -68.51 0.23
N THR A 1529 -41.71 -68.09 -1.00
CA THR A 1529 -42.76 -68.69 -1.83
C THR A 1529 -42.36 -70.05 -2.40
N VAL A 1530 -41.09 -70.25 -2.81
CA VAL A 1530 -40.61 -71.54 -3.30
C VAL A 1530 -40.73 -72.63 -2.24
N PRO A 1531 -40.22 -72.49 -0.99
CA PRO A 1531 -40.44 -73.51 0.02
C PRO A 1531 -41.91 -73.65 0.42
N ILE A 1532 -42.72 -72.58 0.45
CA ILE A 1532 -44.18 -72.71 0.68
C ILE A 1532 -44.85 -73.53 -0.43
N VAL A 1533 -44.58 -73.25 -1.70
CA VAL A 1533 -45.12 -73.99 -2.86
C VAL A 1533 -44.62 -75.44 -2.86
N VAL A 1534 -43.35 -75.68 -2.54
CA VAL A 1534 -42.78 -77.03 -2.38
C VAL A 1534 -43.41 -77.77 -1.21
N ILE A 1535 -43.71 -77.10 -0.08
CA ILE A 1535 -44.44 -77.70 1.05
C ILE A 1535 -45.89 -78.02 0.66
N VAL A 1536 -46.60 -77.10 0.02
CA VAL A 1536 -47.99 -77.32 -0.44
C VAL A 1536 -48.08 -78.45 -1.47
N LEU A 1537 -47.15 -78.51 -2.43
CA LEU A 1537 -47.02 -79.64 -3.37
C LEU A 1537 -46.67 -80.94 -2.62
N SER A 1538 -45.72 -80.93 -1.69
CA SER A 1538 -45.35 -82.11 -0.92
C SER A 1538 -46.49 -82.65 -0.06
N VAL A 1539 -47.34 -81.76 0.49
CA VAL A 1539 -48.54 -82.14 1.26
C VAL A 1539 -49.64 -82.67 0.34
N THR A 1540 -49.89 -82.02 -0.81
CA THR A 1540 -50.93 -82.49 -1.75
C THR A 1540 -50.55 -83.81 -2.42
N LEU A 1541 -49.31 -83.98 -2.92
CA LEU A 1541 -48.81 -85.28 -3.40
C LEU A 1541 -48.76 -86.33 -2.28
N GLY A 1542 -48.32 -85.97 -1.08
CA GLY A 1542 -48.27 -86.86 0.08
C GLY A 1542 -49.63 -87.34 0.57
N LEU A 1543 -50.70 -86.58 0.33
CA LEU A 1543 -52.09 -86.98 0.60
C LEU A 1543 -52.70 -87.75 -0.57
N ALA A 1544 -52.48 -87.32 -1.82
CA ALA A 1544 -53.02 -87.98 -3.01
C ALA A 1544 -52.47 -89.41 -3.22
N ILE A 1545 -51.19 -89.63 -2.93
CA ILE A 1545 -50.54 -90.94 -3.08
C ILE A 1545 -50.73 -91.83 -1.82
N GLY A 1546 -51.07 -91.22 -0.68
CA GLY A 1546 -51.20 -91.92 0.60
C GLY A 1546 -52.42 -92.84 0.74
N ILE A 1547 -53.37 -92.81 -0.19
CA ILE A 1547 -54.68 -93.49 -0.07
C ILE A 1547 -54.71 -94.88 -0.75
N PRO A 1548 -54.17 -95.13 -1.96
CA PRO A 1548 -54.45 -96.36 -2.71
C PRO A 1548 -53.29 -97.38 -2.83
N MET A 1549 -52.47 -97.60 -1.79
CA MET A 1549 -51.41 -98.66 -1.87
C MET A 1549 -51.19 -99.53 -0.63
N HIS A 1550 -52.27 -99.99 0.01
CA HIS A 1550 -52.25 -100.95 1.13
C HIS A 1550 -51.91 -102.41 0.71
N LYS A 1551 -51.31 -102.63 -0.47
CA LYS A 1551 -51.16 -103.95 -1.13
C LYS A 1551 -49.87 -104.13 -1.95
N ASN A 1552 -48.69 -104.11 -1.30
CA ASN A 1552 -47.54 -104.98 -1.63
C ASN A 1552 -46.36 -104.70 -0.68
N LYS A 1553 -45.79 -105.75 -0.04
CA LYS A 1553 -44.94 -105.60 1.16
C LYS A 1553 -43.55 -106.26 1.10
N GLN A 1554 -43.10 -106.75 -0.05
CA GLN A 1554 -41.94 -107.67 -0.15
C GLN A 1554 -40.68 -107.13 -0.85
N ALA A 1555 -40.72 -106.04 -1.63
CA ALA A 1555 -39.59 -105.61 -2.46
C ALA A 1555 -38.46 -104.82 -1.73
N LEU A 1556 -38.70 -104.34 -0.50
CA LEU A 1556 -37.88 -103.33 0.18
C LEU A 1556 -36.66 -103.87 0.97
N LYS A 1557 -36.01 -104.97 0.54
CA LYS A 1557 -34.99 -105.67 1.35
C LYS A 1557 -33.62 -105.97 0.71
N ALA A 1558 -33.37 -105.59 -0.56
CA ALA A 1558 -32.19 -106.08 -1.30
C ALA A 1558 -31.04 -105.08 -1.54
N GLY A 1559 -31.21 -103.78 -1.28
CA GLY A 1559 -30.37 -102.73 -1.90
C GLY A 1559 -29.16 -102.18 -1.12
N PHE A 1560 -28.95 -102.53 0.16
CA PHE A 1560 -28.14 -101.71 1.08
C PHE A 1560 -26.78 -102.30 1.50
N ALA A 1561 -26.22 -103.24 0.73
CA ALA A 1561 -25.11 -104.10 1.20
C ALA A 1561 -23.95 -104.32 0.20
N LEU A 1562 -23.66 -103.37 -0.70
CA LEU A 1562 -22.52 -103.49 -1.63
C LEU A 1562 -21.67 -102.21 -1.72
N SER A 1563 -20.35 -102.40 -1.67
CA SER A 1563 -19.29 -101.40 -1.94
C SER A 1563 -19.17 -100.21 -0.96
N ASN A 1564 -18.68 -100.49 0.25
CA ASN A 1564 -18.08 -99.47 1.14
C ASN A 1564 -16.55 -99.58 1.16
N GLN A 1565 -15.92 -99.96 0.02
CA GLN A 1565 -14.52 -100.42 -0.01
C GLN A 1565 -13.81 -100.23 -1.37
N LYS A 1566 -13.72 -98.98 -1.85
CA LYS A 1566 -12.76 -98.58 -2.90
C LYS A 1566 -12.37 -97.10 -2.76
N VAL A 1567 -11.68 -96.80 -1.66
CA VAL A 1567 -11.17 -95.46 -1.30
C VAL A 1567 -9.79 -95.17 -1.92
N ASP A 1568 -9.00 -96.22 -2.18
CA ASP A 1568 -7.61 -96.09 -2.65
C ASP A 1568 -7.45 -96.14 -4.18
N VAL A 1569 -6.29 -95.65 -4.64
CA VAL A 1569 -5.91 -95.38 -6.04
C VAL A 1569 -6.86 -94.37 -6.75
N LEU A 1570 -7.36 -93.30 -6.13
CA LEU A 1570 -6.65 -92.11 -5.59
C LEU A 1570 -5.84 -91.30 -6.64
N THR A 1571 -5.60 -91.81 -7.86
CA THR A 1571 -4.47 -91.32 -8.69
C THR A 1571 -4.87 -90.92 -10.11
N LYS A 1572 -5.12 -89.61 -10.33
CA LYS A 1572 -5.03 -88.88 -11.62
C LYS A 1572 -6.04 -89.33 -12.72
N ALA A 1573 -6.73 -88.49 -13.50
CA ALA A 1573 -6.56 -87.06 -13.81
C ALA A 1573 -7.90 -86.44 -14.30
N VAL A 1574 -8.99 -86.59 -13.55
CA VAL A 1574 -10.37 -86.49 -14.07
C VAL A 1574 -10.84 -85.06 -14.40
N GLY A 1575 -10.45 -84.56 -15.57
CA GLY A 1575 -11.04 -83.41 -16.24
C GLY A 1575 -11.93 -83.80 -17.45
N SER A 1576 -12.38 -82.76 -18.16
CA SER A 1576 -12.94 -82.73 -19.53
C SER A 1576 -14.23 -83.50 -19.91
N VAL A 1577 -14.79 -84.43 -19.11
CA VAL A 1577 -15.97 -85.23 -19.55
C VAL A 1577 -17.16 -85.21 -18.59
N PHE A 1578 -18.13 -84.28 -18.81
CA PHE A 1578 -19.56 -84.50 -18.47
C PHE A 1578 -20.54 -83.50 -19.16
N LYS A 1579 -20.21 -83.00 -20.36
CA LYS A 1579 -21.11 -82.12 -21.15
C LYS A 1579 -22.25 -82.89 -21.85
N GLU A 1580 -22.06 -84.20 -21.95
CA GLU A 1580 -22.89 -85.24 -22.57
C GLU A 1580 -22.78 -86.46 -21.63
N ILE A 1581 -23.83 -87.23 -21.30
CA ILE A 1581 -25.17 -87.40 -21.87
C ILE A 1581 -26.18 -87.55 -20.69
N ILE A 1582 -27.22 -86.73 -20.56
CA ILE A 1582 -28.50 -86.75 -21.33
C ILE A 1582 -29.39 -88.00 -21.06
N ASN A 1583 -28.88 -89.08 -20.46
CA ASN A 1583 -29.65 -90.32 -20.18
C ASN A 1583 -29.27 -90.89 -18.79
N ARG A 1584 -30.17 -91.23 -17.85
CA ARG A 1584 -31.65 -91.24 -17.77
C ARG A 1584 -32.09 -91.11 -16.28
N THR A 1585 -33.33 -90.64 -16.02
CA THR A 1585 -34.27 -90.97 -14.89
C THR A 1585 -33.75 -91.27 -13.46
N GLY A 1586 -34.32 -90.80 -12.34
CA GLY A 1586 -35.53 -89.98 -12.08
C GLY A 1586 -36.45 -90.56 -10.96
N ILE A 1587 -37.23 -89.69 -10.29
CA ILE A 1587 -38.53 -89.97 -9.59
C ILE A 1587 -38.53 -90.56 -8.13
N SER A 1588 -38.64 -89.66 -7.13
CA SER A 1588 -39.70 -89.55 -6.05
C SER A 1588 -39.89 -90.54 -4.85
N GLN A 1589 -40.31 -89.96 -3.68
CA GLN A 1589 -41.18 -90.46 -2.55
C GLN A 1589 -40.64 -90.71 -1.08
N ALA A 1590 -41.57 -90.75 -0.09
CA ALA A 1590 -41.39 -90.71 1.39
C ALA A 1590 -41.94 -91.96 2.15
N PRO A 1591 -41.86 -92.12 3.52
CA PRO A 1591 -43.06 -92.01 4.41
C PRO A 1591 -42.81 -91.76 5.96
N LYS A 1592 -43.66 -92.31 6.89
CA LYS A 1592 -43.77 -92.03 8.36
C LYS A 1592 -43.22 -93.14 9.33
N ARG A 1593 -42.59 -92.74 10.47
CA ARG A 1593 -42.39 -93.38 11.84
C ARG A 1593 -42.25 -94.93 12.06
N LEU A 1594 -41.13 -95.42 12.66
CA LEU A 1594 -40.98 -96.22 13.96
C LEU A 1594 -39.73 -97.18 14.14
N LYS A 1595 -38.89 -96.89 15.17
CA LYS A 1595 -38.16 -97.74 16.19
C LYS A 1595 -37.23 -98.99 15.93
N GLN A 1596 -36.00 -98.91 16.50
CA GLN A 1596 -35.35 -99.80 17.54
C GLN A 1596 -34.04 -100.61 17.23
N THR A 1597 -32.99 -100.39 18.06
CA THR A 1597 -31.69 -101.15 18.25
C THR A 1597 -30.74 -101.29 17.04
N SER A 1598 -29.39 -101.39 17.11
CA SER A 1598 -28.34 -101.36 18.18
C SER A 1598 -26.94 -101.42 17.48
N ALA A 1599 -25.76 -101.05 18.01
CA ALA A 1599 -25.28 -100.27 19.18
C ALA A 1599 -23.74 -100.00 19.03
N ALA A 1600 -23.08 -99.40 20.05
CA ALA A 1600 -21.64 -98.98 20.10
C ALA A 1600 -21.28 -97.78 19.17
N LYS A 1601 -20.47 -96.75 19.50
CA LYS A 1601 -19.24 -96.55 20.34
C LYS A 1601 -18.00 -97.29 19.81
N PRO A 1602 -16.76 -96.77 20.00
CA PRO A 1602 -16.31 -95.69 20.92
C PRO A 1602 -15.47 -94.58 20.23
N GLY A 1603 -14.71 -93.79 21.02
CA GLY A 1603 -13.69 -92.81 20.54
C GLY A 1603 -14.27 -91.43 20.24
N ALA A 1604 -14.13 -90.35 21.04
CA ALA A 1604 -13.05 -89.90 21.93
C ALA A 1604 -11.75 -89.55 21.15
N PRO A 1605 -11.03 -88.46 21.49
CA PRO A 1605 -11.05 -87.68 22.75
C PRO A 1605 -11.92 -86.38 22.64
N ARG A 1606 -12.22 -85.54 23.65
CA ARG A 1606 -11.56 -85.19 24.94
C ARG A 1606 -10.27 -84.34 24.70
N PRO A 1607 -9.77 -83.57 25.67
CA PRO A 1607 -10.40 -82.70 26.67
C PRO A 1607 -10.50 -81.23 26.11
N PRO A 1608 -10.72 -80.15 26.90
CA PRO A 1608 -11.14 -80.06 28.30
C PRO A 1608 -12.65 -79.70 28.46
N VAL A 1609 -13.39 -80.05 29.53
CA VAL A 1609 -13.07 -80.32 30.96
C VAL A 1609 -12.89 -79.00 31.75
N PRO A 1610 -13.69 -78.75 32.80
CA PRO A 1610 -14.96 -78.05 32.56
C PRO A 1610 -15.09 -76.73 33.37
N PRO A 1611 -14.95 -76.75 34.71
CA PRO A 1611 -15.91 -77.21 35.72
C PRO A 1611 -16.98 -76.10 36.00
N LYS A 1612 -17.95 -76.17 36.93
CA LYS A 1612 -17.81 -76.17 38.41
C LYS A 1612 -16.71 -75.20 38.92
N PRO A 1613 -16.89 -74.54 40.07
CA PRO A 1613 -18.14 -74.16 40.73
C PRO A 1613 -18.18 -72.68 41.11
N GLY A 1614 -19.26 -72.27 41.78
CA GLY A 1614 -19.09 -71.37 42.91
C GLY A 1614 -18.19 -72.04 43.95
N ALA A 1615 -16.88 -71.83 43.85
CA ALA A 1615 -16.07 -71.68 45.06
C ALA A 1615 -16.65 -70.47 45.83
N PRO A 1616 -16.81 -70.59 47.15
CA PRO A 1616 -18.17 -70.82 47.65
C PRO A 1616 -18.80 -69.55 48.21
N LYS A 1617 -19.21 -68.65 47.31
CA LYS A 1617 -19.17 -67.19 47.47
C LYS A 1617 -17.82 -66.61 47.07
N PRO A 1618 -16.84 -66.44 47.97
CA PRO A 1618 -15.93 -65.29 47.92
C PRO A 1618 -15.07 -65.37 46.65
N PRO A 1619 -15.26 -64.53 45.61
CA PRO A 1619 -15.11 -65.10 44.27
C PRO A 1619 -13.78 -64.89 43.53
N VAL A 1620 -12.90 -63.96 43.89
CA VAL A 1620 -11.72 -64.14 44.78
C VAL A 1620 -10.97 -65.49 44.62
N GLN A 1621 -10.00 -65.50 43.68
CA GLN A 1621 -8.82 -66.41 43.55
C GLN A 1621 -8.95 -67.64 42.58
N PRO A 1622 -7.93 -68.55 42.42
CA PRO A 1622 -6.82 -68.26 41.51
C PRO A 1622 -6.40 -69.45 40.59
N PRO A 1623 -6.95 -69.58 39.37
CA PRO A 1623 -6.49 -70.45 38.26
C PRO A 1623 -4.99 -70.69 37.92
N LYS A 1624 -3.99 -70.27 38.71
CA LYS A 1624 -2.54 -70.44 38.47
C LYS A 1624 -2.17 -71.93 38.28
N LYS A 1625 -1.16 -72.34 37.51
CA LYS A 1625 0.24 -71.86 37.29
C LYS A 1625 0.80 -72.62 36.04
N PRO A 1626 1.99 -72.30 35.46
CA PRO A 1626 2.85 -71.12 35.61
C PRO A 1626 3.31 -70.53 34.24
N ALA A 1627 2.46 -70.56 33.20
CA ALA A 1627 2.68 -69.91 31.90
C ALA A 1627 1.37 -69.27 31.45
#